data_AF-A0A2S4UQN8-F1
#
_entry.id   AF-A0A2S4UQN8-F1
#
_cell.length_a   1.000
_cell.length_b   1.000
_cell.length_c   1.000
_cell.angle_alpha   90.00
_cell.angle_beta   90.00
_cell.angle_gamma   90.00
#
_symmetry.space_group_name_H-M   'P 1'
#
loop_
_entity.id
_entity.type
_entity.pdbx_description
1 polymer ?
#
loop_
_entity_poly.entity_id
_entity_poly.type
_entity_poly.pdbx_seq_one_letter_code
_entity_poly.pdbx_strand_id
1 'polypeptide(L)'
;MTTRPFVISHLRSGARVSFPVPSTESILSQAEISREEFLRWLDQQPSDSPLALLNTQSVGERSGEQEQEEEDQEEAHYLEFLTINNKNGDGVVDLIQVTLKYFHQEVLKNQSIDVHSAAFDQTSSDEARRLVIRAYYLARHSIPDFPAPPVGKLWKSDEPQKKLVGVFGGQGVNETYWQELVNLYSLYPAILLPFLEAVDHHLQSLCSTDHAQASSLYKHHGIQILKVMVKSTNHQTPNGLSSELCDLTTTDWTSPNSPLHHTGRRPRPYAQPNLISTQGGVTGHSQGVVVAALIAGELSASKDNWDEFNKSSLHAISVLFQIGYQGSKAFPQTSLPPKLTSITAENEGVPTPMLAVTGLSLDHLQKSIDSISDHLAEDHPDQQLPDAQVSLFNGSKAFVVTGHPKTLVGLVSALRKSKAEPGLDQSKIPFSRRLPVFSMRFLPIGVPYHSHHLEGCTSKMMSSIEEGGIGEEEQAWWESHKATLICPVFNTETGQDLRNEKNGFLKTLADQIFTSPIKWTSACAFPEDTTHIIDFGLGTLSGIGSLVARNIEGKGHRMVFVGLPASGLGNKMMNEVYDSINIIREQRWSEKYKIRLVKTKDGRLQIDTPFSRLLSKPPLMVAGMTLALFPLISMPLVLHKTSVMNAGYHIELAGGGHYNAKALRSKITAIRAKLQKPGLGFTLNALYINPKAMGMRKEGLPMEGFVVAAGIPSTEKAKEIIAGLREAGIKHVSFKPGSVDGIRQVINIAAANPDFPVICQWTGGRAGGHHSCEDFHQPILATYASIRNHSNLILVVGSGFGSAEDVYPYLTGQWSRDRFDVEMMPFDGVLFASRMMVAKEAATSQSVKELIVKAAGVPDEKWEGTYDRETGGIITVTSELGEPIHKIATRGIKLWKEFDETVFALPREKRAAWLETHKDYVIKRLNADFQKPWFAEKDGQPAELGDMTYQETVNRLVKLMYVTHQKRWIDPTLRNLVGDWLRRIEERLSVVNGPAKISEIQSYSELDDPFPKLETFFARYPEASTQILASEDIAYFLALSQRPGQKPVPFIPVLDAQFGIWFKKDSLWQAEDIDAVVDQDPQRVAILQGPVAVMHSKSTEETAGEILGGIESGIVSRLLADEYEGDSSLVPSQDYMCREGVKIEGEEKERMLEGARIKYRVSPSSDRADQMVHVYDIDGHLPPPSQWIACLAGTPVGWLSALLRSISIVQGLDYVDNSIARVLAPKHHQRVMVLTDKIGTPINVKVFGGLPSLAHRDLPIPIKA
;
A
#
# COMPACT_ATOMS: atom_id res chain seq x y z
N MET A 1 48.73 -6.90 31.83
CA MET A 1 49.66 -6.20 30.93
C MET A 1 49.44 -4.70 31.12
N THR A 2 50.50 -3.91 31.30
CA THR A 2 50.43 -2.46 31.31
C THR A 2 50.14 -1.96 29.89
N THR A 3 49.15 -1.08 29.74
CA THR A 3 48.75 -0.47 28.47
C THR A 3 48.84 1.04 28.57
N ARG A 4 49.13 1.73 27.45
CA ARG A 4 49.15 3.19 27.34
C ARG A 4 48.08 3.63 26.33
N PRO A 5 47.32 4.71 26.59
CA PRO A 5 46.37 5.22 25.62
C PRO A 5 47.13 5.75 24.39
N PHE A 6 46.74 5.26 23.21
CA PHE A 6 47.21 5.74 21.93
C PHE A 6 46.08 6.53 21.28
N VAL A 7 46.34 7.81 21.02
CA VAL A 7 45.35 8.76 20.52
C VAL A 7 45.72 9.16 19.10
N ILE A 8 44.76 8.96 18.20
CA ILE A 8 44.74 9.50 16.84
C ILE A 8 43.74 10.65 16.88
N SER A 9 44.13 11.79 16.32
CA SER A 9 43.22 12.93 16.21
C SER A 9 43.51 13.67 14.93
N HIS A 10 42.52 13.69 14.06
CA HIS A 10 42.59 14.41 12.80
C HIS A 10 41.97 15.81 12.94
N LEU A 11 42.83 16.82 12.98
CA LEU A 11 42.45 18.22 13.23
C LEU A 11 41.45 18.81 12.23
N ARG A 12 41.42 18.34 10.97
CA ARG A 12 40.51 18.89 9.94
C ARG A 12 39.09 18.36 10.04
N SER A 13 38.91 17.11 10.48
CA SER A 13 37.58 16.53 10.71
C SER A 13 37.09 16.74 12.14
N GLY A 14 38.00 16.83 13.12
CA GLY A 14 37.64 16.86 14.54
C GLY A 14 37.40 15.47 15.13
N ALA A 15 37.56 14.41 14.33
CA ALA A 15 37.50 13.01 14.78
C ALA A 15 38.67 12.70 15.73
N ARG A 16 38.39 11.84 16.72
CA ARG A 16 39.37 11.44 17.72
C ARG A 16 39.14 10.01 18.19
N VAL A 17 40.01 9.10 17.75
CA VAL A 17 40.01 7.71 18.22
C VAL A 17 41.08 7.51 19.29
N SER A 18 40.74 6.82 20.38
CA SER A 18 41.68 6.51 21.47
C SER A 18 41.53 5.07 21.95
N PHE A 19 42.53 4.23 21.69
CA PHE A 19 42.53 2.83 22.13
C PHE A 19 43.79 2.44 22.92
N PRO A 20 43.72 1.42 23.79
CA PRO A 20 44.86 1.00 24.61
C PRO A 20 45.87 0.16 23.82
N VAL A 21 47.14 0.57 23.84
CA VAL A 21 48.26 -0.18 23.22
C VAL A 21 49.19 -0.77 24.29
N PRO A 22 49.72 -2.00 24.15
CA PRO A 22 50.68 -2.58 25.10
C PRO A 22 51.91 -1.69 25.31
N SER A 23 52.38 -1.55 26.56
CA SER A 23 53.51 -0.68 26.91
C SER A 23 54.90 -1.21 26.51
N THR A 24 54.99 -2.13 25.55
CA THR A 24 56.26 -2.61 25.00
C THR A 24 56.87 -1.55 24.07
N GLU A 25 58.16 -1.25 24.26
CA GLU A 25 58.88 -0.16 23.55
C GLU A 25 58.77 -0.30 22.01
N SER A 26 58.84 -1.53 21.49
CA SER A 26 58.71 -1.82 20.05
C SER A 26 57.36 -1.40 19.46
N ILE A 27 56.24 -1.79 20.10
CA ILE A 27 54.89 -1.51 19.59
C ILE A 27 54.54 -0.02 19.75
N LEU A 28 54.97 0.60 20.84
CA LEU A 28 54.73 2.04 21.06
C LEU A 28 55.45 2.91 20.03
N SER A 29 56.73 2.64 19.73
CA SER A 29 57.44 3.38 18.67
C SER A 29 56.79 3.21 17.31
N GLN A 30 56.29 2.01 16.98
CA GLN A 30 55.60 1.76 15.71
C GLN A 30 54.22 2.42 15.65
N ALA A 31 53.48 2.45 16.76
CA ALA A 31 52.22 3.17 16.86
C ALA A 31 52.44 4.68 16.63
N GLU A 32 53.47 5.27 17.24
CA GLU A 32 53.79 6.69 17.04
C GLU A 32 54.21 7.02 15.59
N ILE A 33 55.05 6.19 14.96
CA ILE A 33 55.45 6.36 13.56
C ILE A 33 54.24 6.24 12.62
N SER A 34 53.44 5.17 12.78
CA SER A 34 52.28 4.92 11.92
C SER A 34 51.21 6.01 12.08
N ARG A 35 51.04 6.60 13.27
CA ARG A 35 50.15 7.75 13.47
C ARG A 35 50.54 8.93 12.58
N GLU A 36 51.83 9.29 12.56
CA GLU A 36 52.30 10.42 11.76
C GLU A 36 52.17 10.14 10.25
N GLU A 37 52.48 8.92 9.83
CA GLU A 37 52.34 8.51 8.44
C GLU A 37 50.87 8.46 8.00
N PHE A 38 49.98 7.96 8.87
CA PHE A 38 48.54 7.94 8.65
C PHE A 38 47.98 9.36 8.48
N LEU A 39 48.31 10.28 9.40
CA LEU A 39 47.83 11.66 9.32
C LEU A 39 48.33 12.36 8.04
N ARG A 40 49.59 12.13 7.64
CA ARG A 40 50.11 12.65 6.36
C ARG A 40 49.43 12.03 5.14
N TRP A 41 49.15 10.72 5.19
CA TRP A 41 48.43 10.02 4.14
C TRP A 41 47.00 10.51 4.00
N LEU A 42 46.32 10.75 5.13
CA LEU A 42 44.97 11.28 5.20
C LEU A 42 44.90 12.71 4.65
N ASP A 43 45.88 13.56 4.98
CA ASP A 43 46.02 14.94 4.47
C ASP A 43 46.27 15.02 2.94
N GLN A 44 46.76 13.94 2.32
CA GLN A 44 47.07 13.85 0.88
C GLN A 44 45.90 13.30 0.04
N GLN A 45 44.80 12.89 0.68
CA GLN A 45 43.64 12.36 -0.04
C GLN A 45 42.88 13.47 -0.81
N PRO A 46 42.27 13.14 -1.97
CA PRO A 46 41.47 14.10 -2.74
C PRO A 46 40.31 14.69 -1.93
N SER A 47 39.95 15.96 -2.16
CA SER A 47 38.85 16.65 -1.47
C SER A 47 37.46 16.06 -1.70
N ASP A 48 37.28 15.30 -2.79
CA ASP A 48 36.04 14.59 -3.13
C ASP A 48 36.02 13.14 -2.63
N SER A 49 37.06 12.73 -1.89
CA SER A 49 37.09 11.43 -1.24
C SER A 49 36.16 11.43 -0.02
N PRO A 50 35.48 10.30 0.31
CA PRO A 50 34.82 10.13 1.62
C PRO A 50 35.73 10.52 2.80
N LEU A 51 37.05 10.36 2.61
CA LEU A 51 38.14 10.74 3.50
C LEU A 51 38.21 12.25 3.84
N ALA A 52 37.56 13.13 3.07
CA ALA A 52 37.56 14.59 3.26
C ALA A 52 36.15 15.17 3.55
N LEU A 53 35.10 14.34 3.46
CA LEU A 53 33.69 14.74 3.56
C LEU A 53 33.15 14.90 4.99
N LEU A 54 34.01 14.78 6.01
CA LEU A 54 33.70 15.09 7.42
C LEU A 54 33.37 16.59 7.68
N ASN A 55 33.05 17.38 6.63
CA ASN A 55 33.02 18.84 6.71
C ASN A 55 31.86 19.55 5.98
N THR A 56 30.76 18.87 5.64
CA THR A 56 29.64 19.52 4.91
C THR A 56 28.30 19.57 5.65
N GLN A 57 28.29 19.46 6.99
CA GLN A 57 27.14 19.93 7.78
C GLN A 57 27.56 21.05 8.73
N SER A 58 26.85 22.17 8.60
CA SER A 58 27.05 23.43 9.30
C SER A 58 27.29 23.28 10.79
N VAL A 59 28.18 24.12 11.33
CA VAL A 59 28.43 24.38 12.76
C VAL A 59 27.12 24.70 13.49
N GLY A 60 26.45 23.66 13.96
CA GLY A 60 25.32 23.65 14.89
C GLY A 60 25.54 22.53 15.90
N GLU A 61 24.80 22.53 17.02
CA GLU A 61 24.96 21.57 18.12
C GLU A 61 25.06 20.12 17.59
N ARG A 62 26.24 19.51 17.77
CA ARG A 62 26.54 18.15 17.36
C ARG A 62 25.73 17.18 18.21
N SER A 63 25.08 16.23 17.56
CA SER A 63 24.42 15.12 18.27
C SER A 63 25.47 14.06 18.63
N GLY A 64 25.31 13.37 19.75
CA GLY A 64 26.26 12.31 20.17
C GLY A 64 26.35 11.13 19.20
N GLU A 65 25.37 10.95 18.32
CA GLU A 65 25.37 9.91 17.28
C GLU A 65 26.32 10.26 16.12
N GLN A 66 26.44 11.54 15.76
CA GLN A 66 27.35 11.99 14.71
C GLN A 66 28.82 11.88 15.14
N GLU A 67 29.13 12.21 16.40
CA GLU A 67 30.51 12.08 16.92
C GLU A 67 30.98 10.63 16.91
N GLN A 68 30.11 9.68 17.26
CA GLN A 68 30.41 8.25 17.23
C GLN A 68 30.68 7.74 15.80
N GLU A 69 29.87 8.14 14.82
CA GLU A 69 30.05 7.74 13.42
C GLU A 69 31.41 8.20 12.87
N GLU A 70 31.85 9.43 13.20
CA GLU A 70 33.15 9.96 12.76
C GLU A 70 34.33 9.21 13.41
N GLU A 71 34.21 8.83 14.67
CA GLU A 71 35.21 8.02 15.38
C GLU A 71 35.34 6.62 14.77
N ASP A 72 34.22 5.94 14.52
CA ASP A 72 34.22 4.59 13.93
C ASP A 72 34.80 4.59 12.50
N GLN A 73 34.56 5.65 11.72
CA GLN A 73 35.15 5.83 10.39
C GLN A 73 36.66 6.11 10.44
N GLU A 74 37.13 6.97 11.35
CA GLU A 74 38.56 7.25 11.53
C GLU A 74 39.32 5.98 11.96
N GLU A 75 38.72 5.14 12.82
CA GLU A 75 39.28 3.85 13.22
C GLU A 75 39.39 2.89 12.02
N ALA A 76 38.32 2.77 11.22
CA ALA A 76 38.31 1.93 10.02
C ALA A 76 39.37 2.38 9.00
N HIS A 77 39.53 3.69 8.79
CA HIS A 77 40.56 4.25 7.92
C HIS A 77 41.97 3.94 8.42
N TYR A 78 42.21 4.05 9.72
CA TYR A 78 43.50 3.71 10.31
C TYR A 78 43.81 2.22 10.14
N LEU A 79 42.80 1.36 10.34
CA LEU A 79 42.92 -0.08 10.16
C LEU A 79 43.23 -0.47 8.70
N GLU A 80 42.58 0.17 7.73
CA GLU A 80 42.88 -0.01 6.30
C GLU A 80 44.29 0.46 5.96
N PHE A 81 44.68 1.66 6.43
CA PHE A 81 46.02 2.22 6.21
C PHE A 81 47.14 1.31 6.71
N LEU A 82 47.01 0.80 7.94
CA LEU A 82 47.97 -0.14 8.53
C LEU A 82 48.12 -1.41 7.67
N THR A 83 47.02 -1.87 7.08
CA THR A 83 47.01 -3.09 6.28
C THR A 83 47.63 -2.88 4.89
N ILE A 84 47.30 -1.79 4.20
CA ILE A 84 47.80 -1.50 2.85
C ILE A 84 49.29 -1.11 2.86
N ASN A 85 49.74 -0.38 3.88
CA ASN A 85 51.12 0.10 3.98
C ASN A 85 52.05 -0.83 4.77
N ASN A 86 51.66 -2.09 4.96
CA ASN A 86 52.45 -3.12 5.65
C ASN A 86 53.68 -3.57 4.82
N LYS A 87 54.63 -2.66 4.58
CA LYS A 87 55.84 -2.90 3.80
C LYS A 87 57.06 -3.27 4.66
N ASN A 88 56.98 -3.23 5.99
CA ASN A 88 58.13 -3.45 6.88
C ASN A 88 57.75 -4.09 8.25
N GLY A 89 58.09 -5.37 8.46
CA GLY A 89 58.41 -5.96 9.78
C GLY A 89 57.28 -6.49 10.68
N ASP A 90 57.60 -7.52 11.48
CA ASP A 90 56.69 -8.24 12.41
C ASP A 90 55.86 -7.36 13.36
N GLY A 91 56.32 -6.15 13.69
CA GLY A 91 55.63 -5.30 14.66
C GLY A 91 54.44 -4.47 14.13
N VAL A 92 54.30 -4.28 12.80
CA VAL A 92 53.06 -3.70 12.23
C VAL A 92 51.89 -4.69 12.36
N VAL A 93 52.17 -5.99 12.29
CA VAL A 93 51.17 -7.06 12.49
C VAL A 93 50.65 -7.06 13.92
N ASP A 94 51.54 -6.87 14.91
CA ASP A 94 51.14 -6.72 16.32
C ASP A 94 50.22 -5.52 16.54
N LEU A 95 50.48 -4.41 15.83
CA LEU A 95 49.64 -3.20 15.90
C LEU A 95 48.27 -3.41 15.25
N ILE A 96 48.20 -4.06 14.08
CA ILE A 96 46.92 -4.47 13.45
C ILE A 96 46.14 -5.38 14.41
N GLN A 97 46.80 -6.29 15.11
CA GLN A 97 46.14 -7.20 16.06
C GLN A 97 45.55 -6.46 17.27
N VAL A 98 46.23 -5.43 17.76
CA VAL A 98 45.74 -4.59 18.86
C VAL A 98 44.54 -3.76 18.42
N THR A 99 44.62 -3.09 17.28
CA THR A 99 43.51 -2.29 16.73
C THR A 99 42.30 -3.18 16.43
N LEU A 100 42.49 -4.35 15.81
CA LEU A 100 41.39 -5.27 15.50
C LEU A 100 40.71 -5.85 16.75
N LYS A 101 41.45 -6.04 17.86
CA LYS A 101 40.86 -6.42 19.16
C LYS A 101 39.99 -5.32 19.73
N TYR A 102 40.43 -4.07 19.62
CA TYR A 102 39.66 -2.92 20.07
C TYR A 102 38.37 -2.76 19.23
N PHE A 103 38.48 -2.87 17.90
CA PHE A 103 37.33 -2.89 17.00
C PHE A 103 36.31 -3.99 17.37
N HIS A 104 36.75 -5.20 17.74
CA HIS A 104 35.84 -6.25 18.20
C HIS A 104 35.14 -5.91 19.52
N GLN A 105 35.79 -5.17 20.41
CA GLN A 105 35.26 -4.80 21.73
C GLN A 105 34.24 -3.67 21.62
N GLU A 106 34.59 -2.59 20.93
CA GLU A 106 33.77 -1.37 20.87
C GLU A 106 32.75 -1.43 19.73
N VAL A 107 33.21 -1.71 18.49
CA VAL A 107 32.35 -1.70 17.30
C VAL A 107 31.48 -2.96 17.21
N LEU A 108 32.06 -4.15 17.41
CA LEU A 108 31.34 -5.44 17.34
C LEU A 108 30.80 -5.93 18.69
N LYS A 109 30.94 -5.14 19.77
CA LYS A 109 30.43 -5.43 21.12
C LYS A 109 30.78 -6.84 21.62
N ASN A 110 32.06 -7.21 21.53
CA ASN A 110 32.59 -8.56 21.84
C ASN A 110 31.93 -9.68 21.02
N GLN A 111 31.78 -9.49 19.71
CA GLN A 111 31.20 -10.47 18.76
C GLN A 111 29.71 -10.73 18.96
N SER A 112 28.98 -9.81 19.61
CA SER A 112 27.52 -9.92 19.69
C SER A 112 26.83 -9.58 18.38
N ILE A 113 27.49 -8.82 17.50
CA ILE A 113 27.01 -8.41 16.19
C ILE A 113 28.07 -8.63 15.11
N ASP A 114 27.63 -8.85 13.88
CA ASP A 114 28.51 -8.99 12.71
C ASP A 114 28.93 -7.61 12.17
N VAL A 115 30.04 -7.56 11.42
CA VAL A 115 30.57 -6.31 10.82
C VAL A 115 29.60 -5.67 9.83
N HIS A 116 28.79 -6.44 9.09
CA HIS A 116 27.77 -5.92 8.19
C HIS A 116 26.63 -5.26 8.95
N SER A 117 26.19 -5.87 10.06
CA SER A 117 25.19 -5.29 10.96
C SER A 117 25.73 -4.05 11.66
N ALA A 118 26.97 -4.08 12.16
CA ALA A 118 27.61 -2.94 12.81
C ALA A 118 27.77 -1.76 11.85
N ALA A 119 28.31 -2.01 10.65
CA ALA A 119 28.43 -0.99 9.61
C ALA A 119 27.07 -0.43 9.21
N PHE A 120 26.04 -1.28 9.13
CA PHE A 120 24.68 -0.84 8.83
C PHE A 120 24.08 0.06 9.92
N ASP A 121 24.25 -0.29 11.19
CA ASP A 121 23.66 0.43 12.32
C ASP A 121 24.41 1.73 12.65
N GLN A 122 25.73 1.79 12.39
CA GLN A 122 26.63 2.85 12.88
C GLN A 122 27.07 3.84 11.80
N THR A 123 26.68 3.66 10.53
CA THR A 123 27.05 4.59 9.46
C THR A 123 25.86 5.03 8.62
N SER A 124 25.94 6.25 8.10
CA SER A 124 24.84 6.93 7.39
C SER A 124 24.93 6.84 5.86
N SER A 125 26.12 6.58 5.30
CA SER A 125 26.37 6.51 3.84
C SER A 125 26.74 5.11 3.34
N ASP A 126 26.54 4.83 2.05
CA ASP A 126 26.96 3.55 1.45
C ASP A 126 28.49 3.46 1.35
N GLU A 127 29.14 4.57 1.02
CA GLU A 127 30.60 4.66 0.93
C GLU A 127 31.27 4.34 2.29
N ALA A 128 30.74 4.88 3.39
CA ALA A 128 31.23 4.58 4.74
C ALA A 128 31.02 3.10 5.12
N ARG A 129 29.84 2.53 4.81
CA ARG A 129 29.58 1.08 5.04
C ARG A 129 30.61 0.21 4.35
N ARG A 130 30.83 0.48 3.06
CA ARG A 130 31.79 -0.28 2.23
C ARG A 130 33.20 -0.19 2.78
N LEU A 131 33.61 0.99 3.25
CA LEU A 131 34.90 1.21 3.87
C LEU A 131 35.09 0.34 5.13
N VAL A 132 34.15 0.43 6.09
CA VAL A 132 34.24 -0.30 7.36
C VAL A 132 34.36 -1.81 7.11
N ILE A 133 33.52 -2.34 6.22
CA ILE A 133 33.54 -3.75 5.81
C ILE A 133 34.90 -4.11 5.18
N ARG A 134 35.37 -3.32 4.20
CA ARG A 134 36.63 -3.56 3.51
C ARG A 134 37.83 -3.53 4.46
N ALA A 135 37.92 -2.51 5.30
CA ALA A 135 39.01 -2.33 6.27
C ALA A 135 39.10 -3.53 7.22
N TYR A 136 37.95 -3.98 7.73
CA TYR A 136 37.86 -5.14 8.60
C TYR A 136 38.39 -6.41 7.92
N TYR A 137 37.90 -6.74 6.71
CA TYR A 137 38.28 -7.98 6.04
C TYR A 137 39.75 -7.97 5.56
N LEU A 138 40.27 -6.81 5.15
CA LEU A 138 41.70 -6.64 4.85
C LEU A 138 42.57 -6.92 6.08
N ALA A 139 42.26 -6.28 7.21
CA ALA A 139 43.02 -6.44 8.45
C ALA A 139 42.92 -7.87 9.00
N ARG A 140 41.72 -8.46 8.96
CA ARG A 140 41.48 -9.86 9.33
C ARG A 140 42.28 -10.83 8.50
N HIS A 141 42.35 -10.63 7.19
CA HIS A 141 43.12 -11.51 6.30
C HIS A 141 44.63 -11.46 6.59
N SER A 142 45.12 -10.32 7.09
CA SER A 142 46.51 -10.16 7.52
C SER A 142 46.83 -10.86 8.85
N ILE A 143 45.81 -11.32 9.60
CA ILE A 143 45.95 -12.05 10.87
C ILE A 143 45.18 -13.38 10.82
N PRO A 144 45.79 -14.45 10.27
CA PRO A 144 45.13 -15.75 10.05
C PRO A 144 44.51 -16.41 11.29
N ASP A 145 45.08 -16.18 12.48
CA ASP A 145 44.66 -16.83 13.73
C ASP A 145 43.64 -16.00 14.56
N PHE A 146 43.01 -14.98 13.97
CA PHE A 146 42.04 -14.12 14.67
C PHE A 146 40.63 -14.75 14.79
N PRO A 147 39.93 -14.64 15.94
CA PRO A 147 38.58 -15.17 16.13
C PRO A 147 37.57 -14.78 15.05
N ALA A 148 36.75 -15.73 14.58
CA ALA A 148 35.74 -15.53 13.54
C ALA A 148 34.64 -14.54 13.95
N PRO A 149 34.12 -13.71 13.03
CA PRO A 149 32.89 -12.96 13.28
C PRO A 149 31.70 -13.91 13.46
N PRO A 150 30.65 -13.48 14.21
CA PRO A 150 29.49 -14.31 14.45
C PRO A 150 28.75 -14.62 13.14
N VAL A 151 28.21 -15.83 13.05
CA VAL A 151 27.42 -16.29 11.90
C VAL A 151 26.00 -15.78 12.03
N GLY A 152 25.43 -15.30 10.90
CA GLY A 152 24.04 -14.88 10.81
C GLY A 152 23.06 -15.98 11.24
N LYS A 153 22.02 -15.61 11.97
CA LYS A 153 21.05 -16.53 12.57
C LYS A 153 20.29 -17.34 11.51
N LEU A 154 20.06 -16.76 10.33
CA LEU A 154 19.50 -17.44 9.17
C LEU A 154 20.29 -18.69 8.75
N TRP A 155 21.57 -18.81 9.11
CA TRP A 155 22.43 -19.92 8.71
C TRP A 155 22.69 -20.96 9.81
N LYS A 156 22.33 -20.68 11.08
CA LYS A 156 22.59 -21.60 12.20
C LYS A 156 21.64 -22.82 12.22
N SER A 157 22.15 -24.03 12.34
CA SER A 157 21.35 -25.27 12.25
C SER A 157 20.39 -25.51 13.44
N ASP A 158 20.57 -24.79 14.54
CA ASP A 158 19.79 -24.88 15.78
C ASP A 158 18.49 -24.06 15.77
N GLU A 159 18.25 -23.26 14.72
CA GLU A 159 17.02 -22.49 14.57
C GLU A 159 15.85 -23.37 14.07
N PRO A 160 14.82 -23.63 14.90
CA PRO A 160 13.70 -24.48 14.50
C PRO A 160 12.83 -23.78 13.44
N GLN A 161 12.26 -24.57 12.53
CA GLN A 161 11.23 -24.15 11.54
C GLN A 161 11.69 -23.13 10.48
N LYS A 162 12.97 -23.14 10.07
CA LYS A 162 13.41 -22.40 8.87
C LYS A 162 13.57 -23.33 7.66
N LYS A 163 13.13 -22.85 6.51
CA LYS A 163 13.31 -23.48 5.19
C LYS A 163 13.68 -22.39 4.19
N LEU A 164 14.84 -22.57 3.56
CA LEU A 164 15.53 -21.61 2.71
C LEU A 164 15.53 -22.09 1.26
N VAL A 165 15.26 -21.18 0.33
CA VAL A 165 15.39 -21.45 -1.09
C VAL A 165 16.33 -20.44 -1.72
N GLY A 166 17.29 -20.91 -2.51
CA GLY A 166 18.21 -20.04 -3.24
C GLY A 166 17.70 -19.72 -4.65
N VAL A 167 17.74 -18.44 -5.05
CA VAL A 167 17.48 -18.01 -6.42
C VAL A 167 18.69 -17.29 -7.01
N PHE A 168 18.99 -17.63 -8.26
CA PHE A 168 20.14 -17.12 -9.02
C PHE A 168 19.70 -16.31 -10.23
N GLY A 169 20.45 -15.26 -10.56
CA GLY A 169 20.15 -14.32 -11.62
C GLY A 169 20.57 -14.81 -13.01
N GLY A 170 20.08 -14.11 -14.05
CA GLY A 170 20.47 -14.33 -15.44
C GLY A 170 20.94 -13.04 -16.13
N GLN A 171 21.15 -13.08 -17.44
CA GLN A 171 21.54 -11.89 -18.21
C GLN A 171 20.40 -10.86 -18.31
N GLY A 172 20.77 -9.60 -18.56
CA GLY A 172 19.83 -8.53 -18.92
C GLY A 172 19.09 -7.89 -17.75
N VAL A 173 19.46 -8.21 -16.52
CA VAL A 173 18.82 -7.70 -15.30
C VAL A 173 19.19 -6.23 -15.02
N ASN A 174 20.43 -5.82 -15.30
CA ASN A 174 20.87 -4.42 -15.25
C ASN A 174 21.94 -4.15 -16.34
N GLU A 175 22.20 -2.87 -16.64
CA GLU A 175 23.31 -2.46 -17.53
C GLU A 175 24.65 -2.34 -16.77
N THR A 176 24.61 -2.47 -15.43
CA THR A 176 25.71 -2.21 -14.50
C THR A 176 26.29 -3.47 -13.86
N TYR A 177 25.98 -4.66 -14.37
CA TYR A 177 26.43 -5.95 -13.80
C TYR A 177 27.95 -5.99 -13.57
N TRP A 178 28.72 -5.36 -14.47
CA TRP A 178 30.17 -5.30 -14.37
C TRP A 178 30.62 -4.42 -13.21
N GLN A 179 29.93 -3.30 -13.00
CA GLN A 179 30.20 -2.42 -11.87
C GLN A 179 29.90 -3.12 -10.54
N GLU A 180 28.89 -4.01 -10.50
CA GLU A 180 28.62 -4.83 -9.32
C GLU A 180 29.77 -5.79 -9.02
N LEU A 181 30.33 -6.50 -10.02
CA LEU A 181 31.54 -7.32 -9.85
C LEU A 181 32.75 -6.50 -9.38
N VAL A 182 32.94 -5.30 -9.93
CA VAL A 182 34.02 -4.38 -9.54
C VAL A 182 33.83 -3.92 -8.08
N ASN A 183 32.61 -3.59 -7.68
CA ASN A 183 32.28 -3.22 -6.30
C ASN A 183 32.50 -4.41 -5.36
N LEU A 184 32.12 -5.61 -5.78
CA LEU A 184 32.29 -6.86 -5.05
C LEU A 184 33.78 -7.11 -4.75
N TYR A 185 34.62 -7.00 -5.78
CA TYR A 185 36.07 -7.13 -5.66
C TYR A 185 36.71 -6.03 -4.83
N SER A 186 36.24 -4.78 -4.94
CA SER A 186 36.80 -3.68 -4.15
C SER A 186 36.57 -3.84 -2.66
N LEU A 187 35.49 -4.53 -2.27
CA LEU A 187 35.15 -4.82 -0.88
C LEU A 187 35.90 -6.01 -0.29
N TYR A 188 36.06 -7.08 -1.07
CA TYR A 188 36.68 -8.32 -0.59
C TYR A 188 37.84 -8.76 -1.48
N PRO A 189 38.83 -7.89 -1.73
CA PRO A 189 39.89 -8.14 -2.70
C PRO A 189 40.74 -9.35 -2.32
N ALA A 190 41.06 -9.51 -1.03
CA ALA A 190 41.88 -10.62 -0.53
C ALA A 190 41.22 -12.00 -0.67
N ILE A 191 39.89 -12.04 -0.80
CA ILE A 191 39.10 -13.27 -0.85
C ILE A 191 38.80 -13.65 -2.29
N LEU A 192 38.44 -12.65 -3.11
CA LEU A 192 38.08 -12.89 -4.51
C LEU A 192 39.28 -13.05 -5.44
N LEU A 193 40.43 -12.45 -5.13
CA LEU A 193 41.58 -12.45 -6.03
C LEU A 193 42.02 -13.88 -6.45
N PRO A 194 42.20 -14.85 -5.53
CA PRO A 194 42.64 -16.20 -5.93
C PRO A 194 41.63 -16.92 -6.84
N PHE A 195 40.33 -16.75 -6.59
CA PHE A 195 39.28 -17.32 -7.41
C PHE A 195 39.25 -16.67 -8.80
N LEU A 196 39.28 -15.34 -8.87
CA LEU A 196 39.29 -14.60 -10.13
C LEU A 196 40.53 -14.88 -10.98
N GLU A 197 41.70 -15.10 -10.36
CA GLU A 197 42.91 -15.53 -11.07
C GLU A 197 42.74 -16.92 -11.70
N ALA A 198 42.16 -17.87 -10.95
CA ALA A 198 41.89 -19.21 -11.47
C ALA A 198 40.88 -19.18 -12.63
N VAL A 199 39.82 -18.39 -12.51
CA VAL A 199 38.83 -18.16 -13.58
C VAL A 199 39.49 -17.52 -14.81
N ASP A 200 40.31 -16.48 -14.63
CA ASP A 200 40.95 -15.78 -15.75
C ASP A 200 41.88 -16.70 -16.52
N HIS A 201 42.69 -17.52 -15.83
CA HIS A 201 43.52 -18.54 -16.46
C HIS A 201 42.68 -19.59 -17.22
N HIS A 202 41.57 -20.06 -16.63
CA HIS A 202 40.70 -21.05 -17.25
C HIS A 202 40.01 -20.50 -18.51
N LEU A 203 39.48 -19.28 -18.45
CA LEU A 203 38.86 -18.61 -19.60
C LEU A 203 39.86 -18.33 -20.72
N GLN A 204 41.11 -17.97 -20.37
CA GLN A 204 42.18 -17.84 -21.36
C GLN A 204 42.45 -19.18 -22.06
N SER A 205 42.52 -20.28 -21.30
CA SER A 205 42.67 -21.64 -21.87
C SER A 205 41.55 -21.99 -22.84
N LEU A 206 40.29 -21.73 -22.47
CA LEU A 206 39.12 -21.96 -23.34
C LEU A 206 39.17 -21.10 -24.62
N CYS A 207 39.55 -19.83 -24.48
CA CYS A 207 39.70 -18.91 -25.61
C CYS A 207 40.86 -19.31 -26.54
N SER A 208 41.89 -20.00 -26.04
CA SER A 208 43.06 -20.43 -26.83
C SER A 208 42.83 -21.68 -27.69
N THR A 209 41.65 -22.32 -27.61
CA THR A 209 41.31 -23.45 -28.49
C THR A 209 41.24 -23.02 -29.97
N ASP A 210 41.61 -23.93 -30.88
CA ASP A 210 41.67 -23.64 -32.33
C ASP A 210 40.34 -23.08 -32.87
N HIS A 211 39.20 -23.61 -32.39
CA HIS A 211 37.86 -23.17 -32.79
C HIS A 211 37.45 -21.81 -32.22
N ALA A 212 37.87 -21.50 -30.99
CA ALA A 212 37.63 -20.18 -30.40
C ALA A 212 38.49 -19.10 -31.09
N GLN A 213 39.74 -19.42 -31.42
CA GLN A 213 40.65 -18.55 -32.17
C GLN A 213 40.26 -18.38 -33.65
N ALA A 214 39.63 -19.40 -34.24
CA ALA A 214 39.05 -19.31 -35.59
C ALA A 214 37.84 -18.36 -35.65
N SER A 215 37.15 -18.13 -34.53
CA SER A 215 36.04 -17.19 -34.43
C SER A 215 36.52 -15.75 -34.25
N SER A 216 35.88 -14.82 -34.96
CA SER A 216 36.14 -13.38 -34.79
C SER A 216 35.78 -12.85 -33.41
N LEU A 217 35.03 -13.62 -32.60
CA LEU A 217 34.57 -13.25 -31.26
C LEU A 217 35.72 -13.09 -30.26
N TYR A 218 36.72 -13.99 -30.28
CA TYR A 218 37.78 -14.05 -29.26
C TYR A 218 39.20 -13.80 -29.80
N LYS A 219 39.37 -13.84 -31.13
CA LYS A 219 40.66 -13.74 -31.85
C LYS A 219 41.51 -12.52 -31.51
N HIS A 220 40.91 -11.37 -31.17
CA HIS A 220 41.63 -10.10 -31.00
C HIS A 220 41.81 -9.66 -29.53
N HIS A 221 40.99 -10.16 -28.61
CA HIS A 221 40.92 -9.63 -27.24
C HIS A 221 40.99 -10.69 -26.13
N GLY A 222 40.65 -11.96 -26.41
CA GLY A 222 40.44 -12.97 -25.36
C GLY A 222 39.45 -12.50 -24.28
N ILE A 223 39.37 -13.21 -23.16
CA ILE A 223 38.66 -12.76 -21.97
C ILE A 223 39.69 -12.59 -20.85
N GLN A 224 39.86 -11.36 -20.36
CA GLN A 224 40.86 -10.98 -19.34
C GLN A 224 40.21 -10.10 -18.26
N ILE A 225 39.48 -10.72 -17.34
CA ILE A 225 38.63 -10.09 -16.31
C ILE A 225 39.45 -9.16 -15.42
N LEU A 226 40.54 -9.66 -14.83
CA LEU A 226 41.37 -8.91 -13.87
C LEU A 226 42.02 -7.66 -14.50
N LYS A 227 42.47 -7.76 -15.75
CA LYS A 227 43.06 -6.64 -16.48
C LYS A 227 42.04 -5.53 -16.76
N VAL A 228 40.80 -5.90 -17.06
CA VAL A 228 39.70 -4.95 -17.30
C VAL A 228 39.29 -4.26 -15.99
N MET A 229 39.27 -4.99 -14.87
CA MET A 229 38.95 -4.43 -13.54
C MET A 229 39.99 -3.41 -13.06
N VAL A 230 41.29 -3.65 -13.30
CA VAL A 230 42.39 -2.78 -12.80
C VAL A 230 42.60 -1.52 -13.67
N LYS A 231 42.26 -1.54 -14.97
CA LYS A 231 42.62 -0.44 -15.91
C LYS A 231 41.58 0.68 -16.09
N SER A 232 40.37 0.56 -15.54
CA SER A 232 39.33 1.62 -15.34
C SER A 232 39.13 2.72 -16.42
N THR A 233 39.55 2.54 -17.68
CA THR A 233 39.51 3.61 -18.70
C THR A 233 38.94 3.19 -20.05
N ASN A 234 38.67 1.90 -20.30
CA ASN A 234 38.07 1.44 -21.55
C ASN A 234 36.73 0.75 -21.31
N HIS A 235 35.66 1.30 -21.93
CA HIS A 235 34.27 0.83 -21.89
C HIS A 235 34.00 -0.53 -22.60
N GLN A 236 34.99 -1.41 -22.72
CA GLN A 236 34.78 -2.74 -23.31
C GLN A 236 34.48 -3.75 -22.19
N THR A 237 33.21 -3.87 -21.82
CA THR A 237 32.70 -4.93 -20.95
C THR A 237 32.82 -6.29 -21.64
N PRO A 238 33.35 -7.33 -20.97
CA PRO A 238 33.28 -8.70 -21.48
C PRO A 238 31.81 -9.15 -21.61
N ASN A 239 31.41 -9.69 -22.76
CA ASN A 239 30.04 -10.12 -22.99
C ASN A 239 29.68 -11.36 -22.15
N GLY A 240 28.68 -11.24 -21.26
CA GLY A 240 27.80 -12.35 -20.84
C GLY A 240 28.22 -13.25 -19.67
N LEU A 241 29.44 -13.18 -19.13
CA LEU A 241 29.91 -14.08 -18.05
C LEU A 241 29.92 -13.46 -16.64
N SER A 242 29.80 -12.14 -16.56
CA SER A 242 30.00 -11.38 -15.33
C SER A 242 28.89 -11.49 -14.29
N SER A 243 27.65 -11.80 -14.70
CA SER A 243 26.56 -12.04 -13.75
C SER A 243 26.78 -13.32 -12.96
N GLU A 244 27.21 -14.40 -13.60
CA GLU A 244 27.39 -15.71 -13.00
C GLU A 244 28.66 -15.77 -12.17
N LEU A 245 29.69 -15.02 -12.57
CA LEU A 245 30.86 -14.79 -11.74
C LEU A 245 30.49 -14.09 -10.43
N CYS A 246 29.57 -13.14 -10.46
CA CYS A 246 29.02 -12.56 -9.23
C CYS A 246 28.20 -13.57 -8.44
N ASP A 247 27.28 -14.31 -9.07
CA ASP A 247 26.42 -15.28 -8.37
C ASP A 247 27.25 -16.40 -7.70
N LEU A 248 28.33 -16.87 -8.35
CA LEU A 248 29.28 -17.85 -7.81
C LEU A 248 30.12 -17.27 -6.66
N THR A 249 30.41 -15.96 -6.69
CA THR A 249 31.20 -15.31 -5.65
C THR A 249 30.36 -14.81 -4.47
N THR A 250 29.08 -14.50 -4.66
CA THR A 250 28.16 -14.13 -3.57
C THR A 250 27.68 -15.36 -2.79
N THR A 251 27.57 -16.53 -3.42
CA THR A 251 27.27 -17.78 -2.71
C THR A 251 28.41 -18.30 -1.86
N ASP A 252 29.66 -18.04 -2.26
CA ASP A 252 30.86 -18.27 -1.45
C ASP A 252 30.76 -17.55 -0.08
N TRP A 253 30.12 -16.39 -0.04
CA TRP A 253 30.19 -15.47 1.11
C TRP A 253 29.17 -15.66 2.21
N THR A 254 27.96 -16.07 1.85
CA THR A 254 26.87 -16.23 2.84
C THR A 254 26.98 -17.51 3.65
N SER A 255 27.90 -18.41 3.27
CA SER A 255 28.17 -19.60 4.05
C SER A 255 28.83 -19.22 5.39
N PRO A 256 28.29 -19.65 6.55
CA PRO A 256 28.97 -19.64 7.86
C PRO A 256 30.45 -20.01 7.87
N ASN A 257 30.84 -20.75 6.84
CA ASN A 257 32.12 -21.40 6.67
C ASN A 257 32.99 -20.76 5.57
N SER A 258 32.54 -19.65 4.99
CA SER A 258 33.25 -18.84 4.00
C SER A 258 34.67 -18.48 4.47
N PRO A 259 35.64 -18.26 3.55
CA PRO A 259 36.94 -17.72 3.91
C PRO A 259 36.82 -16.37 4.66
N LEU A 260 35.70 -15.66 4.48
CA LEU A 260 35.32 -14.47 5.27
C LEU A 260 35.31 -14.75 6.78
N HIS A 261 34.72 -15.88 7.19
CA HIS A 261 34.60 -16.27 8.60
C HIS A 261 35.85 -17.03 9.08
N HIS A 262 36.62 -17.67 8.18
CA HIS A 262 37.72 -18.57 8.53
C HIS A 262 39.00 -18.35 7.70
N THR A 263 39.99 -17.65 8.27
CA THR A 263 41.30 -17.38 7.64
C THR A 263 42.46 -18.24 8.18
N GLY A 264 42.19 -19.26 9.01
CA GLY A 264 43.21 -20.05 9.69
C GLY A 264 43.82 -21.19 8.85
N ARG A 265 45.12 -21.49 9.07
CA ARG A 265 45.90 -22.59 8.44
C ARG A 265 45.46 -24.02 8.79
N ARG A 266 44.40 -24.21 9.60
CA ARG A 266 43.86 -25.55 9.93
C ARG A 266 42.36 -25.60 9.62
N PRO A 267 41.91 -26.47 8.70
CA PRO A 267 40.49 -26.71 8.50
C PRO A 267 39.91 -27.29 9.79
N ARG A 268 38.97 -26.57 10.42
CA ARG A 268 38.10 -27.18 11.44
C ARG A 268 37.05 -28.04 10.72
N PRO A 269 36.57 -29.14 11.31
CA PRO A 269 35.66 -30.11 10.68
C PRO A 269 34.23 -29.59 10.38
N TYR A 270 34.02 -28.28 10.37
CA TYR A 270 32.71 -27.66 10.18
C TYR A 270 32.62 -26.80 8.91
N ALA A 271 33.71 -26.62 8.15
CA ALA A 271 33.73 -25.73 6.99
C ALA A 271 33.12 -26.37 5.72
N GLN A 272 31.80 -26.32 5.57
CA GLN A 272 31.08 -26.90 4.42
C GLN A 272 30.48 -25.83 3.49
N PRO A 273 30.83 -25.77 2.19
CA PRO A 273 30.11 -25.00 1.17
C PRO A 273 28.61 -25.33 1.02
N ASN A 274 28.15 -26.50 1.48
CA ASN A 274 26.85 -27.09 1.11
C ASN A 274 25.64 -26.69 1.99
N LEU A 275 25.60 -25.46 2.53
CA LEU A 275 24.61 -25.08 3.55
C LEU A 275 23.20 -24.75 2.99
N ILE A 276 23.10 -24.12 1.81
CA ILE A 276 21.81 -23.81 1.16
C ILE A 276 21.09 -25.12 0.78
N SER A 277 21.86 -26.13 0.38
CA SER A 277 21.38 -27.39 -0.18
C SER A 277 20.87 -28.37 0.89
N THR A 278 20.91 -28.01 2.17
CA THR A 278 20.28 -28.79 3.25
C THR A 278 18.84 -28.38 3.58
N GLN A 279 18.30 -27.28 3.02
CA GLN A 279 17.08 -26.65 3.57
C GLN A 279 16.01 -26.15 2.57
N GLY A 280 15.76 -26.79 1.43
CA GLY A 280 14.52 -26.51 0.65
C GLY A 280 14.62 -26.78 -0.84
N GLY A 281 15.54 -26.09 -1.53
CA GLY A 281 15.77 -26.21 -2.97
C GLY A 281 16.45 -24.98 -3.55
N VAL A 282 16.81 -25.05 -4.84
CA VAL A 282 17.40 -23.93 -5.59
C VAL A 282 16.84 -23.85 -7.00
N THR A 283 16.86 -22.65 -7.58
CA THR A 283 16.57 -22.45 -9.01
C THR A 283 17.30 -21.23 -9.53
N GLY A 284 17.41 -21.09 -10.85
CA GLY A 284 18.08 -19.95 -11.44
C GLY A 284 17.38 -19.49 -12.70
N HIS A 285 17.34 -18.17 -12.90
CA HIS A 285 16.70 -17.57 -14.06
C HIS A 285 17.65 -17.64 -15.26
N SER A 286 17.15 -18.18 -16.38
CA SER A 286 17.94 -18.40 -17.59
C SER A 286 19.22 -19.17 -17.25
N GLN A 287 20.40 -18.63 -17.59
CA GLN A 287 21.69 -19.22 -17.29
C GLN A 287 22.00 -19.45 -15.80
N GLY A 288 21.34 -18.73 -14.89
CA GLY A 288 21.50 -18.92 -13.45
C GLY A 288 21.18 -20.35 -13.00
N VAL A 289 20.43 -21.12 -13.80
CA VAL A 289 20.13 -22.54 -13.53
C VAL A 289 21.40 -23.41 -13.48
N VAL A 290 22.46 -23.03 -14.21
CA VAL A 290 23.77 -23.73 -14.18
C VAL A 290 24.43 -23.54 -12.82
N VAL A 291 24.40 -22.31 -12.29
CA VAL A 291 24.94 -21.98 -10.96
C VAL A 291 24.12 -22.67 -9.86
N ALA A 292 22.79 -22.66 -9.99
CA ALA A 292 21.90 -23.40 -9.09
C ALA A 292 22.21 -24.91 -9.08
N ALA A 293 22.40 -25.51 -10.25
CA ALA A 293 22.74 -26.93 -10.39
C ALA A 293 24.11 -27.29 -9.78
N LEU A 294 25.10 -26.40 -9.92
CA LEU A 294 26.40 -26.56 -9.27
C LEU A 294 26.25 -26.60 -7.74
N ILE A 295 25.58 -25.58 -7.18
CA ILE A 295 25.50 -25.33 -5.73
C ILE A 295 24.60 -26.33 -4.99
N ALA A 296 23.67 -26.96 -5.71
CA ALA A 296 22.83 -28.02 -5.16
C ALA A 296 23.59 -29.31 -4.83
N GLY A 297 24.80 -29.51 -5.38
CA GLY A 297 25.61 -30.70 -5.15
C GLY A 297 26.42 -30.65 -3.85
N GLU A 298 26.61 -31.80 -3.23
CA GLU A 298 27.46 -31.96 -2.04
C GLU A 298 28.88 -32.43 -2.42
N LEU A 299 29.90 -31.73 -1.92
CA LEU A 299 31.27 -32.21 -1.95
C LEU A 299 31.49 -33.27 -0.85
N SER A 300 32.15 -34.38 -1.18
CA SER A 300 32.48 -35.42 -0.20
C SER A 300 33.25 -34.83 1.00
N ALA A 301 33.02 -35.31 2.22
CA ALA A 301 33.62 -34.76 3.44
C ALA A 301 35.16 -34.60 3.42
N SER A 302 35.89 -35.40 2.64
CA SER A 302 37.36 -35.28 2.46
C SER A 302 37.80 -34.17 1.50
N LYS A 303 36.87 -33.66 0.69
CA LYS A 303 37.06 -32.63 -0.35
C LYS A 303 36.18 -31.40 -0.12
N ASP A 304 35.49 -31.33 1.00
CA ASP A 304 34.59 -30.23 1.35
C ASP A 304 35.42 -29.03 1.84
N ASN A 305 35.99 -28.31 0.88
CA ASN A 305 36.82 -27.13 1.10
C ASN A 305 36.72 -26.17 -0.09
N TRP A 306 37.08 -24.92 0.14
CA TRP A 306 36.96 -23.84 -0.86
C TRP A 306 37.82 -24.06 -2.11
N ASP A 307 38.98 -24.71 -2.01
CA ASP A 307 39.82 -24.98 -3.18
C ASP A 307 39.15 -25.97 -4.14
N GLU A 308 38.50 -27.02 -3.61
CA GLU A 308 37.75 -27.98 -4.41
C GLU A 308 36.43 -27.41 -4.93
N PHE A 309 35.77 -26.53 -4.17
CA PHE A 309 34.62 -25.76 -4.67
C PHE A 309 35.02 -24.85 -5.83
N ASN A 310 36.13 -24.10 -5.70
CA ASN A 310 36.65 -23.23 -6.76
C ASN A 310 36.96 -24.01 -8.04
N LYS A 311 37.52 -25.24 -7.92
CA LYS A 311 37.69 -26.14 -9.08
C LYS A 311 36.36 -26.56 -9.68
N SER A 312 35.37 -26.88 -8.84
CA SER A 312 34.03 -27.26 -9.30
C SER A 312 33.33 -26.11 -10.04
N SER A 313 33.52 -24.87 -9.59
CA SER A 313 33.01 -23.66 -10.25
C SER A 313 33.57 -23.47 -11.67
N LEU A 314 34.78 -23.95 -11.97
CA LEU A 314 35.34 -23.88 -13.33
C LEU A 314 34.53 -24.72 -14.34
N HIS A 315 33.86 -25.79 -13.90
CA HIS A 315 32.94 -26.58 -14.75
C HIS A 315 31.72 -25.75 -15.16
N ALA A 316 31.12 -25.00 -14.23
CA ALA A 316 30.04 -24.06 -14.55
C ALA A 316 30.51 -22.96 -15.52
N ILE A 317 31.72 -22.42 -15.34
CA ILE A 317 32.31 -21.44 -16.26
C ILE A 317 32.52 -22.03 -17.67
N SER A 318 32.98 -23.29 -17.79
CA SER A 318 33.11 -23.99 -19.07
C SER A 318 31.77 -24.10 -19.80
N VAL A 319 30.71 -24.49 -19.08
CA VAL A 319 29.35 -24.61 -19.63
C VAL A 319 28.83 -23.25 -20.12
N LEU A 320 28.94 -22.21 -19.29
CA LEU A 320 28.47 -20.86 -19.63
C LEU A 320 29.26 -20.26 -20.80
N PHE A 321 30.58 -20.49 -20.85
CA PHE A 321 31.41 -20.10 -21.99
C PHE A 321 30.92 -20.77 -23.29
N GLN A 322 30.67 -22.08 -23.25
CA GLN A 322 30.17 -22.81 -24.43
C GLN A 322 28.77 -22.36 -24.85
N ILE A 323 27.89 -22.07 -23.90
CA ILE A 323 26.55 -21.52 -24.20
C ILE A 323 26.67 -20.18 -24.93
N GLY A 324 27.50 -19.27 -24.41
CA GLY A 324 27.75 -17.97 -25.03
C GLY A 324 28.39 -18.09 -26.41
N TYR A 325 29.37 -19.00 -26.56
CA TYR A 325 30.07 -19.25 -27.82
C TYR A 325 29.13 -19.81 -28.91
N GLN A 326 28.40 -20.88 -28.61
CA GLN A 326 27.50 -21.53 -29.56
C GLN A 326 26.31 -20.63 -29.90
N GLY A 327 25.75 -19.92 -28.92
CA GLY A 327 24.67 -18.96 -29.14
C GLY A 327 25.09 -17.80 -30.04
N SER A 328 26.26 -17.21 -29.80
CA SER A 328 26.81 -16.11 -30.62
C SER A 328 27.20 -16.56 -32.03
N LYS A 329 27.60 -17.84 -32.20
CA LYS A 329 27.90 -18.43 -33.51
C LYS A 329 26.63 -18.73 -34.32
N ALA A 330 25.57 -19.19 -33.65
CA ALA A 330 24.28 -19.44 -34.29
C ALA A 330 23.57 -18.14 -34.69
N PHE A 331 23.69 -17.10 -33.86
CA PHE A 331 23.09 -15.78 -34.09
C PHE A 331 24.14 -14.66 -33.97
N PRO A 332 24.95 -14.40 -35.02
CA PRO A 332 25.95 -13.35 -34.99
C PRO A 332 25.31 -11.96 -34.95
N GLN A 333 25.88 -11.03 -34.16
CA GLN A 333 25.39 -9.65 -34.11
C GLN A 333 25.56 -8.94 -35.45
N THR A 334 24.44 -8.55 -36.05
CA THR A 334 24.41 -7.75 -37.28
C THR A 334 24.17 -6.28 -36.98
N SER A 335 24.88 -5.39 -37.66
CA SER A 335 24.65 -3.94 -37.55
C SER A 335 23.27 -3.55 -38.10
N LEU A 336 22.47 -2.90 -37.26
CA LEU A 336 21.22 -2.29 -37.70
C LEU A 336 21.47 -0.92 -38.37
N PRO A 337 20.68 -0.54 -39.39
CA PRO A 337 20.69 0.81 -39.92
C PRO A 337 20.51 1.86 -38.81
N PRO A 338 21.31 2.96 -38.78
CA PRO A 338 21.23 3.97 -37.72
C PRO A 338 19.83 4.55 -37.51
N LYS A 339 19.05 4.64 -38.60
CA LYS A 339 17.66 5.10 -38.60
C LYS A 339 16.73 4.20 -37.77
N LEU A 340 16.97 2.89 -37.72
CA LEU A 340 16.16 1.98 -36.90
C LEU A 340 16.58 2.05 -35.43
N THR A 341 17.88 2.18 -35.17
CA THR A 341 18.42 2.36 -33.82
C THR A 341 17.91 3.65 -33.17
N SER A 342 17.83 4.76 -33.91
CA SER A 342 17.35 6.03 -33.38
C SER A 342 15.87 6.04 -32.99
N ILE A 343 15.04 5.11 -33.49
CA ILE A 343 13.60 5.07 -33.19
C ILE A 343 13.34 4.69 -31.73
N THR A 344 14.19 3.84 -31.16
CA THR A 344 14.00 3.25 -29.82
C THR A 344 15.05 3.69 -28.81
N ALA A 345 16.22 4.17 -29.27
CA ALA A 345 17.37 4.48 -28.43
C ALA A 345 17.04 5.40 -27.24
N GLU A 346 16.20 6.41 -27.43
CA GLU A 346 15.87 7.39 -26.37
C GLU A 346 14.94 6.83 -25.28
N ASN A 347 14.03 5.91 -25.63
CA ASN A 347 12.94 5.50 -24.73
C ASN A 347 13.02 4.04 -24.27
N GLU A 348 13.22 3.10 -25.20
CA GLU A 348 13.28 1.66 -24.92
C GLU A 348 14.71 1.09 -24.95
N GLY A 349 15.69 1.90 -25.37
CA GLY A 349 17.09 1.50 -25.46
C GLY A 349 17.51 1.00 -26.85
N VAL A 350 18.77 0.59 -26.94
CA VAL A 350 19.37 0.07 -28.18
C VAL A 350 18.73 -1.26 -28.55
N PRO A 351 18.26 -1.47 -29.80
CA PRO A 351 17.62 -2.72 -30.19
C PRO A 351 18.55 -3.92 -30.03
N THR A 352 18.05 -4.93 -29.34
CA THR A 352 18.68 -6.24 -29.13
C THR A 352 17.66 -7.35 -29.42
N PRO A 353 18.08 -8.63 -29.46
CA PRO A 353 17.18 -9.74 -29.76
C PRO A 353 16.16 -10.07 -28.66
N MET A 354 16.14 -9.34 -27.53
CA MET A 354 15.23 -9.60 -26.41
C MET A 354 14.60 -8.30 -25.89
N LEU A 355 13.28 -8.21 -25.92
CA LEU A 355 12.48 -7.05 -25.51
C LEU A 355 11.63 -7.40 -24.28
N ALA A 356 11.91 -6.76 -23.14
CA ALA A 356 11.06 -6.86 -21.96
C ALA A 356 9.82 -5.98 -22.08
N VAL A 357 8.64 -6.55 -21.82
CA VAL A 357 7.35 -5.88 -21.81
C VAL A 357 6.69 -6.10 -20.45
N THR A 358 6.49 -5.02 -19.69
CA THR A 358 5.92 -5.09 -18.33
C THR A 358 4.69 -4.18 -18.18
N GLY A 359 3.62 -4.72 -17.61
CA GLY A 359 2.32 -4.04 -17.43
C GLY A 359 1.25 -4.39 -18.47
N LEU A 360 1.59 -5.18 -19.50
CA LEU A 360 0.65 -5.63 -20.54
C LEU A 360 0.23 -7.09 -20.30
N SER A 361 -1.03 -7.45 -20.59
CA SER A 361 -1.49 -8.84 -20.52
C SER A 361 -0.98 -9.67 -21.71
N LEU A 362 -0.79 -10.98 -21.50
CA LEU A 362 -0.34 -11.90 -22.55
C LEU A 362 -1.20 -11.86 -23.81
N ASP A 363 -2.54 -11.87 -23.68
CA ASP A 363 -3.45 -11.89 -24.83
C ASP A 363 -3.27 -10.68 -25.76
N HIS A 364 -3.06 -9.49 -25.18
CA HIS A 364 -2.80 -8.27 -25.96
C HIS A 364 -1.42 -8.30 -26.62
N LEU A 365 -0.40 -8.76 -25.90
CA LEU A 365 0.96 -8.87 -26.43
C LEU A 365 1.01 -9.89 -27.58
N GLN A 366 0.41 -11.06 -27.41
CA GLN A 366 0.38 -12.12 -28.42
C GLN A 366 -0.30 -11.66 -29.70
N LYS A 367 -1.47 -10.98 -29.59
CA LYS A 367 -2.14 -10.39 -30.77
C LYS A 367 -1.26 -9.41 -31.55
N SER A 368 -0.42 -8.62 -30.87
CA SER A 368 0.52 -7.72 -31.55
C SER A 368 1.68 -8.46 -32.22
N ILE A 369 2.15 -9.57 -31.63
CA ILE A 369 3.18 -10.43 -32.22
C ILE A 369 2.63 -11.16 -33.45
N ASP A 370 1.44 -11.74 -33.34
CA ASP A 370 0.77 -12.44 -34.45
C ASP A 370 0.55 -11.48 -35.63
N SER A 371 0.05 -10.28 -35.35
CA SER A 371 -0.16 -9.25 -36.38
C SER A 371 1.12 -8.89 -37.14
N ILE A 372 2.29 -8.90 -36.50
CA ILE A 372 3.57 -8.61 -37.16
C ILE A 372 4.06 -9.82 -37.94
N SER A 373 3.87 -11.02 -37.39
CA SER A 373 4.21 -12.27 -38.05
C SER A 373 3.43 -12.41 -39.36
N ASP A 374 2.15 -12.05 -39.38
CA ASP A 374 1.31 -12.03 -40.58
C ASP A 374 1.90 -11.10 -41.66
N HIS A 375 2.32 -9.88 -41.29
CA HIS A 375 2.93 -8.94 -42.24
C HIS A 375 4.27 -9.44 -42.79
N LEU A 376 5.08 -10.12 -41.96
CA LEU A 376 6.36 -10.68 -42.40
C LEU A 376 6.19 -11.93 -43.27
N ALA A 377 5.15 -12.72 -43.04
CA ALA A 377 4.83 -13.90 -43.85
C ALA A 377 4.41 -13.50 -45.29
N GLU A 378 3.81 -12.32 -45.49
CA GLU A 378 3.53 -11.78 -46.82
C GLU A 378 4.81 -11.45 -47.60
N ASP A 379 5.83 -10.92 -46.92
CA ASP A 379 7.13 -10.55 -47.53
C ASP A 379 8.08 -11.75 -47.69
N HIS A 380 7.95 -12.78 -46.85
CA HIS A 380 8.83 -13.95 -46.77
C HIS A 380 8.06 -15.28 -46.59
N PRO A 381 7.35 -15.78 -47.63
CA PRO A 381 6.44 -16.93 -47.53
C PRO A 381 7.14 -18.27 -47.26
N ASP A 382 8.46 -18.37 -47.40
CA ASP A 382 9.25 -19.58 -47.14
C ASP A 382 9.62 -19.75 -45.65
N GLN A 383 9.33 -18.76 -44.79
CA GLN A 383 9.68 -18.79 -43.37
C GLN A 383 8.59 -19.53 -42.57
N GLN A 384 8.88 -20.77 -42.14
CA GLN A 384 7.90 -21.66 -41.48
C GLN A 384 7.63 -21.36 -39.99
N LEU A 385 8.54 -20.65 -39.32
CA LEU A 385 8.45 -20.32 -37.89
C LEU A 385 8.33 -18.80 -37.69
N PRO A 386 7.57 -18.33 -36.68
CA PRO A 386 7.40 -16.91 -36.41
C PRO A 386 8.71 -16.29 -35.93
N ASP A 387 9.13 -15.17 -36.52
CA ASP A 387 10.43 -14.55 -36.22
C ASP A 387 10.56 -14.02 -34.79
N ALA A 388 9.44 -13.73 -34.12
CA ALA A 388 9.37 -13.31 -32.72
C ALA A 388 8.39 -14.16 -31.91
N GLN A 389 8.75 -14.48 -30.67
CA GLN A 389 7.92 -15.25 -29.74
C GLN A 389 8.05 -14.74 -28.31
N VAL A 390 7.05 -14.99 -27.47
CA VAL A 390 7.18 -14.78 -26.02
C VAL A 390 7.99 -15.94 -25.43
N SER A 391 9.10 -15.63 -24.79
CA SER A 391 10.08 -16.63 -24.35
C SER A 391 10.21 -16.72 -22.84
N LEU A 392 10.07 -15.58 -22.14
CA LEU A 392 10.13 -15.53 -20.69
C LEU A 392 8.80 -15.03 -20.13
N PHE A 393 8.18 -15.84 -19.29
CA PHE A 393 6.96 -15.55 -18.54
C PHE A 393 7.36 -15.25 -17.09
N ASN A 394 7.89 -14.04 -16.87
CA ASN A 394 8.43 -13.63 -15.57
C ASN A 394 7.33 -13.34 -14.52
N GLY A 395 6.10 -13.09 -14.95
CA GLY A 395 4.93 -12.89 -14.10
C GLY A 395 3.66 -12.75 -14.94
N SER A 396 2.52 -12.47 -14.31
CA SER A 396 1.21 -12.39 -14.99
C SER A 396 1.09 -11.25 -16.02
N LYS A 397 1.89 -10.19 -15.87
CA LYS A 397 1.99 -9.04 -16.78
C LYS A 397 3.45 -8.64 -17.04
N ALA A 398 4.38 -9.58 -16.95
CA ALA A 398 5.81 -9.33 -17.14
C ALA A 398 6.38 -10.41 -18.06
N PHE A 399 6.68 -10.02 -19.29
CA PHE A 399 7.09 -10.93 -20.36
C PHE A 399 8.37 -10.44 -21.04
N VAL A 400 9.10 -11.36 -21.68
CA VAL A 400 10.17 -11.02 -22.61
C VAL A 400 9.89 -11.68 -23.96
N VAL A 401 9.90 -10.86 -25.00
CA VAL A 401 9.76 -11.29 -26.39
C VAL A 401 11.14 -11.44 -27.00
N THR A 402 11.45 -12.63 -27.53
CA THR A 402 12.70 -12.91 -28.23
C THR A 402 12.45 -12.95 -29.74
N GLY A 403 13.35 -12.37 -30.53
CA GLY A 403 13.29 -12.42 -31.98
C GLY A 403 14.38 -11.59 -32.65
N HIS A 404 14.36 -11.46 -33.97
CA HIS A 404 15.33 -10.62 -34.65
C HIS A 404 15.15 -9.14 -34.25
N PRO A 405 16.23 -8.38 -33.95
CA PRO A 405 16.13 -6.98 -33.48
C PRO A 405 15.27 -6.08 -34.39
N LYS A 406 15.36 -6.27 -35.72
CA LYS A 406 14.53 -5.55 -36.71
C LYS A 406 13.03 -5.75 -36.47
N THR A 407 12.61 -6.97 -36.17
CA THR A 407 11.21 -7.34 -35.94
C THR A 407 10.71 -6.77 -34.62
N LEU A 408 11.55 -6.81 -33.58
CA LEU A 408 11.23 -6.21 -32.28
C LEU A 408 11.08 -4.68 -32.34
N VAL A 409 11.84 -3.99 -33.20
CA VAL A 409 11.61 -2.54 -33.46
C VAL A 409 10.25 -2.29 -34.12
N GLY A 410 9.82 -3.19 -35.01
CA GLY A 410 8.46 -3.19 -35.57
C GLY A 410 7.40 -3.38 -34.47
N LEU A 411 7.64 -4.31 -33.54
CA LEU A 411 6.77 -4.57 -32.40
C LEU A 411 6.63 -3.38 -31.46
N VAL A 412 7.74 -2.73 -31.10
CA VAL A 412 7.71 -1.48 -30.32
C VAL A 412 6.87 -0.42 -31.04
N SER A 413 7.05 -0.28 -32.35
CA SER A 413 6.32 0.71 -33.16
C SER A 413 4.82 0.43 -33.22
N ALA A 414 4.41 -0.84 -33.26
CA ALA A 414 3.01 -1.25 -33.20
C ALA A 414 2.41 -1.00 -31.80
N LEU A 415 3.11 -1.45 -30.76
CA LEU A 415 2.68 -1.35 -29.37
C LEU A 415 2.56 0.11 -28.89
N ARG A 416 3.44 1.02 -29.36
CA ARG A 416 3.35 2.46 -29.08
C ARG A 416 2.00 3.07 -29.48
N LYS A 417 1.38 2.62 -30.58
CA LYS A 417 0.07 3.13 -31.04
C LYS A 417 -1.07 2.80 -30.09
N SER A 418 -0.94 1.68 -29.36
CA SER A 418 -1.92 1.21 -28.37
C SER A 418 -1.53 1.52 -26.93
N LYS A 419 -0.45 2.28 -26.69
CA LYS A 419 0.07 2.59 -25.38
C LYS A 419 -0.38 3.99 -24.94
N ALA A 420 -0.69 4.14 -23.65
CA ALA A 420 -0.90 5.46 -23.06
C ALA A 420 0.43 6.23 -22.94
N GLU A 421 0.43 7.52 -23.29
CA GLU A 421 1.59 8.38 -23.07
C GLU A 421 1.91 8.49 -21.57
N PRO A 422 3.21 8.53 -21.18
CA PRO A 422 3.60 8.71 -19.78
C PRO A 422 2.97 9.97 -19.18
N GLY A 423 2.27 9.82 -18.05
CA GLY A 423 1.61 10.93 -17.37
C GLY A 423 0.25 11.35 -17.95
N LEU A 424 -0.28 10.65 -18.96
CA LEU A 424 -1.64 10.87 -19.44
C LEU A 424 -2.66 10.50 -18.34
N ASP A 425 -3.41 11.50 -17.86
CA ASP A 425 -4.48 11.27 -16.88
C ASP A 425 -5.68 10.59 -17.55
N GLN A 426 -5.84 9.30 -17.28
CA GLN A 426 -6.99 8.50 -17.73
C GLN A 426 -8.03 8.28 -16.62
N SER A 427 -7.91 8.96 -15.47
CA SER A 427 -8.79 8.75 -14.30
C SER A 427 -10.26 9.08 -14.57
N LYS A 428 -10.54 9.95 -15.55
CA LYS A 428 -11.89 10.31 -16.00
C LYS A 428 -12.42 9.44 -17.13
N ILE A 429 -11.60 8.56 -17.70
CA ILE A 429 -12.01 7.61 -18.75
C ILE A 429 -12.45 6.31 -18.07
N PRO A 430 -13.62 5.74 -18.44
CA PRO A 430 -14.06 4.41 -17.96
C PRO A 430 -12.95 3.36 -18.12
N PHE A 431 -12.74 2.53 -17.10
CA PHE A 431 -11.60 1.62 -17.01
C PHE A 431 -11.43 0.75 -18.27
N SER A 432 -12.51 0.16 -18.79
CA SER A 432 -12.48 -0.68 -19.99
C SER A 432 -12.05 0.04 -21.28
N ARG A 433 -12.11 1.38 -21.32
CA ARG A 433 -11.78 2.21 -22.49
C ARG A 433 -10.41 2.87 -22.40
N ARG A 434 -9.67 2.63 -21.31
CA ARG A 434 -8.33 3.20 -21.11
C ARG A 434 -7.33 2.54 -22.04
N LEU A 435 -6.39 3.34 -22.51
CA LEU A 435 -5.19 2.80 -23.14
C LEU A 435 -4.34 2.11 -22.07
N PRO A 436 -3.81 0.91 -22.34
CA PRO A 436 -2.96 0.19 -21.41
C PRO A 436 -1.69 0.99 -21.11
N VAL A 437 -1.32 0.98 -19.83
CA VAL A 437 -0.07 1.58 -19.33
C VAL A 437 0.94 0.45 -19.14
N PHE A 438 1.99 0.44 -19.94
CA PHE A 438 3.04 -0.56 -19.87
C PHE A 438 4.39 0.01 -20.31
N SER A 439 5.47 -0.63 -19.88
CA SER A 439 6.84 -0.28 -20.26
C SER A 439 7.43 -1.33 -21.19
N MET A 440 8.31 -0.89 -22.07
CA MET A 440 9.05 -1.71 -23.01
C MET A 440 10.51 -1.33 -22.89
N ARG A 441 11.41 -2.31 -22.81
CA ARG A 441 12.85 -2.07 -22.74
C ARG A 441 13.61 -3.20 -23.41
N PHE A 442 14.54 -2.87 -24.30
CA PHE A 442 15.47 -3.84 -24.84
C PHE A 442 16.46 -4.27 -23.76
N LEU A 443 16.61 -5.57 -23.59
CA LEU A 443 17.57 -6.12 -22.64
C LEU A 443 18.97 -6.08 -23.26
N PRO A 444 20.04 -5.75 -22.52
CA PRO A 444 21.41 -5.68 -23.04
C PRO A 444 21.99 -7.10 -23.26
N ILE A 445 21.33 -7.91 -24.08
CA ILE A 445 21.65 -9.31 -24.37
C ILE A 445 21.88 -9.43 -25.88
N GLY A 446 22.99 -10.05 -26.30
CA GLY A 446 23.37 -10.16 -27.70
C GLY A 446 22.80 -11.38 -28.44
N VAL A 447 22.22 -12.33 -27.72
CA VAL A 447 21.80 -13.64 -28.22
C VAL A 447 20.30 -13.86 -27.93
N PRO A 448 19.51 -14.40 -28.86
CA PRO A 448 18.08 -14.65 -28.68
C PRO A 448 17.81 -15.92 -27.86
N TYR A 449 18.16 -15.93 -26.57
CA TYR A 449 17.92 -17.09 -25.70
C TYR A 449 16.44 -17.46 -25.58
N HIS A 450 16.19 -18.73 -25.25
CA HIS A 450 14.86 -19.31 -25.10
C HIS A 450 14.01 -19.24 -26.37
N SER A 451 14.63 -19.47 -27.53
CA SER A 451 13.93 -19.36 -28.83
C SER A 451 14.38 -20.41 -29.84
N HIS A 452 13.51 -20.64 -30.84
CA HIS A 452 13.80 -21.53 -31.95
C HIS A 452 15.01 -21.08 -32.79
N HIS A 453 15.43 -19.80 -32.70
CA HIS A 453 16.66 -19.31 -33.36
C HIS A 453 17.93 -20.03 -32.90
N LEU A 454 17.89 -20.67 -31.73
CA LEU A 454 19.01 -21.42 -31.16
C LEU A 454 18.82 -22.95 -31.24
N GLU A 455 17.87 -23.42 -32.05
CA GLU A 455 17.66 -24.85 -32.27
C GLU A 455 18.92 -25.52 -32.84
N GLY A 456 19.28 -26.68 -32.28
CA GLY A 456 20.51 -27.39 -32.61
C GLY A 456 21.78 -26.89 -31.90
N CYS A 457 21.75 -25.75 -31.19
CA CYS A 457 22.90 -25.28 -30.38
C CYS A 457 23.28 -26.26 -29.27
N THR A 458 22.30 -26.87 -28.59
CA THR A 458 22.57 -27.91 -27.58
C THR A 458 23.33 -29.09 -28.18
N SER A 459 22.94 -29.56 -29.36
CA SER A 459 23.62 -30.69 -30.01
C SER A 459 25.06 -30.34 -30.40
N LYS A 460 25.31 -29.10 -30.84
CA LYS A 460 26.66 -28.59 -31.14
C LYS A 460 27.49 -28.37 -29.87
N MET A 461 26.88 -27.94 -28.77
CA MET A 461 27.56 -27.81 -27.49
C MET A 461 28.00 -29.19 -26.97
N MET A 462 27.19 -30.23 -27.16
CA MET A 462 27.47 -31.59 -26.68
C MET A 462 28.45 -32.37 -27.58
N SER A 463 29.01 -31.77 -28.64
CA SER A 463 29.99 -32.43 -29.50
C SER A 463 31.39 -32.51 -28.87
N SER A 464 32.32 -33.19 -29.56
CA SER A 464 33.71 -33.30 -29.11
C SER A 464 34.42 -31.94 -29.10
N ILE A 465 35.50 -31.83 -28.32
CA ILE A 465 36.33 -30.61 -28.27
C ILE A 465 36.92 -30.30 -29.67
N GLU A 466 37.25 -31.34 -30.44
CA GLU A 466 37.74 -31.24 -31.82
C GLU A 466 36.70 -30.69 -32.80
N GLU A 467 35.41 -30.76 -32.47
CA GLU A 467 34.30 -30.17 -33.22
C GLU A 467 33.87 -28.81 -32.65
N GLY A 468 34.56 -28.32 -31.61
CA GLY A 468 34.28 -27.07 -30.92
C GLY A 468 33.17 -27.19 -29.87
N GLY A 469 32.82 -28.40 -29.43
CA GLY A 469 31.90 -28.66 -28.33
C GLY A 469 32.60 -28.73 -26.96
N ILE A 470 31.84 -29.14 -25.94
CA ILE A 470 32.30 -29.16 -24.55
C ILE A 470 33.13 -30.42 -24.19
N GLY A 471 33.03 -31.49 -25.00
CA GLY A 471 33.77 -32.74 -24.79
C GLY A 471 33.09 -33.74 -23.84
N GLU A 472 33.54 -34.99 -23.89
CA GLU A 472 32.96 -36.11 -23.11
C GLU A 472 33.32 -36.04 -21.62
N GLU A 473 34.51 -35.55 -21.27
CA GLU A 473 34.95 -35.45 -19.87
C GLU A 473 34.05 -34.53 -19.05
N GLU A 474 33.72 -33.36 -19.60
CA GLU A 474 32.84 -32.39 -18.95
C GLU A 474 31.40 -32.92 -18.84
N GLN A 475 30.91 -33.60 -19.89
CA GLN A 475 29.60 -34.26 -19.86
C GLN A 475 29.52 -35.32 -18.75
N ALA A 476 30.54 -36.17 -18.65
CA ALA A 476 30.62 -37.20 -17.63
C ALA A 476 30.68 -36.60 -16.21
N TRP A 477 31.36 -35.46 -16.04
CA TRP A 477 31.42 -34.74 -14.77
C TRP A 477 30.02 -34.27 -14.34
N TRP A 478 29.26 -33.61 -15.22
CA TRP A 478 27.91 -33.13 -14.88
C TRP A 478 26.91 -34.26 -14.62
N GLU A 479 27.00 -35.37 -15.35
CA GLU A 479 26.19 -36.56 -15.05
C GLU A 479 26.55 -37.18 -13.70
N SER A 480 27.83 -37.21 -13.34
CA SER A 480 28.27 -37.64 -12.02
C SER A 480 27.83 -36.67 -10.92
N HIS A 481 27.87 -35.36 -11.19
CA HIS A 481 27.45 -34.31 -10.26
C HIS A 481 25.95 -34.35 -9.98
N LYS A 482 25.12 -34.76 -10.93
CA LYS A 482 23.69 -34.97 -10.69
C LYS A 482 23.42 -35.93 -9.52
N ALA A 483 24.28 -36.95 -9.33
CA ALA A 483 24.16 -37.90 -8.24
C ALA A 483 24.56 -37.32 -6.87
N THR A 484 25.25 -36.17 -6.84
CA THR A 484 25.66 -35.47 -5.61
C THR A 484 24.63 -34.42 -5.16
N LEU A 485 23.57 -34.17 -5.94
CA LEU A 485 22.55 -33.16 -5.62
C LEU A 485 21.76 -33.54 -4.35
N ILE A 486 21.89 -32.72 -3.30
CA ILE A 486 21.23 -32.96 -2.01
C ILE A 486 19.90 -32.21 -1.85
N CYS A 487 19.64 -31.18 -2.67
CA CYS A 487 18.36 -30.48 -2.75
C CYS A 487 17.75 -30.51 -4.17
N PRO A 488 16.44 -30.25 -4.32
CA PRO A 488 15.83 -30.12 -5.63
C PRO A 488 16.37 -28.89 -6.37
N VAL A 489 16.70 -29.07 -7.64
CA VAL A 489 16.95 -27.97 -8.58
C VAL A 489 15.69 -27.83 -9.43
N PHE A 490 14.96 -26.72 -9.29
CA PHE A 490 13.68 -26.55 -9.99
C PHE A 490 13.91 -26.14 -11.45
N ASN A 491 13.34 -26.93 -12.36
CA ASN A 491 13.32 -26.69 -13.79
C ASN A 491 12.59 -25.37 -14.11
N THR A 492 13.18 -24.57 -15.00
CA THR A 492 12.74 -23.19 -15.29
C THR A 492 11.45 -23.11 -16.12
N GLU A 493 11.07 -24.18 -16.81
CA GLU A 493 9.84 -24.28 -17.61
C GLU A 493 8.70 -24.96 -16.83
N THR A 494 9.02 -26.01 -16.07
CA THR A 494 8.00 -26.92 -15.48
C THR A 494 7.91 -26.85 -13.97
N GLY A 495 8.91 -26.31 -13.28
CA GLY A 495 9.04 -26.34 -11.82
C GLY A 495 9.35 -27.72 -11.23
N GLN A 496 9.60 -28.74 -12.06
CA GLN A 496 9.93 -30.10 -11.60
C GLN A 496 11.38 -30.19 -11.11
N ASP A 497 11.63 -31.15 -10.23
CA ASP A 497 12.96 -31.43 -9.69
C ASP A 497 13.87 -32.14 -10.71
N LEU A 498 14.94 -31.46 -11.14
CA LEU A 498 15.89 -31.96 -12.14
C LEU A 498 16.70 -33.19 -11.67
N ARG A 499 16.69 -33.53 -10.38
CA ARG A 499 17.26 -34.82 -9.91
C ARG A 499 16.59 -36.02 -10.58
N ASN A 500 15.33 -35.87 -10.98
CA ASN A 500 14.53 -36.90 -11.65
C ASN A 500 14.64 -36.90 -13.18
N GLU A 501 15.46 -36.03 -13.77
CA GLU A 501 15.63 -35.92 -15.23
C GLU A 501 16.17 -37.23 -15.83
N LYS A 502 15.81 -37.57 -17.07
CA LYS A 502 16.24 -38.80 -17.75
C LYS A 502 16.98 -38.57 -19.06
N ASN A 503 16.91 -37.36 -19.63
CA ASN A 503 17.42 -37.06 -20.96
C ASN A 503 18.84 -36.46 -20.99
N GLY A 504 19.63 -36.70 -19.93
CA GLY A 504 20.96 -36.11 -19.72
C GLY A 504 20.88 -34.77 -19.00
N PHE A 505 21.55 -34.65 -17.86
CA PHE A 505 21.51 -33.49 -16.98
C PHE A 505 22.02 -32.22 -17.66
N LEU A 506 23.24 -32.27 -18.22
CA LEU A 506 23.85 -31.12 -18.88
C LEU A 506 23.07 -30.70 -20.13
N LYS A 507 22.55 -31.68 -20.88
CA LYS A 507 21.70 -31.44 -22.05
C LYS A 507 20.44 -30.67 -21.65
N THR A 508 19.75 -31.10 -20.59
CA THR A 508 18.56 -30.42 -20.08
C THR A 508 18.88 -29.01 -19.56
N LEU A 509 20.03 -28.77 -18.94
CA LEU A 509 20.46 -27.43 -18.54
C LEU A 509 20.67 -26.52 -19.77
N ALA A 510 21.32 -27.03 -20.82
CA ALA A 510 21.53 -26.29 -22.07
C ALA A 510 20.22 -26.02 -22.82
N ASP A 511 19.32 -27.01 -22.93
CA ASP A 511 18.00 -26.85 -23.57
C ASP A 511 17.13 -25.83 -22.82
N GLN A 512 17.23 -25.74 -21.49
CA GLN A 512 16.54 -24.73 -20.69
C GLN A 512 17.00 -23.30 -20.97
N ILE A 513 18.19 -23.11 -21.55
CA ILE A 513 18.78 -21.80 -21.84
C ILE A 513 18.65 -21.46 -23.33
N PHE A 514 18.91 -22.42 -24.22
CA PHE A 514 18.86 -22.20 -25.66
C PHE A 514 17.43 -22.08 -26.18
N THR A 515 16.57 -23.06 -25.92
CA THR A 515 15.31 -23.23 -26.65
C THR A 515 14.07 -23.18 -25.76
N SER A 516 14.12 -23.73 -24.56
CA SER A 516 12.94 -23.87 -23.70
C SER A 516 12.52 -22.51 -23.11
N PRO A 517 11.21 -22.21 -23.05
CA PRO A 517 10.72 -20.98 -22.45
C PRO A 517 10.84 -21.01 -20.91
N ILE A 518 10.99 -19.84 -20.30
CA ILE A 518 10.99 -19.71 -18.83
C ILE A 518 9.56 -19.45 -18.35
N LYS A 519 9.04 -20.29 -17.46
CA LYS A 519 7.79 -20.04 -16.72
C LYS A 519 8.11 -19.79 -15.26
N TRP A 520 8.50 -18.55 -14.97
CA TRP A 520 9.13 -18.20 -13.70
C TRP A 520 8.21 -18.35 -12.49
N THR A 521 6.90 -18.14 -12.67
CA THR A 521 5.90 -18.39 -11.62
C THR A 521 5.79 -19.87 -11.25
N SER A 522 5.98 -20.77 -12.22
CA SER A 522 6.00 -22.22 -11.99
C SER A 522 7.33 -22.68 -11.38
N ALA A 523 8.46 -22.14 -11.85
CA ALA A 523 9.77 -22.42 -11.28
C ALA A 523 9.91 -21.95 -9.82
N CYS A 524 9.28 -20.82 -9.48
CA CYS A 524 9.24 -20.26 -8.13
C CYS A 524 7.99 -20.67 -7.33
N ALA A 525 7.26 -21.71 -7.74
CA ALA A 525 6.16 -22.28 -6.97
C ALA A 525 6.72 -23.16 -5.84
N PHE A 526 7.50 -22.55 -4.95
CA PHE A 526 8.16 -23.23 -3.86
C PHE A 526 7.16 -23.84 -2.88
N PRO A 527 7.56 -24.88 -2.11
CA PRO A 527 6.72 -25.49 -1.09
C PRO A 527 6.15 -24.46 -0.10
N GLU A 528 4.91 -24.66 0.37
CA GLU A 528 4.21 -23.72 1.26
C GLU A 528 4.92 -23.50 2.61
N ASP A 529 5.71 -24.47 3.07
CA ASP A 529 6.53 -24.39 4.29
C ASP A 529 7.85 -23.61 4.09
N THR A 530 8.10 -23.05 2.90
CA THR A 530 9.25 -22.18 2.63
C THR A 530 9.14 -20.90 3.43
N THR A 531 10.16 -20.56 4.20
CA THR A 531 10.16 -19.36 5.04
C THR A 531 10.89 -18.17 4.41
N HIS A 532 12.04 -18.43 3.79
CA HIS A 532 12.89 -17.40 3.21
C HIS A 532 13.35 -17.81 1.81
N ILE A 533 13.44 -16.83 0.92
CA ILE A 533 14.02 -16.96 -0.40
C ILE A 533 15.22 -16.01 -0.44
N ILE A 534 16.38 -16.55 -0.80
CA ILE A 534 17.65 -15.85 -0.81
C ILE A 534 18.03 -15.54 -2.26
N ASP A 535 18.07 -14.26 -2.62
CA ASP A 535 18.52 -13.79 -3.93
C ASP A 535 20.04 -13.59 -3.93
N PHE A 536 20.72 -14.49 -4.64
CA PHE A 536 22.15 -14.42 -4.90
C PHE A 536 22.48 -13.65 -6.18
N GLY A 537 21.44 -13.34 -6.97
CA GLY A 537 21.53 -12.66 -8.24
C GLY A 537 21.98 -11.20 -8.13
N LEU A 538 22.58 -10.73 -9.21
CA LEU A 538 22.91 -9.33 -9.42
C LEU A 538 21.69 -8.41 -9.57
N GLY A 539 21.88 -7.11 -9.33
CA GLY A 539 20.88 -6.06 -9.55
C GLY A 539 19.99 -5.71 -8.35
N THR A 540 20.04 -6.45 -7.24
CA THR A 540 19.24 -6.20 -6.01
C THR A 540 17.76 -5.86 -6.29
N LEU A 541 17.35 -4.60 -6.14
CA LEU A 541 15.99 -4.11 -6.39
C LEU A 541 15.60 -4.09 -7.87
N SER A 542 16.57 -4.07 -8.78
CA SER A 542 16.40 -4.30 -10.22
C SER A 542 16.64 -5.77 -10.60
N GLY A 543 17.01 -6.58 -9.61
CA GLY A 543 17.39 -7.99 -9.68
C GLY A 543 16.24 -8.95 -9.97
N ILE A 544 16.58 -10.23 -10.15
CA ILE A 544 15.59 -11.31 -10.25
C ILE A 544 14.78 -11.44 -8.95
N GLY A 545 15.36 -11.14 -7.80
CA GLY A 545 14.65 -11.16 -6.52
C GLY A 545 13.47 -10.18 -6.49
N SER A 546 13.53 -9.04 -7.19
CA SER A 546 12.39 -8.13 -7.30
C SER A 546 11.20 -8.73 -8.08
N LEU A 547 11.47 -9.59 -9.06
CA LEU A 547 10.46 -10.30 -9.83
C LEU A 547 9.85 -11.43 -9.00
N VAL A 548 10.69 -12.20 -8.31
CA VAL A 548 10.24 -13.25 -7.38
C VAL A 548 9.40 -12.64 -6.26
N ALA A 549 9.87 -11.56 -5.63
CA ALA A 549 9.19 -10.86 -4.55
C ALA A 549 7.76 -10.44 -4.92
N ARG A 550 7.55 -9.96 -6.16
CA ARG A 550 6.22 -9.61 -6.70
C ARG A 550 5.32 -10.82 -6.91
N ASN A 551 5.87 -11.96 -7.35
CA ASN A 551 5.10 -13.18 -7.61
C ASN A 551 4.69 -13.93 -6.33
N ILE A 552 5.42 -13.72 -5.23
CA ILE A 552 5.20 -14.38 -3.94
C ILE A 552 4.51 -13.48 -2.90
N GLU A 553 4.09 -12.26 -3.28
CA GLU A 553 3.49 -11.33 -2.33
C GLU A 553 2.33 -12.00 -1.58
N GLY A 554 2.38 -11.90 -0.26
CA GLY A 554 1.35 -12.46 0.61
C GLY A 554 1.43 -13.95 0.89
N LYS A 555 2.31 -14.71 0.23
CA LYS A 555 2.47 -16.15 0.45
C LYS A 555 3.21 -16.52 1.74
N GLY A 556 3.70 -15.54 2.50
CA GLY A 556 4.44 -15.75 3.74
C GLY A 556 5.94 -16.01 3.56
N HIS A 557 6.47 -15.86 2.35
CA HIS A 557 7.89 -16.00 2.06
C HIS A 557 8.63 -14.66 2.24
N ARG A 558 9.67 -14.63 3.08
CA ARG A 558 10.57 -13.48 3.23
C ARG A 558 11.63 -13.50 2.13
N MET A 559 11.64 -12.50 1.25
CA MET A 559 12.73 -12.30 0.31
C MET A 559 13.91 -11.61 1.01
N VAL A 560 15.11 -12.18 0.88
CA VAL A 560 16.37 -11.68 1.44
C VAL A 560 17.37 -11.52 0.29
N PHE A 561 18.00 -10.36 0.19
CA PHE A 561 18.95 -10.05 -0.88
C PHE A 561 20.39 -10.13 -0.35
N VAL A 562 21.27 -10.82 -1.07
CA VAL A 562 22.68 -10.99 -0.65
C VAL A 562 23.57 -9.84 -1.12
N GLY A 563 23.23 -9.19 -2.23
CA GLY A 563 23.99 -8.06 -2.76
C GLY A 563 23.88 -6.77 -1.93
N LEU A 564 24.94 -5.96 -1.94
CA LEU A 564 24.93 -4.63 -1.32
C LEU A 564 23.96 -3.69 -2.07
N PRO A 565 23.05 -3.00 -1.37
CA PRO A 565 22.11 -2.09 -2.00
C PRO A 565 22.84 -0.85 -2.55
N ALA A 566 22.61 -0.51 -3.82
CA ALA A 566 23.13 0.71 -4.42
C ALA A 566 22.47 2.00 -3.88
N SER A 567 21.42 1.91 -3.04
CA SER A 567 20.78 3.05 -2.38
C SER A 567 19.88 2.60 -1.24
N GLY A 568 19.88 3.33 -0.12
CA GLY A 568 19.16 3.02 1.13
C GLY A 568 17.62 3.12 1.08
N LEU A 569 16.97 2.64 0.02
CA LEU A 569 15.51 2.66 -0.15
C LEU A 569 14.93 1.24 -0.15
N GLY A 570 14.61 0.72 1.03
CA GLY A 570 13.77 -0.48 1.18
C GLY A 570 14.03 -1.27 2.46
N ASN A 571 12.97 -1.56 3.22
CA ASN A 571 12.97 -2.32 4.50
C ASN A 571 13.31 -3.84 4.34
N LYS A 572 14.04 -4.22 3.30
CA LYS A 572 14.45 -5.60 2.99
C LYS A 572 15.91 -5.57 2.57
N MET A 573 16.80 -5.74 3.53
CA MET A 573 18.21 -5.34 3.41
C MET A 573 19.14 -6.55 3.50
N MET A 574 20.34 -6.40 2.94
CA MET A 574 21.44 -7.37 3.05
C MET A 574 21.77 -7.75 4.50
N ASN A 575 21.49 -6.88 5.48
CA ASN A 575 21.78 -7.13 6.88
C ASN A 575 21.10 -8.41 7.41
N GLU A 576 19.96 -8.83 6.84
CA GLU A 576 19.21 -9.98 7.33
C GLU A 576 19.98 -11.28 7.11
N VAL A 577 20.84 -11.33 6.08
CA VAL A 577 21.76 -12.45 5.82
C VAL A 577 22.75 -12.61 6.97
N TYR A 578 23.25 -11.51 7.52
CA TYR A 578 24.37 -11.50 8.46
C TYR A 578 23.95 -11.24 9.91
N ASP A 579 22.70 -10.84 10.17
CA ASP A 579 22.17 -10.57 11.50
C ASP A 579 22.25 -11.83 12.38
N SER A 580 23.07 -11.75 13.43
CA SER A 580 23.32 -12.85 14.36
C SER A 580 22.33 -12.89 15.53
N ILE A 581 21.42 -11.91 15.62
CA ILE A 581 20.46 -11.69 16.72
C ILE A 581 19.02 -12.02 16.29
N ASN A 582 18.55 -11.46 15.17
CA ASN A 582 17.15 -11.51 14.76
C ASN A 582 16.92 -12.27 13.44
N ILE A 583 15.74 -12.87 13.28
CA ILE A 583 15.22 -13.37 11.99
C ILE A 583 13.86 -12.73 11.77
N ILE A 584 13.69 -12.06 10.63
CA ILE A 584 12.42 -11.43 10.24
C ILE A 584 11.62 -12.42 9.41
N ARG A 585 10.42 -12.78 9.86
CA ARG A 585 9.51 -13.68 9.11
C ARG A 585 8.31 -12.91 8.57
N GLU A 586 7.92 -13.26 7.35
CA GLU A 586 6.63 -12.83 6.78
C GLU A 586 5.53 -13.81 7.19
N GLN A 587 4.30 -13.33 7.26
CA GLN A 587 3.12 -14.18 7.48
C GLN A 587 2.24 -14.19 6.25
N ARG A 588 1.66 -15.35 5.95
CA ARG A 588 0.73 -15.48 4.84
C ARG A 588 -0.50 -14.60 5.09
N TRP A 589 -0.96 -13.85 4.09
CA TRP A 589 -2.10 -12.94 4.27
C TRP A 589 -3.38 -13.68 4.67
N SER A 590 -3.61 -14.85 4.09
CA SER A 590 -4.72 -15.74 4.40
C SER A 590 -4.73 -16.24 5.85
N GLU A 591 -3.59 -16.23 6.53
CA GLU A 591 -3.48 -16.62 7.94
C GLU A 591 -3.52 -15.40 8.87
N LYS A 592 -2.75 -14.36 8.54
CA LYS A 592 -2.64 -13.13 9.33
C LYS A 592 -3.94 -12.34 9.39
N TYR A 593 -4.64 -12.24 8.26
CA TYR A 593 -5.91 -11.51 8.12
C TYR A 593 -7.11 -12.45 8.00
N LYS A 594 -6.94 -13.72 8.39
CA LYS A 594 -8.01 -14.71 8.44
C LYS A 594 -9.17 -14.21 9.31
N ILE A 595 -10.38 -14.19 8.76
CA ILE A 595 -11.57 -13.93 9.57
C ILE A 595 -11.85 -15.12 10.48
N ARG A 596 -12.24 -14.85 11.73
CA ARG A 596 -12.51 -15.89 12.74
C ARG A 596 -13.84 -15.60 13.43
N LEU A 597 -14.32 -16.57 14.21
CA LEU A 597 -15.41 -16.34 15.15
C LEU A 597 -14.83 -16.19 16.56
N VAL A 598 -15.46 -15.31 17.34
CA VAL A 598 -15.23 -15.18 18.77
C VAL A 598 -16.58 -15.22 19.48
N LYS A 599 -16.66 -16.00 20.56
CA LYS A 599 -17.84 -16.08 21.42
C LYS A 599 -17.68 -15.08 22.55
N THR A 600 -18.52 -14.04 22.55
CA THR A 600 -18.51 -13.03 23.62
C THR A 600 -19.22 -13.54 24.88
N LYS A 601 -19.00 -12.90 26.03
CA LYS A 601 -19.58 -13.32 27.33
C LYS A 601 -21.12 -13.32 27.36
N ASP A 602 -21.75 -12.54 26.48
CA ASP A 602 -23.19 -12.54 26.25
C ASP A 602 -23.68 -13.76 25.41
N GLY A 603 -22.78 -14.64 25.00
CA GLY A 603 -23.05 -15.86 24.24
C GLY A 603 -23.14 -15.67 22.73
N ARG A 604 -22.99 -14.44 22.22
CA ARG A 604 -23.05 -14.16 20.78
C ARG A 604 -21.77 -14.60 20.07
N LEU A 605 -21.94 -15.15 18.88
CA LEU A 605 -20.83 -15.36 17.94
C LEU A 605 -20.64 -14.07 17.13
N GLN A 606 -19.43 -13.52 17.18
CA GLN A 606 -19.06 -12.31 16.46
C GLN A 606 -17.93 -12.61 15.47
N ILE A 607 -17.97 -11.94 14.32
CA ILE A 607 -16.93 -12.04 13.29
C ILE A 607 -15.74 -11.16 13.71
N ASP A 608 -14.59 -11.80 13.86
CA ASP A 608 -13.35 -11.18 14.33
C ASP A 608 -12.48 -10.75 13.14
N THR A 609 -12.33 -9.43 12.97
CA THR A 609 -11.51 -8.77 11.95
C THR A 609 -10.84 -7.53 12.56
N PRO A 610 -9.79 -6.95 11.92
CA PRO A 610 -9.22 -5.68 12.37
C PRO A 610 -10.25 -4.55 12.53
N PHE A 611 -11.26 -4.50 11.66
CA PHE A 611 -12.33 -3.51 11.73
C PHE A 611 -13.27 -3.76 12.93
N SER A 612 -13.70 -5.02 13.12
CA SER A 612 -14.61 -5.36 14.20
C SER A 612 -13.94 -5.20 15.58
N ARG A 613 -12.64 -5.52 15.69
CA ARG A 613 -11.81 -5.20 16.87
C ARG A 613 -11.69 -3.70 17.17
N LEU A 614 -11.60 -2.84 16.14
CA LEU A 614 -11.50 -1.39 16.32
C LEU A 614 -12.80 -0.78 16.86
N LEU A 615 -13.94 -1.19 16.28
CA LEU A 615 -15.24 -0.57 16.57
C LEU A 615 -16.08 -1.33 17.59
N SER A 616 -15.68 -2.55 17.95
CA SER A 616 -16.46 -3.51 18.76
C SER A 616 -17.87 -3.73 18.18
N LYS A 617 -17.96 -3.77 16.84
CA LYS A 617 -19.19 -3.93 16.05
C LYS A 617 -18.92 -4.92 14.92
N PRO A 618 -19.93 -5.61 14.36
CA PRO A 618 -19.75 -6.50 13.22
C PRO A 618 -19.05 -5.77 12.05
N PRO A 619 -18.31 -6.48 11.18
CA PRO A 619 -17.59 -5.90 10.05
C PRO A 619 -18.49 -5.47 8.88
N LEU A 620 -19.71 -5.04 9.20
CA LEU A 620 -20.74 -4.56 8.29
C LEU A 620 -21.12 -3.14 8.71
N MET A 621 -20.92 -2.17 7.82
CA MET A 621 -21.20 -0.76 8.11
C MET A 621 -22.10 -0.09 7.08
N VAL A 622 -22.82 0.95 7.50
CA VAL A 622 -23.65 1.76 6.61
C VAL A 622 -22.95 3.09 6.33
N ALA A 623 -22.67 3.36 5.05
CA ALA A 623 -21.95 4.56 4.64
C ALA A 623 -22.84 5.82 4.64
N GLY A 624 -22.21 6.98 4.76
CA GLY A 624 -22.89 8.27 4.83
C GLY A 624 -23.30 8.73 3.44
N MET A 625 -24.60 8.65 3.13
CA MET A 625 -25.17 9.11 1.86
C MET A 625 -25.84 10.49 1.99
N THR A 626 -25.51 11.42 1.09
CA THR A 626 -26.06 12.79 1.08
C THR A 626 -27.54 12.86 0.72
N LEU A 627 -28.06 11.85 0.00
CA LEU A 627 -29.49 11.73 -0.31
C LEU A 627 -30.40 11.73 0.92
N ALA A 628 -29.83 11.48 2.09
CA ALA A 628 -30.59 11.23 3.30
C ALA A 628 -30.98 12.52 4.08
N LEU A 629 -30.81 13.74 3.53
CA LEU A 629 -30.55 14.91 4.38
C LEU A 629 -31.01 16.27 3.83
N PHE A 630 -32.33 16.51 3.74
CA PHE A 630 -32.99 17.80 4.04
C PHE A 630 -34.52 17.68 3.82
N PRO A 631 -35.43 18.20 4.70
CA PRO A 631 -35.31 19.37 5.57
C PRO A 631 -35.39 19.03 7.08
N LEU A 632 -35.59 20.05 7.93
CA LEU A 632 -35.84 20.01 9.38
C LEU A 632 -36.26 18.62 9.91
N ILE A 633 -35.50 18.08 10.86
CA ILE A 633 -35.90 16.97 11.76
C ILE A 633 -36.86 15.95 11.08
N SER A 634 -36.50 15.43 9.90
CA SER A 634 -37.31 14.37 9.30
C SER A 634 -37.19 13.13 10.21
N MET A 635 -38.28 12.83 10.92
CA MET A 635 -38.36 11.70 11.85
C MET A 635 -37.95 10.36 11.21
N PRO A 636 -38.32 10.04 9.95
CA PRO A 636 -37.86 8.84 9.24
C PRO A 636 -36.33 8.68 9.19
N LEU A 637 -35.59 9.74 8.90
CA LEU A 637 -34.14 9.65 8.84
C LEU A 637 -33.49 9.40 10.21
N VAL A 638 -34.01 10.05 11.25
CA VAL A 638 -33.58 9.79 12.62
C VAL A 638 -33.88 8.33 12.98
N LEU A 639 -35.02 7.80 12.54
CA LEU A 639 -35.40 6.40 12.72
C LEU A 639 -34.46 5.43 11.99
N HIS A 640 -34.09 5.68 10.73
CA HIS A 640 -33.14 4.81 10.01
C HIS A 640 -31.80 4.71 10.73
N LYS A 641 -31.21 5.87 11.08
CA LYS A 641 -29.89 5.91 11.72
C LYS A 641 -29.91 5.27 13.09
N THR A 642 -30.94 5.56 13.88
CA THR A 642 -31.10 4.98 15.21
C THR A 642 -31.43 3.49 15.13
N SER A 643 -32.17 3.02 14.12
CA SER A 643 -32.43 1.59 13.87
C SER A 643 -31.13 0.83 13.61
N VAL A 644 -30.27 1.32 12.70
CA VAL A 644 -28.96 0.71 12.42
C VAL A 644 -28.08 0.66 13.68
N MET A 645 -28.02 1.76 14.44
CA MET A 645 -27.24 1.83 15.68
C MET A 645 -27.80 0.90 16.76
N ASN A 646 -29.12 0.85 16.94
CA ASN A 646 -29.79 -0.01 17.91
C ASN A 646 -29.66 -1.49 17.54
N ALA A 647 -29.60 -1.81 16.24
CA ALA A 647 -29.29 -3.15 15.74
C ALA A 647 -27.82 -3.56 15.97
N GLY A 648 -26.95 -2.63 16.36
CA GLY A 648 -25.57 -2.90 16.74
C GLY A 648 -24.53 -2.70 15.62
N TYR A 649 -24.93 -2.13 14.48
CA TYR A 649 -24.01 -1.91 13.35
C TYR A 649 -23.43 -0.49 13.34
N HIS A 650 -22.31 -0.34 12.65
CA HIS A 650 -21.67 0.97 12.47
C HIS A 650 -22.38 1.78 11.39
N ILE A 651 -22.52 3.09 11.60
CA ILE A 651 -23.09 4.01 10.61
C ILE A 651 -22.37 5.36 10.60
N GLU A 652 -22.28 5.93 9.41
CA GLU A 652 -21.83 7.31 9.20
C GLU A 652 -23.00 8.30 9.14
N LEU A 653 -22.87 9.40 9.88
CA LEU A 653 -23.73 10.56 9.74
C LEU A 653 -23.19 11.46 8.61
N ALA A 654 -23.90 11.51 7.47
CA ALA A 654 -23.52 12.42 6.38
C ALA A 654 -23.68 13.90 6.78
N GLY A 655 -22.64 14.69 6.49
CA GLY A 655 -22.52 16.11 6.79
C GLY A 655 -22.89 17.03 5.62
N GLY A 656 -22.96 16.50 4.39
CA GLY A 656 -23.24 17.29 3.18
C GLY A 656 -24.57 18.06 3.21
N GLY A 657 -25.57 17.55 3.93
CA GLY A 657 -26.85 18.24 4.16
C GLY A 657 -26.90 19.08 5.44
N HIS A 658 -25.76 19.44 6.04
CA HIS A 658 -25.68 20.25 7.26
C HIS A 658 -24.93 21.56 7.01
N TYR A 659 -25.68 22.58 6.61
CA TYR A 659 -25.21 23.93 6.30
C TYR A 659 -24.71 24.74 7.51
N ASN A 660 -25.03 24.35 8.75
CA ASN A 660 -24.50 25.00 9.96
C ASN A 660 -24.42 24.06 11.18
N ALA A 661 -23.63 24.47 12.18
CA ALA A 661 -23.38 23.68 13.38
C ALA A 661 -24.60 23.52 14.31
N LYS A 662 -25.57 24.46 14.28
CA LYS A 662 -26.80 24.37 15.08
C LYS A 662 -27.69 23.24 14.57
N ALA A 663 -27.88 23.15 13.25
CA ALA A 663 -28.64 22.09 12.61
C ALA A 663 -28.04 20.69 12.90
N LEU A 664 -26.72 20.57 12.86
CA LEU A 664 -26.03 19.32 13.21
C LEU A 664 -26.29 18.92 14.68
N ARG A 665 -26.11 19.85 15.64
CA ARG A 665 -26.37 19.58 17.07
C ARG A 665 -27.83 19.19 17.35
N SER A 666 -28.79 19.89 16.76
CA SER A 666 -30.22 19.55 16.90
C SER A 666 -30.49 18.13 16.42
N LYS A 667 -29.83 17.68 15.36
CA LYS A 667 -30.00 16.32 14.82
C LYS A 667 -29.35 15.26 15.68
N ILE A 668 -28.15 15.51 16.18
CA ILE A 668 -27.48 14.61 17.14
C ILE A 668 -28.36 14.45 18.38
N THR A 669 -28.97 15.54 18.86
CA THR A 669 -29.91 15.50 19.99
C THR A 669 -31.12 14.61 19.68
N ALA A 670 -31.71 14.73 18.49
CA ALA A 670 -32.84 13.88 18.07
C ALA A 670 -32.45 12.39 17.94
N ILE A 671 -31.24 12.09 17.45
CA ILE A 671 -30.69 10.74 17.41
C ILE A 671 -30.53 10.19 18.83
N ARG A 672 -29.89 10.95 19.72
CA ARG A 672 -29.67 10.57 21.12
C ARG A 672 -30.98 10.22 21.83
N ALA A 673 -32.04 11.00 21.60
CA ALA A 673 -33.35 10.76 22.20
C ALA A 673 -34.02 9.43 21.80
N LYS A 674 -33.57 8.79 20.71
CA LYS A 674 -34.12 7.51 20.22
C LYS A 674 -33.17 6.31 20.36
N LEU A 675 -31.98 6.50 20.91
CA LEU A 675 -31.06 5.39 21.19
C LEU A 675 -31.60 4.54 22.33
N GLN A 676 -31.60 3.23 22.15
CA GLN A 676 -32.08 2.28 23.16
C GLN A 676 -31.01 1.99 24.21
N LYS A 677 -29.72 2.11 23.86
CA LYS A 677 -28.59 1.82 24.74
C LYS A 677 -27.61 3.02 24.76
N PRO A 678 -27.15 3.44 25.95
CA PRO A 678 -26.03 4.37 26.07
C PRO A 678 -24.76 3.79 25.44
N GLY A 679 -23.86 4.66 24.97
CA GLY A 679 -22.57 4.23 24.41
C GLY A 679 -22.60 3.75 22.95
N LEU A 680 -23.72 3.96 22.24
CA LEU A 680 -23.78 3.79 20.78
C LEU A 680 -23.35 5.10 20.10
N GLY A 681 -22.21 5.07 19.42
CA GLY A 681 -21.72 6.21 18.64
C GLY A 681 -21.77 6.01 17.13
N PHE A 682 -21.53 7.10 16.42
CA PHE A 682 -21.50 7.17 14.95
C PHE A 682 -20.23 7.89 14.47
N THR A 683 -19.91 7.73 13.18
CA THR A 683 -18.83 8.47 12.53
C THR A 683 -19.38 9.65 11.73
N LEU A 684 -18.82 10.85 11.87
CA LEU A 684 -19.27 12.02 11.10
C LEU A 684 -18.54 12.04 9.75
N ASN A 685 -19.29 12.04 8.65
CA ASN A 685 -18.75 12.14 7.30
C ASN A 685 -18.92 13.57 6.77
N ALA A 686 -17.83 14.32 6.60
CA ALA A 686 -17.89 15.73 6.20
C ALA A 686 -16.79 16.10 5.19
N LEU A 687 -17.11 17.06 4.32
CA LEU A 687 -16.27 17.49 3.18
C LEU A 687 -14.99 18.22 3.60
N TYR A 688 -14.91 18.72 4.84
CA TYR A 688 -13.68 19.29 5.40
C TYR A 688 -13.78 19.34 6.92
N ILE A 689 -12.64 19.28 7.60
CA ILE A 689 -12.60 19.39 9.05
C ILE A 689 -12.93 20.82 9.47
N ASN A 690 -14.06 20.95 10.15
CA ASN A 690 -14.42 22.15 10.86
C ASN A 690 -13.96 21.98 12.32
N PRO A 691 -13.10 22.84 12.87
CA PRO A 691 -12.72 22.81 14.30
C PRO A 691 -13.94 22.78 15.24
N LYS A 692 -15.08 23.35 14.80
CA LYS A 692 -16.34 23.30 15.55
C LYS A 692 -16.94 21.89 15.67
N ALA A 693 -16.63 20.98 14.75
CA ALA A 693 -17.04 19.57 14.83
C ALA A 693 -16.21 18.79 15.85
N MET A 694 -14.92 19.11 16.01
CA MET A 694 -14.08 18.53 17.08
C MET A 694 -14.54 18.97 18.47
N GLY A 695 -14.99 20.23 18.60
CA GLY A 695 -15.60 20.74 19.84
C GLY A 695 -16.80 19.91 20.31
N MET A 696 -17.60 19.36 19.38
CA MET A 696 -18.77 18.54 19.72
C MET A 696 -18.39 17.24 20.44
N ARG A 697 -17.23 16.65 20.13
CA ARG A 697 -16.76 15.46 20.86
C ARG A 697 -16.36 15.81 22.29
N LYS A 698 -15.69 16.96 22.49
CA LYS A 698 -15.33 17.50 23.80
C LYS A 698 -16.55 17.93 24.63
N GLU A 699 -17.66 18.27 23.97
CA GLU A 699 -18.98 18.50 24.60
C GLU A 699 -19.66 17.20 25.10
N GLY A 700 -19.09 16.02 24.82
CA GLY A 700 -19.64 14.73 25.23
C GLY A 700 -20.52 14.02 24.19
N LEU A 701 -20.67 14.58 22.98
CA LEU A 701 -21.49 13.96 21.93
C LEU A 701 -20.90 12.62 21.44
N PRO A 702 -21.76 11.65 21.03
CA PRO A 702 -21.36 10.26 20.74
C PRO A 702 -20.71 10.11 19.34
N MET A 703 -19.63 10.85 19.11
CA MET A 703 -18.83 10.82 17.88
C MET A 703 -17.65 9.85 18.05
N GLU A 704 -17.66 8.73 17.32
CA GLU A 704 -16.60 7.72 17.42
C GLU A 704 -15.47 7.93 16.42
N GLY A 705 -15.78 8.50 15.26
CA GLY A 705 -14.87 8.65 14.14
C GLY A 705 -15.17 9.87 13.29
N PHE A 706 -14.26 10.16 12.36
CA PHE A 706 -14.43 11.20 11.36
C PHE A 706 -14.06 10.66 9.97
N VAL A 707 -14.89 10.91 8.96
CA VAL A 707 -14.57 10.65 7.56
C VAL A 707 -14.25 11.98 6.88
N VAL A 708 -13.06 12.08 6.31
CA VAL A 708 -12.69 13.19 5.42
C VAL A 708 -13.20 12.85 4.02
N ALA A 709 -14.28 13.51 3.62
CA ALA A 709 -14.91 13.30 2.32
C ALA A 709 -14.45 14.31 1.27
N ALA A 710 -14.64 13.98 -0.02
CA ALA A 710 -14.28 14.78 -1.19
C ALA A 710 -12.77 15.09 -1.33
N GLY A 711 -11.98 14.04 -1.51
CA GLY A 711 -10.55 14.10 -1.77
C GLY A 711 -9.71 13.62 -0.59
N ILE A 712 -8.48 13.19 -0.88
CA ILE A 712 -7.52 12.77 0.13
C ILE A 712 -6.57 13.97 0.38
N PRO A 713 -6.41 14.43 1.63
CA PRO A 713 -5.51 15.54 1.94
C PRO A 713 -4.03 15.16 1.73
N SER A 714 -3.16 16.16 1.66
CA SER A 714 -1.71 15.93 1.73
C SER A 714 -1.32 15.30 3.07
N THR A 715 -0.16 14.67 3.13
CA THR A 715 0.34 13.96 4.32
C THR A 715 0.50 14.92 5.51
N GLU A 716 0.98 16.14 5.26
CA GLU A 716 1.18 17.19 6.25
C GLU A 716 -0.16 17.66 6.83
N LYS A 717 -1.14 17.90 5.95
CA LYS A 717 -2.47 18.32 6.39
C LYS A 717 -3.20 17.20 7.14
N ALA A 718 -3.02 15.95 6.70
CA ALA A 718 -3.56 14.79 7.40
C ALA A 718 -2.96 14.63 8.80
N LYS A 719 -1.67 14.92 8.99
CA LYS A 719 -1.01 14.91 10.30
C LYS A 719 -1.63 15.93 11.26
N GLU A 720 -1.87 17.15 10.80
CA GLU A 720 -2.59 18.19 11.58
C GLU A 720 -4.00 17.73 11.96
N ILE A 721 -4.73 17.17 10.99
CA ILE A 721 -6.07 16.62 11.17
C ILE A 721 -6.08 15.53 12.25
N ILE A 722 -5.18 14.55 12.13
CA ILE A 722 -5.10 13.41 13.04
C ILE A 722 -4.71 13.87 14.44
N ALA A 723 -3.80 14.84 14.57
CA ALA A 723 -3.45 15.44 15.86
C ALA A 723 -4.68 16.08 16.54
N GLY A 724 -5.48 16.86 15.80
CA GLY A 724 -6.71 17.45 16.33
C GLY A 724 -7.77 16.41 16.71
N LEU A 725 -7.93 15.35 15.92
CA LEU A 725 -8.85 14.24 16.22
C LEU A 725 -8.41 13.47 17.47
N ARG A 726 -7.12 13.24 17.63
CA ARG A 726 -6.52 12.59 18.81
C ARG A 726 -6.76 13.42 20.07
N GLU A 727 -6.51 14.72 20.02
CA GLU A 727 -6.77 15.63 21.15
C GLU A 727 -8.26 15.72 21.51
N ALA A 728 -9.14 15.54 20.52
CA ALA A 728 -10.58 15.50 20.74
C ALA A 728 -11.08 14.15 21.30
N GLY A 729 -10.26 13.10 21.37
CA GLY A 729 -10.68 11.77 21.83
C GLY A 729 -11.50 10.98 20.79
N ILE A 730 -11.24 11.21 19.49
CA ILE A 730 -11.81 10.45 18.37
C ILE A 730 -11.00 9.17 18.15
N LYS A 731 -11.69 8.04 17.90
CA LYS A 731 -11.05 6.71 17.85
C LYS A 731 -10.33 6.41 16.53
N HIS A 732 -10.83 6.97 15.42
CA HIS A 732 -10.31 6.67 14.08
C HIS A 732 -10.64 7.78 13.07
N VAL A 733 -9.89 7.81 11.97
CA VAL A 733 -10.18 8.60 10.78
C VAL A 733 -10.45 7.67 9.60
N SER A 734 -11.39 8.03 8.73
CA SER A 734 -11.65 7.30 7.49
C SER A 734 -11.42 8.17 6.27
N PHE A 735 -10.93 7.56 5.20
CA PHE A 735 -10.73 8.19 3.90
C PHE A 735 -11.42 7.37 2.81
N LYS A 736 -11.94 8.03 1.78
CA LYS A 736 -12.63 7.42 0.63
C LYS A 736 -11.84 7.67 -0.65
N PRO A 737 -10.75 6.91 -0.91
CA PRO A 737 -10.00 7.05 -2.14
C PRO A 737 -10.80 6.53 -3.34
N GLY A 738 -10.75 7.26 -4.46
CA GLY A 738 -11.41 6.88 -5.72
C GLY A 738 -10.47 6.44 -6.83
N SER A 739 -9.16 6.35 -6.55
CA SER A 739 -8.10 5.98 -7.51
C SER A 739 -6.93 5.29 -6.81
N VAL A 740 -6.04 4.65 -7.58
CA VAL A 740 -4.79 4.04 -7.08
C VAL A 740 -3.93 5.06 -6.33
N ASP A 741 -3.77 6.26 -6.87
CA ASP A 741 -2.98 7.32 -6.23
C ASP A 741 -3.64 7.84 -4.96
N GLY A 742 -4.98 7.87 -4.92
CA GLY A 742 -5.72 8.12 -3.68
C GLY A 742 -5.43 7.07 -2.61
N ILE A 743 -5.38 5.78 -2.97
CA ILE A 743 -5.02 4.71 -2.03
C ILE A 743 -3.58 4.88 -1.55
N ARG A 744 -2.63 5.13 -2.44
CA ARG A 744 -1.21 5.40 -2.09
C ARG A 744 -1.08 6.59 -1.16
N GLN A 745 -1.87 7.65 -1.37
CA GLN A 745 -1.86 8.79 -0.46
C GLN A 745 -2.41 8.42 0.93
N VAL A 746 -3.43 7.57 1.03
CA VAL A 746 -3.90 7.05 2.33
C VAL A 746 -2.83 6.17 3.01
N ILE A 747 -2.09 5.36 2.25
CA ILE A 747 -0.94 4.60 2.77
C ILE A 747 0.11 5.56 3.33
N ASN A 748 0.48 6.61 2.60
CA ASN A 748 1.44 7.63 3.08
C ASN A 748 0.96 8.31 4.36
N ILE A 749 -0.33 8.61 4.48
CA ILE A 749 -0.94 9.17 5.70
C ILE A 749 -0.83 8.17 6.86
N ALA A 750 -1.10 6.89 6.63
CA ALA A 750 -1.01 5.84 7.65
C ALA A 750 0.44 5.61 8.09
N ALA A 751 1.40 5.60 7.15
CA ALA A 751 2.84 5.54 7.41
C ALA A 751 3.31 6.70 8.30
N ALA A 752 2.82 7.92 8.06
CA ALA A 752 3.17 9.10 8.84
C ALA A 752 2.51 9.15 10.24
N ASN A 753 1.53 8.28 10.53
CA ASN A 753 0.76 8.26 11.77
C ASN A 753 0.54 6.80 12.29
N PRO A 754 1.60 6.02 12.54
CA PRO A 754 1.52 4.57 12.80
C PRO A 754 0.73 4.21 14.08
N ASP A 755 0.59 5.15 15.00
CA ASP A 755 -0.13 4.98 16.27
C ASP A 755 -1.65 5.21 16.16
N PHE A 756 -2.13 5.83 15.08
CA PHE A 756 -3.53 6.21 14.91
C PHE A 756 -4.26 5.32 13.88
N PRO A 757 -5.45 4.77 14.20
CA PRO A 757 -6.22 3.95 13.25
C PRO A 757 -6.73 4.76 12.05
N VAL A 758 -6.46 4.26 10.85
CA VAL A 758 -6.92 4.82 9.59
C VAL A 758 -7.77 3.77 8.88
N ILE A 759 -9.00 4.11 8.49
CA ILE A 759 -9.87 3.25 7.70
C ILE A 759 -9.84 3.71 6.23
N CYS A 760 -9.30 2.87 5.36
CA CYS A 760 -9.38 3.04 3.91
C CYS A 760 -10.69 2.43 3.41
N GLN A 761 -11.63 3.28 2.99
CA GLN A 761 -12.93 2.86 2.45
C GLN A 761 -12.88 2.89 0.92
N TRP A 762 -12.52 1.75 0.32
CA TRP A 762 -12.43 1.61 -1.13
C TRP A 762 -13.80 1.37 -1.77
N THR A 763 -14.13 2.17 -2.77
CA THR A 763 -15.31 2.00 -3.63
C THR A 763 -14.91 2.18 -5.09
N GLY A 764 -15.18 1.17 -5.92
CA GLY A 764 -14.94 1.24 -7.36
C GLY A 764 -16.03 2.03 -8.11
N GLY A 765 -15.90 2.11 -9.43
CA GLY A 765 -16.83 2.85 -10.29
C GLY A 765 -18.26 2.30 -10.31
N ARG A 766 -18.44 1.02 -9.97
CA ARG A 766 -19.76 0.37 -9.82
C ARG A 766 -20.59 0.84 -8.60
N ALA A 767 -20.11 1.84 -7.85
CA ALA A 767 -20.81 2.41 -6.70
C ALA A 767 -22.08 3.19 -7.09
N GLY A 768 -23.04 3.31 -6.17
CA GLY A 768 -24.20 4.18 -6.35
C GLY A 768 -23.91 5.64 -5.98
N GLY A 769 -24.54 6.59 -6.67
CA GLY A 769 -24.26 8.01 -6.48
C GLY A 769 -23.01 8.47 -7.22
N HIS A 770 -22.26 9.42 -6.67
CA HIS A 770 -20.98 9.82 -7.25
C HIS A 770 -20.03 8.64 -7.24
N HIS A 771 -19.40 8.35 -8.37
CA HIS A 771 -18.51 7.21 -8.52
C HIS A 771 -17.24 7.58 -9.29
N SER A 772 -16.21 6.75 -9.18
CA SER A 772 -15.00 6.86 -10.01
C SER A 772 -15.22 6.19 -11.36
N CYS A 773 -14.25 6.32 -12.26
CA CYS A 773 -14.18 5.54 -13.49
C CYS A 773 -13.31 4.27 -13.34
N GLU A 774 -12.91 3.94 -12.10
CA GLU A 774 -12.03 2.80 -11.81
C GLU A 774 -12.77 1.47 -11.79
N ASP A 775 -12.08 0.41 -12.20
CA ASP A 775 -12.47 -0.96 -11.87
C ASP A 775 -12.45 -1.18 -10.35
N PHE A 776 -13.26 -2.13 -9.86
CA PHE A 776 -13.32 -2.44 -8.44
C PHE A 776 -12.10 -3.22 -7.93
N HIS A 777 -11.53 -4.14 -8.72
CA HIS A 777 -10.51 -5.08 -8.27
C HIS A 777 -9.09 -4.60 -8.56
N GLN A 778 -8.82 -4.10 -9.77
CA GLN A 778 -7.47 -3.77 -10.23
C GLN A 778 -6.72 -2.78 -9.30
N PRO A 779 -7.35 -1.72 -8.76
CA PRO A 779 -6.66 -0.82 -7.84
C PRO A 779 -6.24 -1.49 -6.52
N ILE A 780 -7.04 -2.43 -6.01
CA ILE A 780 -6.67 -3.20 -4.81
C ILE A 780 -5.56 -4.19 -5.13
N LEU A 781 -5.64 -4.95 -6.22
CA LEU A 781 -4.57 -5.87 -6.63
C LEU A 781 -3.20 -5.17 -6.71
N ALA A 782 -3.18 -3.91 -7.17
CA ALA A 782 -1.96 -3.12 -7.29
C ALA A 782 -1.44 -2.51 -5.97
N THR A 783 -2.26 -2.48 -4.90
CA THR A 783 -1.93 -1.75 -3.66
C THR A 783 -2.08 -2.57 -2.38
N TYR A 784 -2.64 -3.78 -2.45
CA TYR A 784 -2.95 -4.61 -1.28
C TYR A 784 -1.72 -4.90 -0.42
N ALA A 785 -0.60 -5.28 -1.04
CA ALA A 785 0.66 -5.49 -0.32
C ALA A 785 1.12 -4.23 0.45
N SER A 786 1.09 -3.07 -0.22
CA SER A 786 1.44 -1.79 0.42
C SER A 786 0.49 -1.39 1.55
N ILE A 787 -0.81 -1.72 1.42
CA ILE A 787 -1.80 -1.54 2.50
C ILE A 787 -1.42 -2.43 3.69
N ARG A 788 -1.18 -3.72 3.46
CA ARG A 788 -0.90 -4.71 4.51
C ARG A 788 0.46 -4.56 5.18
N ASN A 789 1.35 -3.73 4.65
CA ASN A 789 2.58 -3.30 5.33
C ASN A 789 2.33 -2.34 6.51
N HIS A 790 1.11 -1.81 6.67
CA HIS A 790 0.76 -0.84 7.72
C HIS A 790 -0.34 -1.39 8.64
N SER A 791 0.02 -1.76 9.87
CA SER A 791 -0.91 -2.43 10.82
C SER A 791 -2.00 -1.52 11.38
N ASN A 792 -1.87 -0.19 11.24
CA ASN A 792 -2.87 0.80 11.61
C ASN A 792 -3.87 1.10 10.48
N LEU A 793 -3.65 0.57 9.28
CA LEU A 793 -4.49 0.78 8.11
C LEU A 793 -5.50 -0.37 7.95
N ILE A 794 -6.77 -0.06 8.16
CA ILE A 794 -7.90 -1.00 8.06
C ILE A 794 -8.56 -0.83 6.71
N LEU A 795 -8.74 -1.92 5.98
CA LEU A 795 -9.25 -1.93 4.62
C LEU A 795 -10.72 -2.37 4.60
N VAL A 796 -11.60 -1.44 4.25
CA VAL A 796 -13.05 -1.67 4.09
C VAL A 796 -13.42 -1.48 2.63
N VAL A 797 -14.23 -2.38 2.09
CA VAL A 797 -14.71 -2.29 0.70
C VAL A 797 -16.20 -2.06 0.60
N GLY A 798 -16.61 -1.36 -0.44
CA GLY A 798 -18.03 -1.18 -0.78
C GLY A 798 -18.30 -1.39 -2.25
N SER A 799 -19.35 -0.74 -2.76
CA SER A 799 -19.76 -0.72 -4.17
C SER A 799 -20.17 -2.10 -4.71
N GLY A 800 -21.46 -2.43 -4.62
CA GLY A 800 -22.04 -3.63 -5.26
C GLY A 800 -22.56 -4.71 -4.31
N PHE A 801 -22.30 -4.61 -3.00
CA PHE A 801 -22.67 -5.64 -2.04
C PHE A 801 -24.11 -5.54 -1.53
N GLY A 802 -24.73 -6.68 -1.20
CA GLY A 802 -26.06 -6.71 -0.59
C GLY A 802 -26.54 -8.04 0.00
N SER A 803 -25.73 -9.11 0.03
CA SER A 803 -26.07 -10.41 0.62
C SER A 803 -24.89 -11.01 1.42
N ALA A 804 -25.01 -12.26 1.91
CA ALA A 804 -23.89 -12.94 2.57
C ALA A 804 -22.97 -13.63 1.54
N GLU A 805 -23.56 -14.16 0.47
CA GLU A 805 -22.91 -14.95 -0.57
C GLU A 805 -21.91 -14.14 -1.41
N ASP A 806 -22.25 -12.89 -1.68
CA ASP A 806 -21.39 -11.93 -2.37
C ASP A 806 -20.34 -11.32 -1.45
N VAL A 807 -20.62 -11.15 -0.15
CA VAL A 807 -19.67 -10.58 0.83
C VAL A 807 -18.61 -11.58 1.29
N TYR A 808 -19.00 -12.84 1.48
CA TYR A 808 -18.14 -13.87 2.07
C TYR A 808 -16.80 -14.08 1.32
N PRO A 809 -16.74 -14.15 -0.03
CA PRO A 809 -15.49 -14.31 -0.76
C PRO A 809 -14.50 -13.16 -0.56
N TYR A 810 -15.01 -11.95 -0.24
CA TYR A 810 -14.18 -10.77 0.00
C TYR A 810 -13.64 -10.72 1.42
N LEU A 811 -14.45 -11.10 2.42
CA LEU A 811 -13.96 -11.21 3.80
C LEU A 811 -12.93 -12.34 3.95
N THR A 812 -13.13 -13.48 3.29
CA THR A 812 -12.17 -14.61 3.32
C THR A 812 -10.96 -14.40 2.40
N GLY A 813 -11.04 -13.49 1.44
CA GLY A 813 -10.00 -13.27 0.44
C GLY A 813 -10.02 -14.23 -0.74
N GLN A 814 -10.94 -15.19 -0.78
CA GLN A 814 -11.09 -16.17 -1.86
C GLN A 814 -11.27 -15.52 -3.25
N TRP A 815 -11.86 -14.33 -3.32
CA TRP A 815 -12.09 -13.60 -4.57
C TRP A 815 -10.82 -13.39 -5.41
N SER A 816 -9.66 -13.17 -4.78
CA SER A 816 -8.42 -12.81 -5.49
C SER A 816 -7.78 -14.05 -6.11
N ARG A 817 -7.80 -15.17 -5.41
CA ARG A 817 -7.35 -16.48 -5.91
C ARG A 817 -8.22 -16.96 -7.06
N ASP A 818 -9.53 -17.05 -6.84
CA ASP A 818 -10.43 -17.70 -7.78
C ASP A 818 -10.63 -16.89 -9.08
N ARG A 819 -10.44 -15.56 -9.04
CA ARG A 819 -10.61 -14.68 -10.22
C ARG A 819 -9.31 -14.23 -10.89
N PHE A 820 -8.21 -14.14 -10.14
CA PHE A 820 -6.97 -13.52 -10.62
C PHE A 820 -5.71 -14.38 -10.38
N ASP A 821 -5.84 -15.59 -9.84
CA ASP A 821 -4.74 -16.52 -9.59
C ASP A 821 -3.60 -15.91 -8.73
N VAL A 822 -3.98 -15.15 -7.71
CA VAL A 822 -3.06 -14.58 -6.71
C VAL A 822 -3.41 -15.05 -5.30
N GLU A 823 -2.55 -14.79 -4.32
CA GLU A 823 -2.82 -15.15 -2.92
C GLU A 823 -4.14 -14.55 -2.42
N MET A 824 -4.78 -15.22 -1.47
CA MET A 824 -6.04 -14.73 -0.91
C MET A 824 -5.83 -13.37 -0.23
N MET A 825 -6.71 -12.42 -0.55
CA MET A 825 -6.65 -11.04 -0.06
C MET A 825 -7.89 -10.70 0.79
N PRO A 826 -7.95 -11.14 2.07
CA PRO A 826 -9.04 -10.83 2.99
C PRO A 826 -9.26 -9.32 3.15
N PHE A 827 -10.52 -8.89 3.24
CA PHE A 827 -10.89 -7.53 3.63
C PHE A 827 -11.31 -7.47 5.10
N ASP A 828 -11.11 -6.31 5.74
CA ASP A 828 -11.38 -6.16 7.17
C ASP A 828 -12.86 -5.86 7.44
N GLY A 829 -13.58 -5.28 6.48
CA GLY A 829 -15.02 -5.03 6.58
C GLY A 829 -15.66 -4.63 5.26
N VAL A 830 -16.99 -4.56 5.27
CA VAL A 830 -17.81 -4.19 4.11
C VAL A 830 -18.77 -3.05 4.44
N LEU A 831 -18.86 -2.09 3.51
CA LEU A 831 -19.80 -0.98 3.60
C LEU A 831 -20.98 -1.13 2.64
N PHE A 832 -22.17 -0.75 3.12
CA PHE A 832 -23.43 -0.78 2.40
C PHE A 832 -23.99 0.64 2.29
N ALA A 833 -24.54 0.94 1.12
CA ALA A 833 -25.15 2.24 0.81
C ALA A 833 -26.46 1.99 0.07
N SER A 834 -26.36 1.67 -1.22
CA SER A 834 -27.47 1.34 -2.11
C SER A 834 -28.47 0.30 -1.58
N ARG A 835 -27.99 -0.77 -0.94
CA ARG A 835 -28.83 -1.82 -0.34
C ARG A 835 -29.71 -1.30 0.80
N MET A 836 -29.26 -0.27 1.52
CA MET A 836 -29.94 0.28 2.70
C MET A 836 -31.03 1.29 2.34
N MET A 837 -31.08 1.76 1.09
CA MET A 837 -32.07 2.76 0.64
C MET A 837 -33.51 2.22 0.61
N VAL A 838 -33.68 0.89 0.50
CA VAL A 838 -35.00 0.25 0.52
C VAL A 838 -35.44 -0.20 1.91
N ALA A 839 -34.59 -0.05 2.93
CA ALA A 839 -34.95 -0.42 4.30
C ALA A 839 -36.22 0.32 4.74
N LYS A 840 -37.06 -0.35 5.53
CA LYS A 840 -38.35 0.19 5.99
C LYS A 840 -38.22 1.57 6.62
N GLU A 841 -37.22 1.76 7.47
CA GLU A 841 -36.98 3.02 8.17
C GLU A 841 -36.29 4.09 7.32
N ALA A 842 -35.77 3.74 6.14
CA ALA A 842 -35.14 4.72 5.24
C ALA A 842 -36.15 5.80 4.84
N ALA A 843 -35.69 7.05 4.80
CA ALA A 843 -36.50 8.23 4.49
C ALA A 843 -36.89 8.35 3.01
N THR A 844 -36.40 7.46 2.16
CA THR A 844 -36.83 7.32 0.77
C THR A 844 -38.34 7.10 0.72
N SER A 845 -39.04 7.85 -0.14
CA SER A 845 -40.49 7.71 -0.31
C SER A 845 -40.88 6.30 -0.77
N GLN A 846 -42.05 5.81 -0.37
CA GLN A 846 -42.48 4.43 -0.66
C GLN A 846 -42.52 4.13 -2.17
N SER A 847 -43.09 5.03 -2.97
CA SER A 847 -43.13 4.91 -4.44
C SER A 847 -41.72 4.91 -5.08
N VAL A 848 -40.75 5.56 -4.45
CA VAL A 848 -39.34 5.55 -4.87
C VAL A 848 -38.68 4.22 -4.51
N LYS A 849 -38.96 3.65 -3.32
CA LYS A 849 -38.47 2.32 -2.94
C LYS A 849 -38.95 1.25 -3.92
N GLU A 850 -40.20 1.33 -4.37
CA GLU A 850 -40.76 0.43 -5.39
C GLU A 850 -40.01 0.52 -6.73
N LEU A 851 -39.61 1.72 -7.16
CA LEU A 851 -38.76 1.87 -8.35
C LEU A 851 -37.38 1.23 -8.16
N ILE A 852 -36.79 1.37 -6.97
CA ILE A 852 -35.50 0.73 -6.67
C ILE A 852 -35.63 -0.79 -6.71
N VAL A 853 -36.68 -1.36 -6.12
CA VAL A 853 -36.93 -2.82 -6.14
C VAL A 853 -37.20 -3.34 -7.56
N LYS A 854 -37.82 -2.52 -8.42
CA LYS A 854 -38.08 -2.86 -9.82
C LYS A 854 -36.82 -2.87 -10.69
N ALA A 855 -35.75 -2.16 -10.31
CA ALA A 855 -34.52 -2.14 -11.07
C ALA A 855 -33.80 -3.51 -10.98
N ALA A 856 -33.58 -4.13 -12.13
CA ALA A 856 -33.01 -5.49 -12.20
C ALA A 856 -31.56 -5.55 -11.71
N GLY A 857 -30.79 -4.47 -11.89
CA GLY A 857 -29.35 -4.44 -11.70
C GLY A 857 -28.58 -5.21 -12.77
N VAL A 858 -27.26 -5.29 -12.61
CA VAL A 858 -26.35 -6.02 -13.50
C VAL A 858 -25.21 -6.67 -12.70
N PRO A 859 -24.61 -7.76 -13.23
CA PRO A 859 -23.36 -8.25 -12.69
C PRO A 859 -22.22 -7.26 -12.97
N ASP A 860 -21.09 -7.49 -12.30
CA ASP A 860 -19.92 -6.61 -12.32
C ASP A 860 -19.40 -6.34 -13.74
N GLU A 861 -19.31 -7.35 -14.59
CA GLU A 861 -18.69 -7.25 -15.92
C GLU A 861 -19.46 -6.34 -16.87
N LYS A 862 -20.68 -5.91 -16.50
CA LYS A 862 -21.59 -5.12 -17.34
C LYS A 862 -21.87 -3.72 -16.80
N TRP A 863 -21.31 -3.35 -15.63
CA TRP A 863 -21.66 -2.08 -14.98
C TRP A 863 -21.28 -0.86 -15.82
N GLU A 864 -20.17 -0.90 -16.58
CA GLU A 864 -19.74 0.22 -17.43
C GLU A 864 -20.70 0.55 -18.58
N GLY A 865 -21.68 -0.32 -18.88
CA GLY A 865 -22.73 -0.02 -19.85
C GLY A 865 -23.59 1.20 -19.46
N THR A 866 -23.60 1.59 -18.17
CA THR A 866 -24.34 2.75 -17.65
C THR A 866 -23.89 4.09 -18.23
N TYR A 867 -22.63 4.20 -18.70
CA TYR A 867 -22.12 5.42 -19.34
C TYR A 867 -22.82 5.75 -20.65
N ASP A 868 -23.20 4.72 -21.42
CA ASP A 868 -23.78 4.88 -22.75
C ASP A 868 -25.31 4.78 -22.74
N ARG A 869 -25.88 3.91 -21.89
CA ARG A 869 -27.32 3.61 -21.91
C ARG A 869 -27.84 3.12 -20.56
N GLU A 870 -29.16 3.08 -20.45
CA GLU A 870 -29.82 2.40 -19.33
C GLU A 870 -29.38 0.93 -19.27
N THR A 871 -28.80 0.55 -18.14
CA THR A 871 -28.20 -0.75 -17.89
C THR A 871 -28.67 -1.24 -16.52
N GLY A 872 -29.50 -2.28 -16.48
CA GLY A 872 -30.10 -2.79 -15.23
C GLY A 872 -31.07 -1.80 -14.54
N GLY A 873 -31.61 -0.82 -15.27
CA GLY A 873 -32.43 0.25 -14.71
C GLY A 873 -31.64 1.44 -14.16
N ILE A 874 -30.32 1.47 -14.34
CA ILE A 874 -29.41 2.55 -13.91
C ILE A 874 -28.78 3.21 -15.14
N ILE A 875 -28.49 4.51 -15.06
CA ILE A 875 -27.73 5.26 -16.06
C ILE A 875 -26.79 6.26 -15.37
N THR A 876 -25.65 6.54 -16.02
CA THR A 876 -24.70 7.55 -15.55
C THR A 876 -25.01 8.91 -16.15
N VAL A 877 -25.09 9.93 -15.30
CA VAL A 877 -25.23 11.33 -15.68
C VAL A 877 -24.12 12.18 -15.08
N THR A 878 -23.87 13.35 -15.65
CA THR A 878 -22.83 14.26 -15.19
C THR A 878 -23.39 15.24 -14.17
N SER A 879 -22.72 15.36 -13.03
CA SER A 879 -23.05 16.32 -11.97
C SER A 879 -22.88 17.79 -12.42
N GLU A 880 -23.20 18.73 -11.55
CA GLU A 880 -22.89 20.15 -11.78
C GLU A 880 -21.39 20.44 -11.77
N LEU A 881 -20.58 19.56 -11.14
CA LEU A 881 -19.13 19.68 -11.01
C LEU A 881 -18.36 18.87 -12.06
N GLY A 882 -19.05 18.22 -13.01
CA GLY A 882 -18.41 17.39 -14.04
C GLY A 882 -18.15 15.94 -13.62
N GLU A 883 -18.42 15.57 -12.36
CA GLU A 883 -18.25 14.19 -11.87
C GLU A 883 -19.41 13.28 -12.29
N PRO A 884 -19.15 11.99 -12.59
CA PRO A 884 -20.19 11.03 -12.97
C PRO A 884 -21.02 10.56 -11.76
N ILE A 885 -22.30 10.33 -11.98
CA ILE A 885 -23.27 9.92 -10.97
C ILE A 885 -24.18 8.81 -11.50
N HIS A 886 -24.22 7.67 -10.81
CA HIS A 886 -25.18 6.60 -11.08
C HIS A 886 -26.56 6.91 -10.48
N LYS A 887 -27.59 6.88 -11.32
CA LYS A 887 -28.99 7.13 -10.94
C LYS A 887 -29.94 6.11 -11.59
N ILE A 888 -31.07 5.83 -10.93
CA ILE A 888 -32.18 5.10 -11.56
C ILE A 888 -32.62 5.86 -12.81
N ALA A 889 -32.81 5.14 -13.91
CA ALA A 889 -33.16 5.66 -15.23
C ALA A 889 -34.64 6.06 -15.32
N THR A 890 -35.07 6.97 -14.44
CA THR A 890 -36.40 7.60 -14.48
C THR A 890 -36.53 8.51 -15.71
N ARG A 891 -37.75 8.93 -16.07
CA ARG A 891 -37.96 9.89 -17.17
C ARG A 891 -37.16 11.18 -16.97
N GLY A 892 -37.13 11.71 -15.75
CA GLY A 892 -36.36 12.91 -15.42
C GLY A 892 -34.85 12.72 -15.58
N ILE A 893 -34.32 11.54 -15.24
CA ILE A 893 -32.89 11.24 -15.42
C ILE A 893 -32.53 10.96 -16.89
N LYS A 894 -33.43 10.35 -17.66
CA LYS A 894 -33.25 10.21 -19.11
C LYS A 894 -33.19 11.58 -19.80
N LEU A 895 -34.05 12.53 -19.39
CA LEU A 895 -33.95 13.91 -19.84
C LEU A 895 -32.65 14.58 -19.41
N TRP A 896 -32.18 14.33 -18.18
CA TRP A 896 -30.89 14.84 -17.72
C TRP A 896 -29.75 14.35 -18.63
N LYS A 897 -29.69 13.05 -18.90
CA LYS A 897 -28.69 12.44 -19.78
C LYS A 897 -28.72 13.06 -21.18
N GLU A 898 -29.91 13.22 -21.74
CA GLU A 898 -30.10 13.88 -23.03
C GLU A 898 -29.56 15.32 -23.03
N PHE A 899 -29.81 16.09 -21.97
CA PHE A 899 -29.26 17.45 -21.84
C PHE A 899 -27.75 17.48 -21.60
N ASP A 900 -27.18 16.47 -20.94
CA ASP A 900 -25.73 16.32 -20.82
C ASP A 900 -25.06 16.14 -22.19
N GLU A 901 -25.70 15.38 -23.09
CA GLU A 901 -25.18 15.07 -24.44
C GLU A 901 -25.50 16.15 -25.49
N THR A 902 -26.43 17.06 -25.17
CA THR A 902 -26.85 18.14 -26.07
C THR A 902 -26.41 19.50 -25.54
N VAL A 903 -27.22 20.16 -24.70
CA VAL A 903 -27.00 21.55 -24.27
C VAL A 903 -25.78 21.71 -23.35
N PHE A 904 -25.50 20.77 -22.46
CA PHE A 904 -24.37 20.89 -21.54
C PHE A 904 -23.03 20.47 -22.15
N ALA A 905 -23.05 19.68 -23.24
CA ALA A 905 -21.87 19.39 -24.06
C ALA A 905 -21.37 20.64 -24.82
N LEU A 906 -22.24 21.62 -25.07
CA LEU A 906 -21.86 22.87 -25.73
C LEU A 906 -21.05 23.79 -24.78
N PRO A 907 -20.08 24.57 -25.33
CA PRO A 907 -19.45 25.68 -24.61
C PRO A 907 -20.48 26.64 -24.03
N ARG A 908 -20.20 27.21 -22.85
CA ARG A 908 -21.18 27.99 -22.06
C ARG A 908 -21.78 29.15 -22.86
N GLU A 909 -21.00 29.76 -23.73
CA GLU A 909 -21.37 30.90 -24.57
C GLU A 909 -22.40 30.52 -25.65
N LYS A 910 -22.42 29.25 -26.09
CA LYS A 910 -23.35 28.75 -27.11
C LYS A 910 -24.66 28.23 -26.54
N ARG A 911 -24.74 28.02 -25.22
CA ARG A 911 -25.91 27.42 -24.56
C ARG A 911 -27.15 28.30 -24.68
N ALA A 912 -27.03 29.60 -24.45
CA ALA A 912 -28.16 30.53 -24.52
C ALA A 912 -28.82 30.55 -25.91
N ALA A 913 -28.00 30.59 -26.98
CA ALA A 913 -28.51 30.55 -28.35
C ALA A 913 -29.20 29.22 -28.69
N TRP A 914 -28.66 28.09 -28.20
CA TRP A 914 -29.30 26.78 -28.39
C TRP A 914 -30.64 26.70 -27.63
N LEU A 915 -30.67 27.20 -26.39
CA LEU A 915 -31.88 27.22 -25.56
C LEU A 915 -32.99 28.08 -26.19
N GLU A 916 -32.65 29.21 -26.80
CA GLU A 916 -33.61 30.07 -27.49
C GLU A 916 -34.26 29.35 -28.69
N THR A 917 -33.46 28.64 -29.48
CA THR A 917 -33.94 27.90 -30.67
C THR A 917 -34.74 26.63 -30.35
N HIS A 918 -34.57 26.07 -29.15
CA HIS A 918 -35.22 24.83 -28.70
C HIS A 918 -36.13 25.05 -27.48
N LYS A 919 -36.55 26.30 -27.24
CA LYS A 919 -37.26 26.73 -26.04
C LYS A 919 -38.52 25.92 -25.75
N ASP A 920 -39.41 25.81 -26.73
CA ASP A 920 -40.67 25.07 -26.60
C ASP A 920 -40.45 23.60 -26.25
N TYR A 921 -39.41 22.99 -26.86
CA TYR A 921 -39.02 21.63 -26.60
C TYR A 921 -38.55 21.45 -25.15
N VAL A 922 -37.63 22.31 -24.70
CA VAL A 922 -37.06 22.26 -23.35
C VAL A 922 -38.16 22.44 -22.31
N ILE A 923 -39.01 23.45 -22.46
CA ILE A 923 -40.11 23.75 -21.54
C ILE A 923 -41.10 22.57 -21.46
N LYS A 924 -41.47 21.99 -22.62
CA LYS A 924 -42.35 20.82 -22.68
C LYS A 924 -41.77 19.63 -21.91
N ARG A 925 -40.49 19.33 -22.13
CA ARG A 925 -39.79 18.21 -21.46
C ARG A 925 -39.63 18.46 -19.96
N LEU A 926 -39.29 19.68 -19.53
CA LEU A 926 -39.20 20.03 -18.10
C LEU A 926 -40.54 19.81 -17.38
N ASN A 927 -41.64 20.29 -17.96
CA ASN A 927 -42.98 20.16 -17.38
C ASN A 927 -43.49 18.72 -17.38
N ALA A 928 -43.16 17.92 -18.39
CA ALA A 928 -43.62 16.53 -18.50
C ALA A 928 -42.79 15.54 -17.64
N ASP A 929 -41.46 15.70 -17.61
CA ASP A 929 -40.56 14.64 -17.17
C ASP A 929 -39.68 15.00 -15.98
N PHE A 930 -39.46 16.28 -15.67
CA PHE A 930 -38.46 16.67 -14.69
C PHE A 930 -39.06 17.07 -13.33
N GLN A 931 -38.26 16.92 -12.28
CA GLN A 931 -38.64 17.33 -10.92
C GLN A 931 -38.67 18.86 -10.72
N LYS A 932 -38.08 19.63 -11.63
CA LYS A 932 -38.15 21.10 -11.65
C LYS A 932 -38.89 21.55 -12.91
N PRO A 933 -40.18 21.89 -12.81
CA PRO A 933 -40.93 22.38 -13.97
C PRO A 933 -40.46 23.77 -14.39
N TRP A 934 -40.89 24.18 -15.58
CA TRP A 934 -40.84 25.59 -15.99
C TRP A 934 -41.74 26.43 -15.07
N PHE A 935 -41.21 27.55 -14.58
CA PHE A 935 -41.95 28.39 -13.64
C PHE A 935 -43.12 29.09 -14.34
N ALA A 936 -42.84 29.81 -15.43
CA ALA A 936 -43.79 30.78 -15.96
C ALA A 936 -44.97 30.12 -16.70
N GLU A 937 -46.17 30.38 -16.21
CA GLU A 937 -47.41 29.75 -16.66
C GLU A 937 -48.53 30.80 -16.67
N LYS A 938 -49.20 30.97 -17.81
CA LYS A 938 -50.36 31.85 -17.99
C LYS A 938 -51.53 31.02 -18.45
N ASP A 939 -52.65 31.08 -17.73
CA ASP A 939 -53.85 30.28 -18.00
C ASP A 939 -53.59 28.76 -18.18
N GLY A 940 -52.62 28.23 -17.44
CA GLY A 940 -52.23 26.81 -17.52
C GLY A 940 -51.32 26.45 -18.71
N GLN A 941 -50.93 27.43 -19.53
CA GLN A 941 -49.99 27.25 -20.65
C GLN A 941 -48.62 27.86 -20.32
N PRO A 942 -47.52 27.33 -20.87
CA PRO A 942 -46.20 27.94 -20.68
C PRO A 942 -46.14 29.36 -21.25
N ALA A 943 -45.53 30.27 -20.49
CA ALA A 943 -45.37 31.69 -20.85
C ALA A 943 -43.98 32.22 -20.43
N GLU A 944 -43.70 33.49 -20.67
CA GLU A 944 -42.53 34.17 -20.12
C GLU A 944 -42.84 34.87 -18.78
N LEU A 945 -41.81 35.12 -17.98
CA LEU A 945 -41.96 35.91 -16.74
C LEU A 945 -42.58 37.29 -16.98
N GLY A 946 -42.28 37.91 -18.14
CA GLY A 946 -42.85 39.21 -18.51
C GLY A 946 -44.31 39.17 -18.95
N ASP A 947 -44.86 37.99 -19.26
CA ASP A 947 -46.26 37.84 -19.68
C ASP A 947 -47.20 37.55 -18.50
N MET A 948 -46.63 37.15 -17.36
CA MET A 948 -47.34 36.84 -16.13
C MET A 948 -47.71 38.10 -15.36
N THR A 949 -48.85 38.04 -14.67
CA THR A 949 -49.24 39.06 -13.69
C THR A 949 -48.60 38.81 -12.33
N TYR A 950 -48.56 39.84 -11.47
CA TYR A 950 -48.04 39.68 -10.11
C TYR A 950 -48.82 38.60 -9.33
N GLN A 951 -50.15 38.54 -9.48
CA GLN A 951 -50.96 37.52 -8.85
C GLN A 951 -50.66 36.11 -9.36
N GLU A 952 -50.49 35.93 -10.67
CA GLU A 952 -50.12 34.65 -11.27
C GLU A 952 -48.77 34.14 -10.74
N THR A 953 -47.77 35.01 -10.59
CA THR A 953 -46.47 34.61 -10.04
C THR A 953 -46.55 34.14 -8.59
N VAL A 954 -47.33 34.80 -7.75
CA VAL A 954 -47.54 34.40 -6.34
C VAL A 954 -48.29 33.06 -6.27
N ASN A 955 -49.37 32.91 -7.05
CA ASN A 955 -50.11 31.65 -7.11
C ASN A 955 -49.22 30.49 -7.56
N ARG A 956 -48.34 30.74 -8.54
CA ARG A 956 -47.38 29.76 -9.03
C ARG A 956 -46.30 29.42 -7.99
N LEU A 957 -45.78 30.40 -7.27
CA LEU A 957 -44.84 30.18 -6.17
C LEU A 957 -45.45 29.29 -5.09
N VAL A 958 -46.68 29.60 -4.64
CA VAL A 958 -47.38 28.77 -3.64
C VAL A 958 -47.62 27.37 -4.17
N LYS A 959 -48.10 27.22 -5.41
CA LYS A 959 -48.33 25.91 -6.04
C LYS A 959 -47.10 25.00 -6.06
N LEU A 960 -45.90 25.58 -6.21
CA LEU A 960 -44.64 24.82 -6.32
C LEU A 960 -43.84 24.74 -5.01
N MET A 961 -44.13 25.57 -4.01
CA MET A 961 -43.36 25.66 -2.76
C MET A 961 -44.16 25.25 -1.50
N TYR A 962 -45.48 25.13 -1.61
CA TYR A 962 -46.40 24.75 -0.54
C TYR A 962 -47.07 23.41 -0.82
N VAL A 963 -47.02 22.50 0.16
CA VAL A 963 -47.62 21.16 0.09
C VAL A 963 -49.03 21.23 0.68
N THR A 964 -50.01 21.48 -0.18
CA THR A 964 -51.39 21.83 0.21
C THR A 964 -52.07 20.78 1.11
N HIS A 965 -51.95 19.48 0.80
CA HIS A 965 -52.60 18.42 1.59
C HIS A 965 -51.97 18.22 2.98
N GLN A 966 -50.73 18.65 3.15
CA GLN A 966 -50.00 18.58 4.44
C GLN A 966 -49.99 19.93 5.17
N LYS A 967 -50.54 20.99 4.56
CA LYS A 967 -50.52 22.37 5.08
C LYS A 967 -49.15 22.82 5.57
N ARG A 968 -48.11 22.59 4.77
CA ARG A 968 -46.74 22.99 5.09
C ARG A 968 -45.99 23.55 3.89
N TRP A 969 -45.00 24.39 4.17
CA TRP A 969 -43.98 24.75 3.20
C TRP A 969 -42.93 23.65 3.07
N ILE A 970 -42.35 23.50 1.88
CA ILE A 970 -41.20 22.60 1.65
C ILE A 970 -40.05 22.98 2.58
N ASP A 971 -39.78 24.29 2.71
CA ASP A 971 -38.78 24.84 3.62
C ASP A 971 -39.19 26.24 4.09
N PRO A 972 -38.95 26.63 5.36
CA PRO A 972 -39.29 27.96 5.87
C PRO A 972 -38.64 29.11 5.10
N THR A 973 -37.47 28.88 4.48
CA THR A 973 -36.79 29.89 3.67
C THR A 973 -37.53 30.18 2.36
N LEU A 974 -38.30 29.22 1.83
CA LEU A 974 -39.16 29.41 0.66
C LEU A 974 -40.43 30.20 1.01
N ARG A 975 -41.00 29.99 2.19
CA ARG A 975 -42.07 30.87 2.73
C ARG A 975 -41.60 32.32 2.80
N ASN A 976 -40.40 32.52 3.33
CA ASN A 976 -39.81 33.86 3.44
C ASN A 976 -39.56 34.48 2.05
N LEU A 977 -39.17 33.69 1.04
CA LEU A 977 -39.08 34.16 -0.35
C LEU A 977 -40.43 34.67 -0.87
N VAL A 978 -41.52 33.95 -0.62
CA VAL A 978 -42.86 34.43 -1.03
C VAL A 978 -43.24 35.70 -0.28
N GLY A 979 -42.91 35.79 1.01
CA GLY A 979 -43.09 37.01 1.81
C GLY A 979 -42.32 38.22 1.27
N ASP A 980 -41.04 38.04 0.91
CA ASP A 980 -40.23 39.08 0.29
C ASP A 980 -40.80 39.51 -1.08
N TRP A 981 -41.28 38.55 -1.87
CA TRP A 981 -41.92 38.83 -3.17
C TRP A 981 -43.23 39.60 -3.01
N LEU A 982 -44.07 39.25 -2.03
CA LEU A 982 -45.28 40.00 -1.70
C LEU A 982 -44.97 41.44 -1.30
N ARG A 983 -43.93 41.65 -0.46
CA ARG A 983 -43.48 43.01 -0.11
C ARG A 983 -43.03 43.80 -1.34
N ARG A 984 -42.36 43.16 -2.31
CA ARG A 984 -41.99 43.81 -3.56
C ARG A 984 -43.22 44.25 -4.37
N ILE A 985 -44.27 43.43 -4.39
CA ILE A 985 -45.55 43.77 -5.03
C ILE A 985 -46.20 44.97 -4.33
N GLU A 986 -46.20 45.00 -3.00
CA GLU A 986 -46.70 46.15 -2.24
C GLU A 986 -45.92 47.43 -2.56
N GLU A 987 -44.58 47.37 -2.60
CA GLU A 987 -43.73 48.51 -2.97
C GLU A 987 -44.06 49.05 -4.36
N ARG A 988 -44.33 48.14 -5.32
CA ARG A 988 -44.61 48.50 -6.71
C ARG A 988 -46.00 49.10 -6.91
N LEU A 989 -47.01 48.51 -6.27
CA LEU A 989 -48.43 48.86 -6.47
C LEU A 989 -48.93 49.91 -5.48
N SER A 990 -48.13 50.27 -4.47
CA SER A 990 -48.48 51.35 -3.55
C SER A 990 -48.34 52.73 -4.20
N VAL A 991 -49.35 53.58 -4.01
CA VAL A 991 -49.40 54.95 -4.53
C VAL A 991 -48.40 55.85 -3.80
N VAL A 992 -47.42 56.41 -4.53
CA VAL A 992 -46.30 57.21 -4.01
C VAL A 992 -46.74 58.51 -3.27
N ASN A 993 -47.93 59.04 -3.58
CA ASN A 993 -48.45 60.31 -3.02
C ASN A 993 -49.58 60.12 -1.98
N GLY A 994 -49.71 58.93 -1.38
CA GLY A 994 -50.71 58.64 -0.33
C GLY A 994 -50.14 58.75 1.11
N PRO A 995 -51.00 58.67 2.14
CA PRO A 995 -50.54 58.54 3.54
C PRO A 995 -49.70 57.26 3.72
N ALA A 996 -48.74 57.29 4.67
CA ALA A 996 -47.87 56.15 4.95
C ALA A 996 -48.68 54.87 5.20
N LYS A 997 -48.53 53.88 4.33
CA LYS A 997 -49.23 52.60 4.42
C LYS A 997 -48.37 51.59 5.19
N ILE A 998 -49.01 50.88 6.11
CA ILE A 998 -48.43 49.73 6.79
C ILE A 998 -48.50 48.54 5.82
N SER A 999 -47.41 47.78 5.69
CA SER A 999 -47.36 46.56 4.87
C SER A 999 -48.49 45.60 5.27
N GLU A 1000 -49.15 44.96 4.31
CA GLU A 1000 -50.14 43.93 4.62
C GLU A 1000 -49.46 42.70 5.24
N ILE A 1001 -48.18 42.45 4.92
CA ILE A 1001 -47.38 41.36 5.48
C ILE A 1001 -46.48 41.87 6.64
N GLN A 1002 -47.02 41.83 7.87
CA GLN A 1002 -46.27 42.22 9.07
C GLN A 1002 -45.24 41.14 9.48
N SER A 1003 -45.64 39.87 9.46
CA SER A 1003 -44.77 38.73 9.77
C SER A 1003 -44.94 37.60 8.75
N TYR A 1004 -43.84 36.94 8.40
CA TYR A 1004 -43.89 35.80 7.46
C TYR A 1004 -44.57 34.55 8.03
N SER A 1005 -44.78 34.47 9.35
CA SER A 1005 -45.63 33.44 9.96
C SER A 1005 -47.10 33.53 9.52
N GLU A 1006 -47.55 34.70 9.07
CA GLU A 1006 -48.90 34.85 8.51
C GLU A 1006 -49.08 34.06 7.20
N LEU A 1007 -47.98 33.61 6.60
CA LEU A 1007 -47.97 32.78 5.39
C LEU A 1007 -47.87 31.29 5.71
N ASP A 1008 -47.91 30.85 6.98
CA ASP A 1008 -47.89 29.42 7.32
C ASP A 1008 -49.09 28.67 6.70
N ASP A 1009 -50.24 29.34 6.62
CA ASP A 1009 -51.34 29.01 5.68
C ASP A 1009 -51.52 30.21 4.73
N PRO A 1010 -51.00 30.13 3.48
CA PRO A 1010 -50.93 31.29 2.61
C PRO A 1010 -52.31 31.74 2.08
N PHE A 1011 -53.27 30.84 1.91
CA PHE A 1011 -54.49 31.13 1.14
C PHE A 1011 -55.34 32.27 1.73
N PRO A 1012 -55.68 32.28 3.04
CA PRO A 1012 -56.50 33.36 3.61
C PRO A 1012 -55.81 34.73 3.55
N LYS A 1013 -54.48 34.73 3.72
CA LYS A 1013 -53.70 35.97 3.70
C LYS A 1013 -53.56 36.52 2.28
N LEU A 1014 -53.40 35.65 1.29
CA LEU A 1014 -53.34 36.02 -0.12
C LEU A 1014 -54.67 36.61 -0.62
N GLU A 1015 -55.81 36.08 -0.18
CA GLU A 1015 -57.12 36.67 -0.50
C GLU A 1015 -57.22 38.12 0.01
N THR A 1016 -56.82 38.35 1.26
CA THR A 1016 -56.80 39.69 1.86
C THR A 1016 -55.83 40.62 1.14
N PHE A 1017 -54.65 40.10 0.77
CA PHE A 1017 -53.61 40.84 0.05
C PHE A 1017 -54.08 41.29 -1.33
N PHE A 1018 -54.63 40.39 -2.15
CA PHE A 1018 -55.09 40.73 -3.50
C PHE A 1018 -56.36 41.58 -3.51
N ALA A 1019 -57.21 41.48 -2.48
CA ALA A 1019 -58.32 42.41 -2.31
C ALA A 1019 -57.85 43.86 -2.07
N ARG A 1020 -56.68 44.04 -1.42
CA ARG A 1020 -56.08 45.36 -1.20
C ARG A 1020 -55.32 45.89 -2.43
N TYR A 1021 -54.73 45.01 -3.23
CA TYR A 1021 -53.96 45.35 -4.43
C TYR A 1021 -54.55 44.67 -5.68
N PRO A 1022 -55.77 45.05 -6.11
CA PRO A 1022 -56.45 44.39 -7.23
C PRO A 1022 -55.69 44.53 -8.56
N GLU A 1023 -54.86 45.56 -8.73
CA GLU A 1023 -54.01 45.76 -9.91
C GLU A 1023 -53.02 44.61 -10.13
N ALA A 1024 -52.67 43.86 -9.08
CA ALA A 1024 -51.79 42.69 -9.18
C ALA A 1024 -52.36 41.59 -10.10
N SER A 1025 -53.68 41.57 -10.31
CA SER A 1025 -54.38 40.60 -11.15
C SER A 1025 -54.30 40.89 -12.66
N THR A 1026 -53.98 42.14 -13.03
CA THR A 1026 -53.97 42.59 -14.44
C THR A 1026 -52.62 43.13 -14.89
N GLN A 1027 -51.81 43.65 -13.97
CA GLN A 1027 -50.51 44.20 -14.29
C GLN A 1027 -49.45 43.10 -14.43
N ILE A 1028 -48.80 43.08 -15.61
CA ILE A 1028 -47.65 42.22 -15.89
C ILE A 1028 -46.39 42.69 -15.15
N LEU A 1029 -45.43 41.78 -14.97
CA LEU A 1029 -44.18 42.07 -14.26
C LEU A 1029 -43.37 43.18 -14.97
N ALA A 1030 -42.89 44.15 -14.19
CA ALA A 1030 -41.94 45.14 -14.67
C ALA A 1030 -40.54 44.51 -14.84
N SER A 1031 -39.74 45.01 -15.79
CA SER A 1031 -38.40 44.48 -16.07
C SER A 1031 -37.48 44.49 -14.84
N GLU A 1032 -37.57 45.52 -13.97
CA GLU A 1032 -36.78 45.57 -12.74
C GLU A 1032 -37.21 44.49 -11.73
N ASP A 1033 -38.49 44.11 -11.74
CA ASP A 1033 -39.04 43.13 -10.82
C ASP A 1033 -38.76 41.70 -11.31
N ILE A 1034 -38.66 41.48 -12.62
CA ILE A 1034 -38.12 40.22 -13.19
C ILE A 1034 -36.67 40.03 -12.71
N ALA A 1035 -35.83 41.07 -12.82
CA ALA A 1035 -34.45 41.00 -12.35
C ALA A 1035 -34.37 40.74 -10.83
N TYR A 1036 -35.23 41.39 -10.04
CA TYR A 1036 -35.33 41.15 -8.60
C TYR A 1036 -35.77 39.71 -8.28
N PHE A 1037 -36.78 39.18 -8.99
CA PHE A 1037 -37.27 37.81 -8.81
C PHE A 1037 -36.19 36.76 -9.08
N LEU A 1038 -35.41 36.95 -10.15
CA LEU A 1038 -34.29 36.08 -10.48
C LEU A 1038 -33.19 36.14 -9.41
N ALA A 1039 -32.86 37.35 -8.93
CA ALA A 1039 -31.90 37.54 -7.84
C ALA A 1039 -32.37 36.86 -6.54
N LEU A 1040 -33.66 37.00 -6.20
CA LEU A 1040 -34.28 36.38 -5.03
C LEU A 1040 -34.25 34.85 -5.13
N SER A 1041 -34.46 34.30 -6.33
CA SER A 1041 -34.40 32.86 -6.62
C SER A 1041 -32.99 32.26 -6.49
N GLN A 1042 -31.93 33.08 -6.55
CA GLN A 1042 -30.53 32.66 -6.37
C GLN A 1042 -29.93 33.00 -4.99
N ARG A 1043 -30.72 33.55 -4.07
CA ARG A 1043 -30.23 34.06 -2.78
C ARG A 1043 -29.46 33.00 -1.98
N PRO A 1044 -28.19 33.26 -1.60
CA PRO A 1044 -27.42 32.35 -0.75
C PRO A 1044 -28.06 32.15 0.64
N GLY A 1045 -27.92 30.96 1.21
CA GLY A 1045 -28.47 30.61 2.53
C GLY A 1045 -29.97 30.23 2.52
N GLN A 1046 -30.63 30.34 1.36
CA GLN A 1046 -31.99 29.86 1.12
C GLN A 1046 -31.96 28.49 0.44
N LYS A 1047 -32.99 27.68 0.64
CA LYS A 1047 -33.20 26.48 -0.17
C LYS A 1047 -33.37 26.89 -1.65
N PRO A 1048 -32.66 26.25 -2.61
CA PRO A 1048 -32.86 26.52 -4.03
C PRO A 1048 -34.30 26.30 -4.47
N VAL A 1049 -34.79 27.14 -5.38
CA VAL A 1049 -36.17 27.07 -5.87
C VAL A 1049 -36.42 25.74 -6.61
N PRO A 1050 -37.60 25.10 -6.43
CA PRO A 1050 -37.90 23.80 -7.03
C PRO A 1050 -38.39 23.91 -8.49
N PHE A 1051 -37.96 24.93 -9.23
CA PHE A 1051 -38.39 25.19 -10.61
C PHE A 1051 -37.29 25.89 -11.43
N ILE A 1052 -37.48 25.97 -12.75
CA ILE A 1052 -36.61 26.70 -13.67
C ILE A 1052 -37.27 28.06 -14.00
N PRO A 1053 -36.70 29.18 -13.54
CA PRO A 1053 -37.31 30.50 -13.76
C PRO A 1053 -36.93 31.15 -15.10
N VAL A 1054 -35.81 30.77 -15.71
CA VAL A 1054 -35.30 31.35 -16.95
C VAL A 1054 -34.40 30.34 -17.69
N LEU A 1055 -34.34 30.43 -19.03
CA LEU A 1055 -33.37 29.71 -19.86
C LEU A 1055 -32.24 30.65 -20.27
N ASP A 1056 -31.10 30.56 -19.57
CA ASP A 1056 -29.93 31.41 -19.78
C ASP A 1056 -28.63 30.59 -19.79
N ALA A 1057 -27.48 31.27 -19.82
CA ALA A 1057 -26.16 30.61 -19.75
C ALA A 1057 -25.90 29.88 -18.40
N GLN A 1058 -26.78 30.05 -17.41
CA GLN A 1058 -26.75 29.45 -16.08
C GLN A 1058 -27.74 28.28 -15.97
N PHE A 1059 -28.42 27.89 -17.05
CA PHE A 1059 -29.39 26.78 -17.08
C PHE A 1059 -28.88 25.50 -16.40
N GLY A 1060 -27.59 25.16 -16.56
CA GLY A 1060 -27.00 23.99 -15.89
C GLY A 1060 -27.07 24.04 -14.36
N ILE A 1061 -26.92 25.23 -13.76
CA ILE A 1061 -27.05 25.44 -12.32
C ILE A 1061 -28.52 25.30 -11.92
N TRP A 1062 -29.42 25.97 -12.64
CA TRP A 1062 -30.86 25.89 -12.39
C TRP A 1062 -31.37 24.46 -12.44
N PHE A 1063 -30.91 23.69 -13.43
CA PHE A 1063 -31.29 22.31 -13.65
C PHE A 1063 -30.74 21.37 -12.55
N LYS A 1064 -29.43 21.39 -12.29
CA LYS A 1064 -28.74 20.35 -11.50
C LYS A 1064 -28.72 20.58 -9.98
N LYS A 1065 -28.75 21.84 -9.52
CA LYS A 1065 -28.54 22.20 -8.10
C LYS A 1065 -29.64 21.67 -7.17
N ASP A 1066 -29.29 21.14 -6.00
CA ASP A 1066 -30.27 20.63 -5.00
C ASP A 1066 -31.32 19.66 -5.57
N SER A 1067 -30.83 18.64 -6.28
CA SER A 1067 -31.64 17.70 -7.06
C SER A 1067 -31.92 16.37 -6.36
N LEU A 1068 -31.61 16.23 -5.06
CA LEU A 1068 -31.59 14.93 -4.38
C LEU A 1068 -32.72 14.70 -3.36
N TRP A 1069 -33.21 15.76 -2.71
CA TRP A 1069 -34.19 15.66 -1.61
C TRP A 1069 -35.59 15.20 -2.07
N GLN A 1070 -35.90 15.39 -3.35
CA GLN A 1070 -37.18 15.03 -3.95
C GLN A 1070 -37.48 13.52 -3.88
N ALA A 1071 -36.45 12.67 -3.79
CA ALA A 1071 -36.61 11.24 -3.60
C ALA A 1071 -37.09 10.85 -2.19
N GLU A 1072 -36.90 11.74 -1.20
CA GLU A 1072 -37.39 11.57 0.17
C GLU A 1072 -38.78 12.18 0.37
N ASP A 1073 -39.06 13.33 -0.26
CA ASP A 1073 -40.31 14.09 -0.12
C ASP A 1073 -41.07 14.15 -1.45
N ILE A 1074 -41.65 13.02 -1.87
CA ILE A 1074 -42.40 12.94 -3.12
C ILE A 1074 -43.69 13.79 -3.11
N ASP A 1075 -44.24 14.05 -1.91
CA ASP A 1075 -45.43 14.89 -1.72
C ASP A 1075 -45.22 16.33 -2.22
N ALA A 1076 -43.97 16.80 -2.24
CA ALA A 1076 -43.57 18.13 -2.71
C ALA A 1076 -43.21 18.16 -4.20
N VAL A 1077 -43.25 17.02 -4.89
CA VAL A 1077 -42.96 16.92 -6.33
C VAL A 1077 -44.28 17.07 -7.11
N VAL A 1078 -44.21 17.73 -8.26
CA VAL A 1078 -45.37 17.89 -9.16
C VAL A 1078 -45.94 16.51 -9.51
N ASP A 1079 -47.26 16.37 -9.37
CA ASP A 1079 -48.01 15.13 -9.57
C ASP A 1079 -47.63 13.97 -8.62
N GLN A 1080 -46.79 14.22 -7.60
CA GLN A 1080 -46.22 13.19 -6.70
C GLN A 1080 -45.57 12.03 -7.46
N ASP A 1081 -45.00 12.33 -8.63
CA ASP A 1081 -44.58 11.33 -9.59
C ASP A 1081 -43.10 10.92 -9.41
N PRO A 1082 -42.82 9.67 -9.01
CA PRO A 1082 -41.45 9.22 -8.76
C PRO A 1082 -40.62 9.07 -10.05
N GLN A 1083 -41.23 9.13 -11.24
CA GLN A 1083 -40.50 9.13 -12.51
C GLN A 1083 -39.83 10.49 -12.83
N ARG A 1084 -40.13 11.53 -12.08
CA ARG A 1084 -39.50 12.86 -12.24
C ARG A 1084 -38.20 13.02 -11.45
N VAL A 1085 -38.03 12.23 -10.40
CA VAL A 1085 -37.02 12.48 -9.37
C VAL A 1085 -35.70 11.78 -9.65
N ALA A 1086 -34.63 12.35 -9.10
CA ALA A 1086 -33.31 11.75 -9.14
C ALA A 1086 -33.08 10.79 -7.97
N ILE A 1087 -32.85 9.52 -8.26
CA ILE A 1087 -32.63 8.47 -7.26
C ILE A 1087 -31.22 7.93 -7.46
N LEU A 1088 -30.29 8.17 -6.54
CA LEU A 1088 -28.94 7.60 -6.64
C LEU A 1088 -29.01 6.11 -6.34
N GLN A 1089 -28.49 5.27 -7.24
CA GLN A 1089 -28.43 3.85 -6.96
C GLN A 1089 -27.31 3.16 -7.75
N GLY A 1090 -26.68 2.15 -7.14
CA GLY A 1090 -25.57 1.42 -7.74
C GLY A 1090 -26.06 0.30 -8.67
N PRO A 1091 -25.48 0.15 -9.87
CA PRO A 1091 -25.92 -0.84 -10.87
C PRO A 1091 -25.78 -2.29 -10.41
N VAL A 1092 -24.75 -2.60 -9.62
CA VAL A 1092 -24.56 -3.95 -9.08
C VAL A 1092 -25.37 -4.15 -7.80
N ALA A 1093 -25.29 -3.22 -6.85
CA ALA A 1093 -25.94 -3.38 -5.53
C ALA A 1093 -27.47 -3.45 -5.58
N VAL A 1094 -28.10 -2.82 -6.59
CA VAL A 1094 -29.57 -2.77 -6.69
C VAL A 1094 -30.20 -4.16 -6.88
N MET A 1095 -29.47 -5.12 -7.43
CA MET A 1095 -29.98 -6.48 -7.63
C MET A 1095 -30.36 -7.16 -6.31
N HIS A 1096 -29.81 -6.72 -5.17
CA HIS A 1096 -30.09 -7.25 -3.85
C HIS A 1096 -31.29 -6.57 -3.16
N SER A 1097 -31.80 -5.47 -3.70
CA SER A 1097 -32.97 -4.76 -3.16
C SER A 1097 -34.26 -5.44 -3.61
N LYS A 1098 -34.78 -6.39 -2.83
CA LYS A 1098 -35.94 -7.22 -3.21
C LYS A 1098 -37.26 -6.84 -2.54
N SER A 1099 -37.21 -6.12 -1.42
CA SER A 1099 -38.39 -5.77 -0.64
C SER A 1099 -38.27 -4.36 -0.06
N THR A 1100 -39.41 -3.71 0.16
CA THR A 1100 -39.51 -2.41 0.87
C THR A 1100 -39.81 -2.57 2.36
N GLU A 1101 -40.11 -3.80 2.79
CA GLU A 1101 -40.62 -4.09 4.14
C GLU A 1101 -39.53 -4.51 5.13
N GLU A 1102 -38.35 -4.91 4.64
CA GLU A 1102 -37.23 -5.32 5.49
C GLU A 1102 -36.70 -4.13 6.28
N THR A 1103 -36.56 -4.30 7.59
CA THR A 1103 -35.90 -3.32 8.46
C THR A 1103 -34.39 -3.29 8.22
N ALA A 1104 -33.75 -2.18 8.56
CA ALA A 1104 -32.29 -2.08 8.46
C ALA A 1104 -31.57 -3.16 9.29
N GLY A 1105 -32.14 -3.54 10.44
CA GLY A 1105 -31.62 -4.61 11.30
C GLY A 1105 -31.77 -6.00 10.70
N GLU A 1106 -32.89 -6.30 10.03
CA GLU A 1106 -33.10 -7.59 9.34
C GLU A 1106 -32.15 -7.78 8.17
N ILE A 1107 -31.92 -6.71 7.37
CA ILE A 1107 -30.98 -6.76 6.23
C ILE A 1107 -29.56 -7.10 6.71
N LEU A 1108 -29.04 -6.32 7.67
CA LEU A 1108 -27.67 -6.49 8.14
C LEU A 1108 -27.52 -7.78 8.99
N GLY A 1109 -28.54 -8.11 9.79
CA GLY A 1109 -28.59 -9.33 10.59
C GLY A 1109 -28.67 -10.60 9.75
N GLY A 1110 -29.39 -10.57 8.63
CA GLY A 1110 -29.43 -11.67 7.67
C GLY A 1110 -28.05 -11.91 7.03
N ILE A 1111 -27.37 -10.83 6.63
CA ILE A 1111 -26.00 -10.92 6.07
C ILE A 1111 -25.02 -11.44 7.12
N GLU A 1112 -25.01 -10.87 8.33
CA GLU A 1112 -24.14 -11.32 9.43
C GLU A 1112 -24.36 -12.79 9.76
N SER A 1113 -25.62 -13.21 9.93
CA SER A 1113 -25.96 -14.60 10.27
C SER A 1113 -25.55 -15.57 9.17
N GLY A 1114 -25.71 -15.18 7.89
CA GLY A 1114 -25.23 -15.98 6.76
C GLY A 1114 -23.72 -16.16 6.76
N ILE A 1115 -22.96 -15.09 7.03
CA ILE A 1115 -21.49 -15.14 7.15
C ILE A 1115 -21.08 -16.00 8.35
N VAL A 1116 -21.69 -15.81 9.52
CA VAL A 1116 -21.38 -16.58 10.73
C VAL A 1116 -21.67 -18.06 10.51
N SER A 1117 -22.81 -18.40 9.91
CA SER A 1117 -23.19 -19.81 9.65
C SER A 1117 -22.19 -20.49 8.72
N ARG A 1118 -21.76 -19.78 7.67
CA ARG A 1118 -20.78 -20.30 6.71
C ARG A 1118 -19.39 -20.42 7.31
N LEU A 1119 -18.95 -19.42 8.07
CA LEU A 1119 -17.68 -19.46 8.77
C LEU A 1119 -17.63 -20.57 9.84
N LEU A 1120 -18.74 -20.80 10.54
CA LEU A 1120 -18.86 -21.90 11.50
C LEU A 1120 -18.74 -23.27 10.80
N ALA A 1121 -19.35 -23.42 9.63
CA ALA A 1121 -19.24 -24.64 8.83
C ALA A 1121 -17.82 -24.86 8.28
N ASP A 1122 -17.22 -23.81 7.70
CA ASP A 1122 -15.93 -23.90 7.02
C ASP A 1122 -14.74 -24.04 7.98
N GLU A 1123 -14.80 -23.43 9.18
CA GLU A 1123 -13.65 -23.33 10.10
C GLU A 1123 -13.83 -24.05 11.45
N TYR A 1124 -15.06 -24.42 11.80
CA TYR A 1124 -15.37 -25.01 13.12
C TYR A 1124 -16.27 -26.26 12.99
N GLU A 1125 -16.34 -26.89 11.81
CA GLU A 1125 -17.11 -28.13 11.58
C GLU A 1125 -18.60 -28.02 11.97
N GLY A 1126 -19.15 -26.80 12.03
CA GLY A 1126 -20.51 -26.54 12.51
C GLY A 1126 -20.68 -26.55 14.04
N ASP A 1127 -19.62 -26.73 14.83
CA ASP A 1127 -19.67 -26.76 16.29
C ASP A 1127 -19.25 -25.43 16.94
N SER A 1128 -20.22 -24.74 17.55
CA SER A 1128 -19.99 -23.50 18.29
C SER A 1128 -19.13 -23.64 19.56
N SER A 1129 -18.90 -24.87 20.05
CA SER A 1129 -18.07 -25.14 21.23
C SER A 1129 -16.57 -24.95 20.95
N LEU A 1130 -16.17 -25.10 19.69
CA LEU A 1130 -14.79 -24.91 19.23
C LEU A 1130 -14.41 -23.42 19.07
N VAL A 1131 -15.39 -22.52 19.15
CA VAL A 1131 -15.17 -21.08 18.99
C VAL A 1131 -14.52 -20.49 20.27
N PRO A 1132 -13.36 -19.82 20.16
CA PRO A 1132 -12.69 -19.18 21.29
C PRO A 1132 -13.60 -18.17 22.01
N SER A 1133 -13.54 -18.15 23.34
CA SER A 1133 -14.35 -17.24 24.16
C SER A 1133 -13.54 -16.04 24.65
N GLN A 1134 -14.15 -14.84 24.63
CA GLN A 1134 -13.55 -13.59 25.11
C GLN A 1134 -14.62 -12.72 25.80
N ASP A 1135 -14.26 -11.89 26.79
CA ASP A 1135 -15.27 -11.06 27.46
C ASP A 1135 -15.91 -10.03 26.50
N TYR A 1136 -15.10 -9.39 25.66
CA TYR A 1136 -15.50 -8.39 24.68
C TYR A 1136 -14.49 -8.30 23.53
N MET A 1137 -14.94 -7.79 22.38
CA MET A 1137 -14.09 -7.59 21.21
C MET A 1137 -13.32 -6.27 21.29
N CYS A 1138 -12.00 -6.33 21.11
CA CYS A 1138 -11.14 -5.14 21.13
C CYS A 1138 -9.90 -5.28 20.25
N ARG A 1139 -9.31 -4.13 19.90
CA ARG A 1139 -7.98 -4.09 19.26
C ARG A 1139 -6.97 -4.81 20.14
N GLU A 1140 -6.18 -5.68 19.53
CA GLU A 1140 -5.02 -6.29 20.18
C GLU A 1140 -4.07 -5.16 20.59
N GLY A 1141 -3.93 -4.97 21.90
CA GLY A 1141 -2.96 -4.03 22.48
C GLY A 1141 -1.57 -4.67 22.51
N VAL A 1142 -0.55 -3.84 22.76
CA VAL A 1142 0.80 -4.33 23.09
C VAL A 1142 0.67 -5.30 24.28
N LYS A 1143 1.14 -6.53 24.10
CA LYS A 1143 1.24 -7.53 25.16
C LYS A 1143 2.66 -7.50 25.66
N ILE A 1144 2.85 -7.26 26.95
CA ILE A 1144 4.17 -7.30 27.60
C ILE A 1144 4.13 -8.43 28.60
N GLU A 1145 4.75 -9.56 28.24
CA GLU A 1145 4.65 -10.83 28.95
C GLU A 1145 6.01 -11.53 29.01
N GLY A 1146 6.11 -12.55 29.85
CA GLY A 1146 7.31 -13.40 30.00
C GLY A 1146 8.60 -12.58 30.14
N GLU A 1147 9.60 -12.95 29.35
CA GLU A 1147 10.93 -12.33 29.35
C GLU A 1147 10.91 -10.83 28.96
N GLU A 1148 9.96 -10.38 28.15
CA GLU A 1148 9.85 -8.95 27.78
C GLU A 1148 9.37 -8.11 28.96
N LYS A 1149 8.38 -8.64 29.70
CA LYS A 1149 7.94 -8.05 30.97
C LYS A 1149 9.08 -8.00 31.98
N GLU A 1150 9.82 -9.09 32.13
CA GLU A 1150 10.95 -9.16 33.06
C GLU A 1150 12.04 -8.16 32.68
N ARG A 1151 12.44 -8.09 31.40
CA ARG A 1151 13.41 -7.10 30.89
C ARG A 1151 12.95 -5.67 31.10
N MET A 1152 11.69 -5.36 30.82
CA MET A 1152 11.13 -4.02 31.04
C MET A 1152 11.20 -3.63 32.52
N LEU A 1153 10.79 -4.55 33.41
CA LEU A 1153 10.80 -4.31 34.86
C LEU A 1153 12.22 -4.19 35.41
N GLU A 1154 13.16 -5.01 34.93
CA GLU A 1154 14.57 -4.98 35.33
C GLU A 1154 15.26 -3.70 34.85
N GLY A 1155 15.09 -3.31 33.58
CA GLY A 1155 15.60 -2.06 33.03
C GLY A 1155 15.05 -0.83 33.74
N ALA A 1156 13.76 -0.88 34.13
CA ALA A 1156 13.12 0.15 34.95
C ALA A 1156 13.49 0.07 36.44
N ARG A 1157 14.21 -0.96 36.88
CA ARG A 1157 14.54 -1.26 38.30
C ARG A 1157 13.29 -1.31 39.20
N ILE A 1158 12.19 -1.86 38.69
CA ILE A 1158 10.94 -2.07 39.41
C ILE A 1158 11.02 -3.42 40.12
N LYS A 1159 10.82 -3.45 41.45
CA LYS A 1159 10.80 -4.72 42.19
C LYS A 1159 9.43 -5.38 42.00
N TYR A 1160 9.45 -6.56 41.38
CA TYR A 1160 8.26 -7.36 41.10
C TYR A 1160 8.24 -8.63 41.95
N ARG A 1161 7.13 -8.91 42.63
CA ARG A 1161 6.94 -10.08 43.49
C ARG A 1161 5.55 -10.68 43.28
N VAL A 1162 5.46 -12.02 43.27
CA VAL A 1162 4.20 -12.76 43.19
C VAL A 1162 4.06 -13.65 44.42
N SER A 1163 2.92 -13.59 45.10
CA SER A 1163 2.62 -14.41 46.28
C SER A 1163 1.16 -14.88 46.28
N PRO A 1164 0.83 -16.06 46.84
CA PRO A 1164 -0.56 -16.46 47.05
C PRO A 1164 -1.29 -15.44 47.94
N SER A 1165 -2.58 -15.23 47.67
CA SER A 1165 -3.43 -14.36 48.51
C SER A 1165 -3.60 -14.96 49.91
N SER A 1166 -3.56 -14.12 50.95
CA SER A 1166 -3.83 -14.51 52.33
C SER A 1166 -5.26 -15.02 52.54
N ASP A 1167 -6.20 -14.56 51.71
CA ASP A 1167 -7.62 -14.76 51.93
C ASP A 1167 -8.15 -16.00 51.21
N ARG A 1168 -7.55 -16.38 50.07
CA ARG A 1168 -7.86 -17.62 49.34
C ARG A 1168 -6.65 -18.17 48.59
N ALA A 1169 -6.42 -19.47 48.73
CA ALA A 1169 -5.29 -20.17 48.09
C ALA A 1169 -5.39 -20.25 46.55
N ASP A 1170 -6.54 -19.91 45.95
CA ASP A 1170 -6.79 -19.90 44.51
C ASP A 1170 -6.55 -18.53 43.84
N GLN A 1171 -5.93 -17.58 44.56
CA GLN A 1171 -5.65 -16.25 44.06
C GLN A 1171 -4.18 -15.89 44.21
N MET A 1172 -3.66 -15.14 43.25
CA MET A 1172 -2.29 -14.64 43.24
C MET A 1172 -2.26 -13.11 43.38
N VAL A 1173 -1.28 -12.61 44.12
CA VAL A 1173 -1.05 -11.17 44.31
C VAL A 1173 0.27 -10.81 43.64
N HIS A 1174 0.17 -9.96 42.62
CA HIS A 1174 1.30 -9.39 41.90
C HIS A 1174 1.60 -8.00 42.47
N VAL A 1175 2.78 -7.80 43.06
CA VAL A 1175 3.21 -6.53 43.68
C VAL A 1175 4.33 -5.91 42.86
N TYR A 1176 4.16 -4.65 42.49
CA TYR A 1176 5.14 -3.83 41.78
C TYR A 1176 5.52 -2.62 42.66
N ASP A 1177 6.79 -2.50 43.02
CA ASP A 1177 7.35 -1.35 43.74
C ASP A 1177 8.20 -0.51 42.78
N ILE A 1178 7.77 0.73 42.49
CA ILE A 1178 8.41 1.63 41.53
C ILE A 1178 9.32 2.62 42.27
N ASP A 1179 10.58 2.22 42.48
CA ASP A 1179 11.63 3.08 43.04
C ASP A 1179 12.71 3.47 42.01
N GLY A 1180 12.65 2.88 40.81
CA GLY A 1180 13.62 3.06 39.73
C GLY A 1180 13.23 4.08 38.66
N HIS A 1181 13.65 3.84 37.41
CA HIS A 1181 13.30 4.67 36.26
C HIS A 1181 11.83 4.43 35.88
N LEU A 1182 11.12 5.48 35.47
CA LEU A 1182 9.72 5.34 35.07
C LEU A 1182 9.62 4.73 33.67
N PRO A 1183 8.92 3.59 33.50
CA PRO A 1183 8.68 3.04 32.18
C PRO A 1183 7.72 3.94 31.39
N PRO A 1184 7.74 3.86 30.04
CA PRO A 1184 6.75 4.53 29.21
C PRO A 1184 5.32 4.18 29.66
N PRO A 1185 4.40 5.16 29.81
CA PRO A 1185 3.05 4.90 30.33
C PRO A 1185 2.26 3.84 29.55
N SER A 1186 2.44 3.76 28.23
CA SER A 1186 1.79 2.76 27.38
C SER A 1186 2.25 1.33 27.70
N GLN A 1187 3.56 1.12 27.89
CA GLN A 1187 4.13 -0.17 28.27
C GLN A 1187 3.73 -0.55 29.69
N TRP A 1188 3.74 0.41 30.62
CA TRP A 1188 3.28 0.19 31.99
C TRP A 1188 1.82 -0.25 32.05
N ILE A 1189 0.94 0.45 31.33
CA ILE A 1189 -0.48 0.10 31.25
C ILE A 1189 -0.68 -1.29 30.63
N ALA A 1190 0.08 -1.63 29.58
CA ALA A 1190 0.04 -2.96 28.97
C ALA A 1190 0.44 -4.06 29.97
N CYS A 1191 1.51 -3.83 30.74
CA CYS A 1191 1.98 -4.73 31.79
C CYS A 1191 0.93 -4.95 32.90
N LEU A 1192 0.23 -3.89 33.32
CA LEU A 1192 -0.83 -3.98 34.34
C LEU A 1192 -2.11 -4.65 33.83
N ALA A 1193 -2.50 -4.40 32.58
CA ALA A 1193 -3.70 -4.97 31.98
C ALA A 1193 -3.60 -6.50 31.83
N GLY A 1194 -2.39 -7.02 31.56
CA GLY A 1194 -2.15 -8.45 31.37
C GLY A 1194 -2.71 -9.01 30.05
N THR A 1195 -2.68 -10.34 29.95
CA THR A 1195 -3.13 -11.12 28.78
C THR A 1195 -4.65 -11.19 28.63
N PRO A 1196 -5.42 -11.48 29.70
CA PRO A 1196 -6.85 -11.70 29.56
C PRO A 1196 -7.55 -10.43 29.13
N VAL A 1197 -8.32 -10.51 28.05
CA VAL A 1197 -9.23 -9.44 27.66
C VAL A 1197 -10.43 -9.47 28.60
N GLY A 1198 -10.35 -8.64 29.62
CA GLY A 1198 -11.39 -8.47 30.65
C GLY A 1198 -11.54 -7.02 31.11
N TRP A 1199 -12.23 -6.80 32.22
CA TRP A 1199 -12.63 -5.47 32.68
C TRP A 1199 -11.46 -4.50 32.89
N LEU A 1200 -10.31 -4.96 33.42
CA LEU A 1200 -9.16 -4.09 33.69
C LEU A 1200 -8.51 -3.60 32.39
N SER A 1201 -8.33 -4.49 31.41
CA SER A 1201 -7.86 -4.13 30.07
C SER A 1201 -8.81 -3.13 29.42
N ALA A 1202 -10.12 -3.33 29.52
CA ALA A 1202 -11.12 -2.39 29.00
C ALA A 1202 -10.99 -1.02 29.67
N LEU A 1203 -10.87 -0.98 31.00
CA LEU A 1203 -10.76 0.24 31.78
C LEU A 1203 -9.49 1.02 31.48
N LEU A 1204 -8.38 0.34 31.24
CA LEU A 1204 -7.08 0.95 31.02
C LEU A 1204 -6.84 1.38 29.57
N ARG A 1205 -7.43 0.67 28.60
CA ARG A 1205 -7.19 0.90 27.16
C ARG A 1205 -8.28 1.75 26.49
N SER A 1206 -9.44 1.92 27.12
CA SER A 1206 -10.51 2.75 26.57
C SER A 1206 -10.11 4.23 26.54
N ILE A 1207 -10.31 4.89 25.40
CA ILE A 1207 -10.06 6.33 25.24
C ILE A 1207 -11.09 7.16 26.05
N SER A 1208 -12.31 6.62 26.22
CA SER A 1208 -13.42 7.32 26.87
C SER A 1208 -14.29 6.37 27.68
N ILE A 1209 -15.01 6.93 28.66
CA ILE A 1209 -16.00 6.26 29.50
C ILE A 1209 -17.35 6.94 29.24
N VAL A 1210 -18.42 6.14 29.21
CA VAL A 1210 -19.78 6.66 29.04
C VAL A 1210 -20.33 7.05 30.42
N GLN A 1211 -20.73 8.32 30.56
CA GLN A 1211 -21.41 8.85 31.74
C GLN A 1211 -22.82 9.31 31.36
N GLY A 1212 -23.84 8.57 31.79
CA GLY A 1212 -25.21 8.78 31.31
C GLY A 1212 -25.28 8.53 29.80
N LEU A 1213 -25.43 9.59 29.01
CA LEU A 1213 -25.44 9.54 27.54
C LEU A 1213 -24.21 10.21 26.91
N ASP A 1214 -23.30 10.77 27.72
CA ASP A 1214 -22.15 11.53 27.25
C ASP A 1214 -20.88 10.68 27.28
N TYR A 1215 -19.99 10.95 26.33
CA TYR A 1215 -18.68 10.33 26.27
C TYR A 1215 -17.65 11.25 26.92
N VAL A 1216 -17.06 10.82 28.03
CA VAL A 1216 -16.07 11.59 28.79
C VAL A 1216 -14.69 10.93 28.66
N ASP A 1217 -13.63 11.73 28.66
CA ASP A 1217 -12.26 11.21 28.58
C ASP A 1217 -11.94 10.27 29.75
N ASN A 1218 -11.25 9.18 29.44
CA ASN A 1218 -10.83 8.24 30.46
C ASN A 1218 -9.61 8.75 31.23
N SER A 1219 -9.84 9.32 32.41
CA SER A 1219 -8.77 9.80 33.29
C SER A 1219 -8.09 8.69 34.10
N ILE A 1220 -8.65 7.48 34.15
CA ILE A 1220 -8.16 6.38 35.02
C ILE A 1220 -6.78 5.91 34.58
N ALA A 1221 -6.54 5.79 33.27
CA ALA A 1221 -5.23 5.47 32.71
C ALA A 1221 -4.15 6.48 33.15
N ARG A 1222 -4.50 7.77 33.23
CA ARG A 1222 -3.59 8.83 33.72
C ARG A 1222 -3.34 8.73 35.23
N VAL A 1223 -4.34 8.34 36.01
CA VAL A 1223 -4.19 8.12 37.46
C VAL A 1223 -3.23 6.96 37.74
N LEU A 1224 -3.29 5.91 36.91
CA LEU A 1224 -2.48 4.70 37.02
C LEU A 1224 -1.15 4.77 36.27
N ALA A 1225 -0.81 5.92 35.68
CA ALA A 1225 0.49 6.16 35.08
C ALA A 1225 1.61 5.97 36.12
N PRO A 1226 2.78 5.44 35.71
CA PRO A 1226 3.85 5.10 36.65
C PRO A 1226 4.42 6.36 37.28
N LYS A 1227 4.58 6.36 38.60
CA LYS A 1227 5.17 7.46 39.39
C LYS A 1227 6.23 6.91 40.35
N HIS A 1228 7.19 7.75 40.73
CA HIS A 1228 8.18 7.38 41.74
C HIS A 1228 7.51 7.12 43.10
N HIS A 1229 8.02 6.13 43.82
CA HIS A 1229 7.52 5.68 45.12
C HIS A 1229 6.05 5.22 45.09
N GLN A 1230 5.61 4.71 43.95
CA GLN A 1230 4.29 4.10 43.78
C GLN A 1230 4.39 2.59 43.96
N ARG A 1231 3.43 2.00 44.67
CA ARG A 1231 3.23 0.55 44.75
C ARG A 1231 1.92 0.18 44.09
N VAL A 1232 1.95 -0.77 43.17
CA VAL A 1232 0.75 -1.32 42.53
C VAL A 1232 0.61 -2.80 42.89
N MET A 1233 -0.58 -3.21 43.30
CA MET A 1233 -0.92 -4.60 43.61
C MET A 1233 -2.06 -5.05 42.70
N VAL A 1234 -1.85 -6.09 41.91
CA VAL A 1234 -2.85 -6.72 41.05
C VAL A 1234 -3.18 -8.11 41.61
N LEU A 1235 -4.42 -8.30 42.04
CA LEU A 1235 -4.95 -9.59 42.48
C LEU A 1235 -5.54 -10.31 41.26
N THR A 1236 -5.14 -11.57 41.04
CA THR A 1236 -5.59 -12.41 39.92
C THR A 1236 -6.15 -13.74 40.41
N ASP A 1237 -7.00 -14.38 39.60
CA ASP A 1237 -7.40 -15.79 39.80
C ASP A 1237 -6.29 -16.77 39.35
N LYS A 1238 -6.53 -18.09 39.47
CA LYS A 1238 -5.60 -19.14 39.02
C LYS A 1238 -5.23 -19.07 37.54
N ILE A 1239 -6.06 -18.46 36.70
CA ILE A 1239 -5.88 -18.38 35.24
C ILE A 1239 -5.25 -17.02 34.84
N GLY A 1240 -4.99 -16.15 35.83
CA GLY A 1240 -4.35 -14.84 35.61
C GLY A 1240 -5.35 -13.71 35.34
N THR A 1241 -6.66 -13.93 35.49
CA THR A 1241 -7.68 -12.89 35.28
C THR A 1241 -7.66 -11.88 36.43
N PRO A 1242 -7.57 -10.57 36.17
CA PRO A 1242 -7.54 -9.57 37.22
C PRO A 1242 -8.87 -9.47 37.98
N ILE A 1243 -8.81 -9.54 39.30
CA ILE A 1243 -9.94 -9.42 40.23
C ILE A 1243 -9.97 -8.03 40.88
N ASN A 1244 -8.81 -7.50 41.25
CA ASN A 1244 -8.69 -6.23 41.98
C ASN A 1244 -7.34 -5.57 41.70
N VAL A 1245 -7.32 -4.23 41.63
CA VAL A 1245 -6.08 -3.43 41.53
C VAL A 1245 -6.06 -2.40 42.65
N LYS A 1246 -4.99 -2.42 43.46
CA LYS A 1246 -4.75 -1.43 44.51
C LYS A 1246 -3.49 -0.64 44.19
N VAL A 1247 -3.55 0.69 44.33
CA VAL A 1247 -2.42 1.58 44.11
C VAL A 1247 -2.18 2.41 45.35
N PHE A 1248 -0.90 2.49 45.75
CA PHE A 1248 -0.43 3.19 46.94
C PHE A 1248 0.71 4.14 46.58
N GLY A 1249 0.82 5.27 47.27
CA GLY A 1249 1.90 6.24 47.06
C GLY A 1249 1.74 7.11 45.79
N GLY A 1250 2.83 7.74 45.35
CA GLY A 1250 2.83 8.61 44.16
C GLY A 1250 2.21 10.01 44.33
N LEU A 1251 2.18 10.54 45.55
CA LEU A 1251 1.82 11.94 45.81
C LEU A 1251 2.93 12.87 45.28
N PRO A 1252 2.59 14.04 44.69
CA PRO A 1252 3.59 15.07 44.47
C PRO A 1252 4.23 15.41 45.82
N SER A 1253 5.54 15.61 45.88
CA SER A 1253 6.13 16.20 47.08
C SER A 1253 5.47 17.55 47.30
N LEU A 1254 4.57 17.63 48.29
CA LEU A 1254 4.10 18.89 48.84
C LEU A 1254 5.25 19.51 49.62
N ALA A 1255 6.22 20.05 48.89
CA ALA A 1255 7.26 20.93 49.43
C ALA A 1255 6.92 22.35 48.98
N HIS A 1256 6.43 23.13 49.95
CA HIS A 1256 6.23 24.58 49.94
C HIS A 1256 5.06 25.14 49.12
N ARG A 1257 3.89 25.24 49.77
CA ARG A 1257 3.14 26.50 49.92
C ARG A 1257 1.99 26.31 50.92
N ASP A 1258 2.17 26.87 52.11
CA ASP A 1258 1.08 27.19 53.02
C ASP A 1258 0.17 28.23 52.34
N LEU A 1259 -0.99 27.81 51.87
CA LEU A 1259 -2.12 28.71 51.63
C LEU A 1259 -3.40 28.03 52.15
N PRO A 1260 -4.04 28.59 53.19
CA PRO A 1260 -5.32 28.08 53.65
C PRO A 1260 -6.42 28.55 52.69
N ILE A 1261 -7.08 27.61 52.01
CA ILE A 1261 -8.37 27.87 51.35
C ILE A 1261 -9.46 27.41 52.33
N PRO A 1262 -10.27 28.34 52.89
CA PRO A 1262 -11.39 27.96 53.74
C PRO A 1262 -12.51 27.40 52.86
N ILE A 1263 -12.88 26.15 53.10
CA ILE A 1263 -14.14 25.58 52.62
C ILE A 1263 -15.23 26.01 53.62
N LYS A 1264 -16.17 26.84 53.18
CA LYS A 1264 -17.49 26.98 53.85
C LYS A 1264 -18.46 26.03 53.15
N ALA A 1265 -19.21 25.31 53.99
CA ALA A 1265 -20.16 24.24 53.66
C ALA A 1265 -21.26 24.65 52.67
#